data_AF-A0A933M440-F1
#
_entry.id   AF-A0A933M440-F1
#
_cell.length_a   1.000
_cell.length_b   1.000
_cell.length_c   1.000
_cell.angle_alpha   90.00
_cell.angle_beta   90.00
_cell.angle_gamma   90.00
#
_symmetry.space_group_name_H-M   'P 1'
#
loop_
_entity.id
_entity.type
_entity.pdbx_description
1 polymer ?
#
loop_
_entity_poly.entity_id
_entity_poly.type
_entity_poly.pdbx_seq_one_letter_code
_entity_poly.pdbx_strand_id
1 'polypeptide(L)'
;MDRTGLRQSFISRTVTAFLLAGMALWPVPGAHAQALATGCVAGGSSSTTAGSFNASNYSLNGVGVNASGNLQLETGQSALNPSSVVVPFEQDIYSTYISEGAGYVSHFGWFLLREAEQKVNAGNPIAGPLSWASLTSAGVTLNYLYRSIKDDGASCCDGGNGILDNYYNSAGTLLGTSSGLTEAQLTTYGYSPNNDGAVDNRDMRKYMGHFVGGTEIVFFLLPNGSTATPWYSKNNWSGDTWNPSNNNKKSLVSGSTYRQLTQTLLLDQLSPESGGTTTYNSAPNPRTWSQGWIPTAPQTRLSTYHATTLSGSVANTYTYGQKYNHFIVGAPPTDPFKWVLGMEDLSGAGDADFNDLVIYIQRKTGGMAQLQSTQAMSPTDADAYITQVTFSVRDKMPTCNGKASSIRYYLSIDNGVTWVEVTSWDQIKTPDSIGATVTGWVYGTPEETWRQGTISFSELGLTGRQLLWKGEYVSEDDACKPETIEVSLSFQAAKNQQFSRSAPTSLGNVMYTATFETPATTWTDKELRGHLFSERLYDPTSTSAGYSIVQNWDAGSVLTAGSPNSRTVLYPDITVTAIAGEALATGDGVTTTFSGTLAQKPLVHSTLSITDSIETFIDKRTTELEGNLTGTGTINRFTGAYSITFNSAPSVGVPITASYQYYVTSSTMNAFNTANMTYQKLALDSSSYYDGTGFHYTYDFNSSGTASTADGTLEADADWLTQWVRGWTNGSTATTKKEWLLGAIDHSAPAVVGAPGVPGWYFGTAVTQTIKDAYDTFRCTERTRRTEAYVGARDGMLHSFYSGEFRPFFIDESLMGGTCSGTVDLEKFRDATNPNTFTSASGAKFPYYTTPTGVQITINRGYYDWKTRSGSTLSSSTSPNYGTGAETFAAVPVEQLAKLKNNKLKGEDRAFVDASPSVAFAQFSDGTWHTVLIHAEGNGGDHVTALDITNPTTPTFLWEYADPDLYRSRSSPSVGSIGRIYTSSGPKWVVFFVSGINQDPTLNPSIYMLDVETGEVLKRIFLDSAGASGLGGTPSGQPAIIDSDGNGYNDRLYIGTDKGFMYKATLPDNPNSSAGDITVCTLFNAGQPIYASPAVSNQSTIQTDGTLAYNLTVLFGTSDSPYYVDDTGQTYWFYAVSDTADKGQCASGTMLWSFQLPPGQRVYASAFATAGRVYFGTSTADTEDPCSPAVSSAGGGVGGIYALDIKTGATVYSESVGNITTSPLVDDEHLYFKSANGQLQGRGGNTFQNQVQQGGAGDVQINMWREISQQ
;
A
#
# COMPACT_ATOMS: atom_id res chain seq x y z
N MET A 1 -45.74 -49.50 -10.31
CA MET A 1 -47.21 -49.51 -10.24
C MET A 1 -47.61 -49.63 -8.78
N ASP A 2 -48.53 -48.75 -8.43
CA ASP A 2 -49.22 -48.52 -7.16
C ASP A 2 -49.60 -49.79 -6.35
N ARG A 3 -49.35 -49.76 -5.03
CA ARG A 3 -50.35 -49.99 -3.96
C ARG A 3 -49.72 -50.07 -2.56
N THR A 4 -50.20 -49.15 -1.74
CA THR A 4 -50.04 -48.97 -0.28
C THR A 4 -50.72 -50.05 0.56
N GLY A 5 -50.19 -50.32 1.77
CA GLY A 5 -50.84 -51.17 2.79
C GLY A 5 -50.24 -51.08 4.21
N LEU A 6 -50.90 -50.27 5.04
CA LEU A 6 -50.99 -50.16 6.51
C LEU A 6 -50.50 -51.30 7.45
N ARG A 7 -49.91 -50.88 8.61
CA ARG A 7 -50.12 -51.32 10.04
C ARG A 7 -49.98 -52.85 10.36
N GLN A 8 -49.49 -53.36 11.50
CA GLN A 8 -49.56 -52.95 12.92
C GLN A 8 -48.79 -53.97 13.80
N SER A 9 -48.03 -53.46 14.79
CA SER A 9 -47.96 -53.83 16.23
C SER A 9 -47.88 -55.26 16.80
N PHE A 10 -47.19 -55.29 17.97
CA PHE A 10 -47.41 -55.99 19.26
C PHE A 10 -46.08 -56.62 19.76
N ILE A 11 -45.58 -56.44 20.99
CA ILE A 11 -46.23 -56.53 22.30
C ILE A 11 -45.60 -55.57 23.34
N SER A 12 -46.47 -55.03 24.20
CA SER A 12 -46.22 -54.28 25.44
C SER A 12 -46.04 -55.23 26.63
N ARG A 13 -45.19 -54.88 27.62
CA ARG A 13 -45.61 -54.73 29.04
C ARG A 13 -44.48 -54.38 30.04
N THR A 14 -44.72 -53.28 30.79
CA THR A 14 -44.37 -52.99 32.23
C THR A 14 -42.88 -52.93 32.62
N VAL A 15 -42.35 -51.95 33.37
CA VAL A 15 -42.74 -51.43 34.70
C VAL A 15 -42.11 -50.05 34.91
N THR A 16 -42.82 -49.17 35.63
CA THR A 16 -42.41 -47.84 36.08
C THR A 16 -41.45 -47.90 37.28
N ALA A 17 -40.44 -47.03 37.27
CA ALA A 17 -39.99 -46.14 38.36
C ALA A 17 -38.55 -46.30 38.88
N PHE A 18 -37.89 -45.13 38.90
CA PHE A 18 -36.68 -44.70 39.59
C PHE A 18 -35.32 -45.23 39.15
N LEU A 19 -34.54 -44.37 38.48
CA LEU A 19 -33.08 -44.41 38.51
C LEU A 19 -32.45 -43.03 38.28
N LEU A 20 -31.48 -42.73 39.14
CA LEU A 20 -30.52 -41.63 39.07
C LEU A 20 -29.86 -41.59 37.69
N ALA A 21 -29.73 -40.39 37.12
CA ALA A 21 -28.94 -40.16 35.91
C ALA A 21 -27.44 -40.14 36.25
N GLY A 22 -26.79 -41.26 35.93
CA GLY A 22 -25.34 -41.35 35.74
C GLY A 22 -24.97 -41.15 34.27
N MET A 23 -23.74 -40.71 34.08
CA MET A 23 -23.01 -40.58 32.81
C MET A 23 -23.27 -41.74 31.83
N ALA A 24 -23.54 -41.40 30.56
CA ALA A 24 -23.31 -42.28 29.42
C ALA A 24 -22.80 -41.46 28.23
N LEU A 25 -21.64 -41.89 27.76
CA LEU A 25 -20.90 -41.43 26.60
C LEU A 25 -21.80 -41.32 25.36
N TRP A 26 -21.79 -40.15 24.72
CA TRP A 26 -22.32 -39.97 23.37
C TRP A 26 -21.28 -40.46 22.35
N PRO A 27 -21.70 -41.08 21.23
CA PRO A 27 -20.78 -41.47 20.17
C PRO A 27 -20.13 -40.23 19.55
N VAL A 28 -18.81 -40.29 19.40
CA VAL A 28 -17.99 -39.33 18.68
C VAL A 28 -18.57 -39.13 17.27
N PRO A 29 -18.92 -37.90 16.84
CA PRO A 29 -19.23 -37.63 15.45
C PRO A 29 -17.97 -37.92 14.62
N GLY A 30 -18.12 -38.74 13.59
CA GLY A 30 -17.07 -38.97 12.60
C GLY A 30 -16.56 -37.66 12.00
N ALA A 31 -15.32 -37.69 11.51
CA ALA A 31 -14.60 -36.59 10.90
C ALA A 31 -15.53 -35.67 10.08
N HIS A 32 -15.85 -34.49 10.63
CA HIS A 32 -16.47 -33.42 9.89
C HIS A 32 -15.42 -32.85 8.94
N ALA A 33 -15.60 -33.02 7.63
CA ALA A 33 -14.93 -32.15 6.65
C ALA A 33 -15.36 -30.71 6.98
N GLN A 34 -14.40 -29.86 7.34
CA GLN A 34 -14.65 -28.48 7.76
C GLN A 34 -15.21 -27.70 6.57
N ALA A 35 -16.40 -27.10 6.74
CA ALA A 35 -17.00 -26.24 5.72
C ALA A 35 -16.28 -24.89 5.71
N LEU A 36 -15.89 -24.40 4.53
CA LEU A 36 -15.43 -23.03 4.34
C LEU A 36 -16.51 -22.05 4.80
N ALA A 37 -16.11 -20.84 5.21
CA ALA A 37 -17.06 -19.77 5.51
C ALA A 37 -18.02 -19.57 4.31
N THR A 38 -19.28 -19.25 4.60
CA THR A 38 -20.29 -18.99 3.56
C THR A 38 -19.78 -17.91 2.60
N GLY A 39 -19.69 -18.22 1.31
CA GLY A 39 -19.14 -17.33 0.28
C GLY A 39 -17.71 -17.66 -0.14
N CYS A 40 -16.95 -18.42 0.65
CA CYS A 40 -15.60 -18.85 0.29
C CYS A 40 -15.59 -20.10 -0.58
N VAL A 41 -14.60 -20.21 -1.45
CA VAL A 41 -14.40 -21.34 -2.38
C VAL A 41 -13.02 -21.93 -2.14
N ALA A 42 -12.91 -23.26 -2.28
CA ALA A 42 -11.63 -23.94 -2.14
C ALA A 42 -10.61 -23.33 -3.10
N GLY A 43 -9.46 -22.94 -2.53
CA GLY A 43 -8.32 -22.44 -3.26
C GLY A 43 -7.75 -23.42 -4.27
N GLY A 44 -6.91 -22.91 -5.17
CA GLY A 44 -6.09 -23.71 -6.08
C GLY A 44 -4.62 -23.61 -5.72
N SER A 45 -3.85 -24.65 -6.00
CA SER A 45 -2.39 -24.63 -5.91
C SER A 45 -1.74 -25.23 -7.16
N SER A 46 -0.54 -24.75 -7.47
CA SER A 46 0.32 -25.27 -8.53
C SER A 46 1.76 -25.16 -8.07
N SER A 47 2.58 -26.14 -8.44
CA SER A 47 4.01 -26.09 -8.19
C SER A 47 4.79 -26.60 -9.39
N THR A 48 5.89 -25.92 -9.70
CA THR A 48 6.93 -26.36 -10.62
C THR A 48 8.15 -26.69 -9.77
N THR A 49 8.51 -27.97 -9.69
CA THR A 49 9.63 -28.44 -8.88
C THR A 49 10.96 -28.25 -9.60
N ALA A 50 12.07 -28.38 -8.87
CA ALA A 50 13.41 -28.29 -9.41
C ALA A 50 13.58 -29.18 -10.66
N GLY A 51 14.16 -28.59 -11.71
CA GLY A 51 14.42 -29.26 -12.98
C GLY A 51 13.22 -29.64 -13.84
N SER A 52 12.03 -29.08 -13.56
CA SER A 52 10.80 -29.41 -14.29
C SER A 52 10.20 -28.26 -15.12
N PHE A 53 10.91 -27.13 -15.25
CA PHE A 53 10.43 -26.03 -16.08
C PHE A 53 10.33 -26.44 -17.55
N ASN A 54 9.14 -26.28 -18.14
CA ASN A 54 8.91 -26.48 -19.57
C ASN A 54 8.81 -25.13 -20.27
N ALA A 55 9.75 -24.84 -21.17
CA ALA A 55 9.80 -23.58 -21.92
C ALA A 55 8.49 -23.25 -22.66
N SER A 56 7.70 -24.24 -23.10
CA SER A 56 6.43 -23.98 -23.81
C SER A 56 5.35 -23.31 -22.94
N ASN A 57 5.48 -23.39 -21.62
CA ASN A 57 4.53 -22.82 -20.67
C ASN A 57 4.79 -21.34 -20.39
N TYR A 58 5.91 -20.81 -20.86
CA TYR A 58 6.39 -19.47 -20.54
C TYR A 58 6.54 -18.60 -21.80
N SER A 59 6.33 -17.31 -21.64
CA SER A 59 6.91 -16.31 -22.53
C SER A 59 8.29 -15.97 -21.99
N LEU A 60 9.32 -16.25 -22.78
CA LEU A 60 10.72 -16.14 -22.38
C LEU A 60 11.40 -15.07 -23.25
N ASN A 61 12.05 -14.11 -22.61
CA ASN A 61 12.85 -13.09 -23.26
C ASN A 61 14.17 -12.93 -22.50
N GLY A 62 15.31 -13.26 -23.10
CA GLY A 62 16.61 -13.25 -22.40
C GLY A 62 16.70 -14.23 -21.23
N VAL A 63 15.81 -15.22 -21.15
CA VAL A 63 15.79 -16.29 -20.14
C VAL A 63 15.56 -17.61 -20.87
N GLY A 64 16.32 -18.64 -20.52
CA GLY A 64 16.16 -19.98 -21.07
C GLY A 64 15.90 -21.01 -19.98
N VAL A 65 15.51 -22.22 -20.38
CA VAL A 65 15.56 -23.39 -19.49
C VAL A 65 16.95 -24.02 -19.63
N ASN A 66 17.74 -24.01 -18.57
CA ASN A 66 19.10 -24.53 -18.58
C ASN A 66 19.15 -26.08 -18.57
N ALA A 67 20.34 -26.66 -18.65
CA ALA A 67 20.52 -28.12 -18.68
C ALA A 67 20.02 -28.82 -17.40
N SER A 68 19.93 -28.10 -16.27
CA SER A 68 19.37 -28.59 -15.02
C SER A 68 17.85 -28.49 -14.97
N GLY A 69 17.21 -27.90 -15.99
CA GLY A 69 15.76 -27.70 -16.06
C GLY A 69 15.25 -26.50 -15.26
N ASN A 70 16.12 -25.55 -14.91
CA ASN A 70 15.79 -24.30 -14.22
C ASN A 70 15.64 -23.15 -15.21
N LEU A 71 14.86 -22.12 -14.86
CA LEU A 71 14.88 -20.86 -15.61
C LEU A 71 16.15 -20.08 -15.26
N GLN A 72 16.95 -19.70 -16.26
CA GLN A 72 18.23 -19.02 -16.07
C GLN A 72 18.36 -17.85 -17.06
N LEU A 73 18.92 -16.73 -16.57
CA LEU A 73 19.22 -15.58 -17.41
C LEU A 73 20.27 -15.90 -18.49
N GLU A 74 19.99 -15.47 -19.72
CA GLU A 74 20.94 -15.43 -20.83
C GLU A 74 21.69 -14.08 -20.78
N THR A 75 22.94 -14.06 -20.35
CA THR A 75 23.69 -12.82 -20.09
C THR A 75 24.48 -12.29 -21.30
N GLY A 76 24.68 -10.96 -21.29
CA GLY A 76 25.52 -10.15 -22.19
C GLY A 76 25.65 -10.70 -23.60
N GLN A 77 26.84 -11.21 -23.94
CA GLN A 77 27.20 -11.68 -25.28
C GLN A 77 26.30 -12.79 -25.83
N SER A 78 25.71 -13.62 -24.95
CA SER A 78 24.85 -14.74 -25.37
C SER A 78 23.45 -14.28 -25.78
N ALA A 79 23.03 -13.09 -25.35
CA ALA A 79 21.73 -12.50 -25.65
C ALA A 79 21.78 -11.41 -26.74
N LEU A 80 22.96 -11.12 -27.29
CA LEU A 80 23.14 -10.07 -28.31
C LEU A 80 22.63 -10.52 -29.67
N ASN A 81 21.49 -9.95 -30.08
CA ASN A 81 20.97 -10.08 -31.44
C ASN A 81 20.51 -8.70 -31.96
N PRO A 82 21.29 -8.01 -32.81
CA PRO A 82 20.91 -6.70 -33.32
C PRO A 82 19.64 -6.75 -34.21
N SER A 83 19.28 -7.92 -34.74
CA SER A 83 18.01 -8.13 -35.45
C SER A 83 16.81 -8.42 -34.56
N SER A 84 16.99 -8.44 -33.24
CA SER A 84 15.91 -8.69 -32.27
C SER A 84 16.17 -7.93 -30.96
N VAL A 85 16.12 -6.60 -31.00
CA VAL A 85 16.39 -5.75 -29.83
C VAL A 85 15.11 -5.58 -29.02
N VAL A 86 14.86 -6.52 -28.12
CA VAL A 86 13.68 -6.52 -27.25
C VAL A 86 14.07 -5.98 -25.87
N VAL A 87 13.30 -5.00 -25.38
CA VAL A 87 13.43 -4.48 -24.02
C VAL A 87 12.94 -5.56 -23.05
N PRO A 88 13.78 -6.07 -22.13
CA PRO A 88 13.42 -7.25 -21.32
C PRO A 88 12.35 -6.95 -20.25
N PHE A 89 12.41 -5.77 -19.65
CA PHE A 89 11.48 -5.27 -18.63
C PHE A 89 11.47 -3.74 -18.68
N GLU A 90 10.49 -3.15 -18.00
CA GLU A 90 10.25 -1.71 -17.98
C GLU A 90 11.47 -0.91 -17.52
N GLN A 91 11.91 0.05 -18.34
CA GLN A 91 13.13 0.82 -18.09
C GLN A 91 13.28 2.06 -18.99
N ASP A 92 14.15 2.97 -18.56
CA ASP A 92 14.67 4.06 -19.39
C ASP A 92 15.83 3.58 -20.28
N ILE A 93 15.93 4.14 -21.49
CA ILE A 93 17.05 3.89 -22.40
C ILE A 93 17.68 5.20 -22.86
N TYR A 94 19.00 5.24 -22.87
CA TYR A 94 19.79 6.38 -23.35
C TYR A 94 20.78 5.94 -24.42
N SER A 95 21.08 6.86 -25.35
CA SER A 95 22.14 6.69 -26.34
C SER A 95 23.17 7.79 -26.19
N THR A 96 24.43 7.52 -26.47
CA THR A 96 25.51 8.52 -26.53
C THR A 96 26.30 8.33 -27.81
N TYR A 97 26.52 9.42 -28.54
CA TYR A 97 27.39 9.39 -29.71
C TYR A 97 28.86 9.25 -29.29
N ILE A 98 29.59 8.30 -29.89
CA ILE A 98 31.01 8.06 -29.56
C ILE A 98 31.94 8.54 -30.67
N SER A 99 31.69 8.15 -31.93
CA SER A 99 32.50 8.61 -33.07
C SER A 99 31.83 8.39 -34.42
N GLU A 100 32.31 9.10 -35.42
CA GLU A 100 32.08 8.88 -36.85
C GLU A 100 33.46 8.82 -37.53
N GLY A 101 33.69 7.81 -38.38
CA GLY A 101 35.01 7.49 -38.94
C GLY A 101 35.07 7.46 -40.48
N ALA A 102 33.94 7.56 -41.17
CA ALA A 102 33.77 7.19 -42.57
C ALA A 102 33.75 8.37 -43.55
N GLY A 103 33.61 9.61 -43.07
CA GLY A 103 33.56 10.82 -43.89
C GLY A 103 32.24 10.98 -44.68
N TYR A 104 31.22 10.17 -44.39
CA TYR A 104 29.89 10.24 -45.00
C TYR A 104 28.86 10.84 -44.04
N VAL A 105 27.85 11.52 -44.58
CA VAL A 105 26.84 12.23 -43.77
C VAL A 105 25.65 11.30 -43.53
N SER A 106 25.67 10.56 -42.43
CA SER A 106 24.64 9.56 -42.11
C SER A 106 23.57 10.09 -41.15
N HIS A 107 22.33 9.56 -41.22
CA HIS A 107 21.29 9.80 -40.20
C HIS A 107 21.01 8.50 -39.43
N PHE A 108 20.92 8.57 -38.11
CA PHE A 108 20.67 7.42 -37.25
C PHE A 108 19.46 7.66 -36.35
N GLY A 109 18.66 6.60 -36.15
CA GLY A 109 17.48 6.65 -35.29
C GLY A 109 16.83 5.29 -35.11
N TRP A 110 15.59 5.31 -34.63
CA TRP A 110 14.84 4.10 -34.30
C TRP A 110 13.32 4.28 -34.47
N PHE A 111 12.61 3.16 -34.50
CA PHE A 111 11.15 3.06 -34.39
C PHE A 111 10.75 1.71 -33.81
N LEU A 112 9.46 1.52 -33.54
CA LEU A 112 8.93 0.29 -32.91
C LEU A 112 8.48 -0.73 -33.94
N LEU A 113 8.87 -2.00 -33.76
CA LEU A 113 8.49 -3.10 -34.66
C LEU A 113 6.96 -3.21 -34.77
N ARG A 114 6.27 -3.30 -33.63
CA ARG A 114 4.83 -3.55 -33.59
C ARG A 114 4.01 -2.39 -34.15
N GLU A 115 4.40 -1.15 -33.89
CA GLU A 115 3.79 0.03 -34.51
C GLU A 115 3.93 -0.02 -36.04
N ALA A 116 5.12 -0.36 -36.55
CA ALA A 116 5.34 -0.51 -37.98
C ALA A 116 4.49 -1.63 -38.59
N GLU A 117 4.44 -2.82 -37.97
CA GLU A 117 3.57 -3.92 -38.43
C GLU A 117 2.10 -3.53 -38.45
N GLN A 118 1.62 -2.84 -37.41
CA GLN A 118 0.24 -2.36 -37.31
C GLN A 118 -0.10 -1.38 -38.43
N LYS A 119 0.73 -0.34 -38.62
CA LYS A 119 0.44 0.74 -39.57
C LYS A 119 0.74 0.37 -41.03
N VAL A 120 1.78 -0.43 -41.29
CA VAL A 120 2.19 -0.81 -42.65
C VAL A 120 1.47 -2.06 -43.15
N ASN A 121 1.20 -3.03 -42.27
CA ASN A 121 0.71 -4.36 -42.67
C ASN A 121 -0.44 -4.89 -41.79
N ALA A 122 -1.24 -3.99 -41.21
CA ALA A 122 -2.44 -4.31 -40.42
C ALA A 122 -2.19 -5.33 -39.30
N GLY A 123 -1.02 -5.25 -38.66
CA GLY A 123 -0.61 -6.09 -37.53
C GLY A 123 0.05 -7.42 -37.92
N ASN A 124 0.16 -7.72 -39.22
CA ASN A 124 0.87 -8.90 -39.69
C ASN A 124 2.38 -8.64 -39.80
N PRO A 125 3.24 -9.66 -39.58
CA PRO A 125 4.68 -9.51 -39.78
C PRO A 125 5.03 -8.98 -41.17
N ILE A 126 5.93 -7.99 -41.22
CA ILE A 126 6.41 -7.41 -42.48
C ILE A 126 7.46 -8.34 -43.11
N ALA A 127 7.14 -8.90 -44.28
CA ALA A 127 8.02 -9.81 -45.01
C ALA A 127 8.85 -9.08 -46.06
N GLY A 128 10.17 -9.30 -46.06
CA GLY A 128 11.09 -8.78 -47.07
C GLY A 128 11.48 -7.30 -46.89
N PRO A 129 12.08 -6.68 -47.93
CA PRO A 129 12.62 -5.34 -47.83
C PRO A 129 11.55 -4.28 -47.51
N LEU A 130 11.86 -3.37 -46.59
CA LEU A 130 10.95 -2.32 -46.13
C LEU A 130 11.40 -0.96 -46.66
N SER A 131 10.58 -0.33 -47.51
CA SER A 131 10.90 1.00 -48.05
C SER A 131 10.61 2.10 -47.01
N TRP A 132 11.43 3.15 -47.00
CA TRP A 132 11.20 4.32 -46.14
C TRP A 132 9.85 4.98 -46.39
N ALA A 133 9.46 5.07 -47.67
CA ALA A 133 8.18 5.65 -48.09
C ALA A 133 6.97 4.89 -47.51
N SER A 134 7.09 3.57 -47.32
CA SER A 134 6.04 2.76 -46.68
C SER A 134 5.84 3.17 -45.22
N LEU A 135 6.93 3.38 -44.47
CA LEU A 135 6.88 3.83 -43.07
C LEU A 135 6.27 5.23 -42.94
N THR A 136 6.76 6.18 -43.73
CA THR A 136 6.29 7.57 -43.66
C THR A 136 4.84 7.73 -44.12
N SER A 137 4.44 7.03 -45.18
CA SER A 137 3.06 7.11 -45.70
C SER A 137 2.06 6.45 -44.75
N ALA A 138 2.49 5.44 -44.01
CA ALA A 138 1.68 4.79 -42.97
C ALA A 138 1.64 5.60 -41.65
N GLY A 139 2.42 6.66 -41.53
CA GLY A 139 2.47 7.48 -40.31
C GLY A 139 3.13 6.77 -39.13
N VAL A 140 4.12 5.90 -39.38
CA VAL A 140 4.97 5.32 -38.32
C VAL A 140 5.80 6.44 -37.69
N THR A 141 5.92 6.43 -36.37
CA THR A 141 6.74 7.40 -35.63
C THR A 141 8.22 7.08 -35.82
N LEU A 142 8.95 7.97 -36.50
CA LEU A 142 10.37 7.79 -36.81
C LEU A 142 11.22 8.72 -35.94
N ASN A 143 11.91 8.14 -34.96
CA ASN A 143 12.68 8.89 -33.96
C ASN A 143 14.14 9.03 -34.41
N TYR A 144 14.52 10.23 -34.83
CA TYR A 144 15.91 10.53 -35.17
C TYR A 144 16.71 10.84 -33.91
N LEU A 145 17.77 10.07 -33.66
CA LEU A 145 18.71 10.36 -32.57
C LEU A 145 19.75 11.37 -33.00
N TYR A 146 20.46 11.08 -34.09
CA TYR A 146 21.49 11.96 -34.63
C TYR A 146 21.28 12.15 -36.13
N ARG A 147 21.29 13.41 -36.57
CA ARG A 147 21.07 13.81 -37.96
C ARG A 147 22.31 14.49 -38.51
N SER A 148 22.53 14.26 -39.80
CA SER A 148 23.67 14.77 -40.56
C SER A 148 24.98 14.61 -39.78
N ILE A 149 25.21 13.39 -39.30
CA ILE A 149 26.35 13.05 -38.45
C ILE A 149 27.63 13.32 -39.22
N LYS A 150 28.50 14.13 -38.64
CA LYS A 150 29.83 14.46 -39.14
C LYS A 150 30.70 14.91 -37.96
N ASP A 151 31.89 14.33 -37.84
CA ASP A 151 32.89 14.72 -36.85
C ASP A 151 34.25 14.93 -37.55
N ASP A 152 34.71 16.18 -37.55
CA ASP A 152 35.94 16.69 -38.13
C ASP A 152 36.09 16.64 -39.67
N GLY A 153 36.39 17.80 -40.26
CA GLY A 153 36.57 17.96 -41.70
C GLY A 153 37.90 17.41 -42.23
N ALA A 154 37.87 16.22 -42.84
CA ALA A 154 38.77 15.71 -43.89
C ALA A 154 39.93 14.73 -43.54
N SER A 155 40.08 14.23 -42.31
CA SER A 155 40.92 13.04 -42.04
C SER A 155 40.05 11.85 -41.66
N CYS A 156 39.85 10.92 -42.59
CA CYS A 156 39.14 9.67 -42.31
C CYS A 156 39.92 8.81 -41.30
N CYS A 157 39.17 8.01 -40.53
CA CYS A 157 39.60 6.85 -39.73
C CYS A 157 40.04 7.07 -38.26
N ASP A 158 40.26 8.30 -37.77
CA ASP A 158 40.69 8.50 -36.36
C ASP A 158 39.53 8.71 -35.36
N GLY A 159 38.29 8.86 -35.85
CA GLY A 159 37.08 8.97 -35.01
C GLY A 159 36.88 10.33 -34.33
N GLY A 160 37.45 11.40 -34.88
CA GLY A 160 37.21 12.81 -34.53
C GLY A 160 37.52 13.19 -33.08
N ASN A 161 36.79 14.16 -32.51
CA ASN A 161 36.87 14.53 -31.10
C ASN A 161 35.72 13.92 -30.25
N GLY A 162 34.71 13.33 -30.89
CA GLY A 162 33.54 12.72 -30.24
C GLY A 162 32.44 13.70 -29.88
N ILE A 163 32.48 14.92 -30.42
CA ILE A 163 31.50 16.00 -30.31
C ILE A 163 31.01 16.34 -31.71
N LEU A 164 29.69 16.34 -31.91
CA LEU A 164 29.13 16.63 -33.23
C LEU A 164 29.43 18.07 -33.67
N ASP A 165 29.86 18.23 -34.93
CA ASP A 165 30.14 19.56 -35.48
C ASP A 165 28.88 20.42 -35.63
N ASN A 166 27.76 19.80 -35.98
CA ASN A 166 26.48 20.44 -36.27
C ASN A 166 25.33 19.72 -35.57
N TYR A 167 24.38 20.49 -35.05
CA TYR A 167 23.23 19.98 -34.30
C TYR A 167 21.94 20.26 -35.07
N TYR A 168 21.09 19.26 -35.22
CA TYR A 168 19.85 19.37 -35.98
C TYR A 168 18.65 18.87 -35.16
N ASN A 169 17.50 19.50 -35.35
CA ASN A 169 16.23 19.01 -34.79
C ASN A 169 15.65 17.86 -35.62
N SER A 170 14.55 17.27 -35.16
CA SER A 170 13.84 16.18 -35.84
C SER A 170 13.36 16.51 -37.25
N ALA A 171 13.15 17.80 -37.59
CA ALA A 171 12.79 18.27 -38.92
C ALA A 171 14.00 18.49 -39.85
N GLY A 172 15.23 18.28 -39.36
CA GLY A 172 16.47 18.53 -40.13
C GLY A 172 16.88 20.00 -40.21
N THR A 173 16.34 20.86 -39.33
CA THR A 173 16.76 22.26 -39.20
C THR A 173 18.01 22.36 -38.33
N LEU A 174 19.00 23.13 -38.77
CA LEU A 174 20.23 23.39 -38.01
C LEU A 174 19.90 24.23 -36.76
N LEU A 175 20.33 23.75 -35.60
CA LEU A 175 20.17 24.38 -34.29
C LEU A 175 21.41 25.15 -33.86
N GLY A 176 22.61 24.65 -34.20
CA GLY A 176 23.88 25.22 -33.80
C GLY A 176 25.09 24.39 -34.23
N THR A 177 26.29 24.82 -33.84
CA THR A 177 27.58 24.16 -34.12
C THR A 177 28.37 23.91 -32.83
N SER A 178 29.39 23.06 -32.87
CA SER A 178 30.30 22.78 -31.74
C SER A 178 31.06 24.02 -31.22
N SER A 179 31.20 25.08 -32.00
CA SER A 179 31.90 26.31 -31.59
C SER A 179 31.12 27.10 -30.52
N GLY A 180 31.72 27.25 -29.33
CA GLY A 180 31.13 27.99 -28.21
C GLY A 180 29.92 27.30 -27.57
N LEU A 181 29.79 25.99 -27.80
CA LEU A 181 28.71 25.17 -27.27
C LEU A 181 28.78 25.08 -25.74
N THR A 182 27.62 25.11 -25.11
CA THR A 182 27.44 24.94 -23.66
C THR A 182 26.45 23.81 -23.37
N GLU A 183 26.55 23.19 -22.20
CA GLU A 183 25.60 22.14 -21.77
C GLU A 183 24.15 22.64 -21.77
N ALA A 184 23.91 23.88 -21.33
CA ALA A 184 22.59 24.49 -21.38
C ALA A 184 22.00 24.54 -22.80
N GLN A 185 22.83 24.83 -23.82
CA GLN A 185 22.39 24.77 -25.21
C GLN A 185 22.11 23.33 -25.64
N LEU A 186 22.96 22.37 -25.26
CA LEU A 186 22.73 20.95 -25.54
C LEU A 186 21.39 20.46 -24.99
N THR A 187 21.01 20.86 -23.77
CA THR A 187 19.68 20.58 -23.22
C THR A 187 18.56 21.10 -24.13
N THR A 188 18.66 22.34 -24.63
CA THR A 188 17.66 22.89 -25.57
C THR A 188 17.62 22.17 -26.92
N TYR A 189 18.70 21.46 -27.28
CA TYR A 189 18.80 20.65 -28.50
C TYR A 189 18.33 19.20 -28.30
N GLY A 190 17.83 18.85 -27.10
CA GLY A 190 17.32 17.52 -26.77
C GLY A 190 18.40 16.53 -26.35
N TYR A 191 19.52 17.01 -25.81
CA TYR A 191 20.55 16.20 -25.17
C TYR A 191 20.39 16.22 -23.64
N SER A 192 21.00 15.25 -22.97
CA SER A 192 20.97 15.06 -21.52
C SER A 192 22.40 15.17 -20.96
N PRO A 193 22.99 16.39 -20.92
CA PRO A 193 24.35 16.62 -20.44
C PRO A 193 24.51 16.31 -18.96
N ASN A 194 25.75 16.10 -18.51
CA ASN A 194 26.01 15.76 -17.12
C ASN A 194 26.08 16.97 -16.16
N ASN A 195 26.04 18.18 -16.73
CA ASN A 195 26.00 19.46 -16.04
C ASN A 195 27.23 19.72 -15.15
N ASP A 196 28.40 19.21 -15.53
CA ASP A 196 29.65 19.47 -14.81
C ASP A 196 30.36 20.76 -15.25
N GLY A 197 29.79 21.47 -16.22
CA GLY A 197 30.28 22.74 -16.75
C GLY A 197 31.24 22.59 -17.94
N ALA A 198 31.62 21.37 -18.34
CA ALA A 198 32.49 21.11 -19.47
C ALA A 198 31.75 20.32 -20.56
N VAL A 199 31.78 20.82 -21.80
CA VAL A 199 31.21 20.07 -22.94
C VAL A 199 32.20 19.02 -23.42
N ASP A 200 31.89 17.74 -23.16
CA ASP A 200 32.65 16.59 -23.65
C ASP A 200 31.74 15.44 -24.12
N ASN A 201 32.33 14.26 -24.33
CA ASN A 201 31.62 13.12 -24.91
C ASN A 201 30.46 12.63 -24.02
N ARG A 202 30.50 12.88 -22.70
CA ARG A 202 29.41 12.55 -21.77
C ARG A 202 28.12 13.31 -22.10
N ASP A 203 28.24 14.48 -22.72
CA ASP A 203 27.10 15.35 -23.06
C ASP A 203 26.47 15.04 -24.40
N MET A 204 27.10 14.21 -25.22
CA MET A 204 26.53 13.74 -26.48
C MET A 204 25.46 12.64 -26.26
N ARG A 205 24.83 12.66 -25.09
CA ARG A 205 23.83 11.71 -24.60
C ARG A 205 22.42 12.20 -24.93
N LYS A 206 21.54 11.29 -25.36
CA LYS A 206 20.12 11.52 -25.62
C LYS A 206 19.25 10.46 -24.96
N TYR A 207 18.21 10.92 -24.30
CA TYR A 207 17.13 10.06 -23.81
C TYR A 207 16.32 9.51 -24.99
N MET A 208 16.25 8.17 -25.10
CA MET A 208 15.41 7.51 -26.11
C MET A 208 13.96 7.43 -25.66
N GLY A 209 13.71 7.20 -24.37
CA GLY A 209 12.38 7.05 -23.80
C GLY A 209 12.31 6.01 -22.69
N HIS A 210 11.15 5.94 -22.06
CA HIS A 210 10.77 4.89 -21.12
C HIS A 210 10.05 3.79 -21.91
N PHE A 211 10.48 2.54 -21.80
CA PHE A 211 9.95 1.44 -22.61
C PHE A 211 9.37 0.35 -21.73
N VAL A 212 8.14 -0.08 -22.03
CA VAL A 212 7.51 -1.25 -21.39
C VAL A 212 8.23 -2.53 -21.82
N GLY A 213 8.38 -3.48 -20.89
CA GLY A 213 8.96 -4.79 -21.17
C GLY A 213 8.28 -5.53 -22.34
N GLY A 214 9.07 -6.23 -23.15
CA GLY A 214 8.62 -6.90 -24.38
C GLY A 214 8.55 -6.00 -25.61
N THR A 215 8.77 -4.68 -25.47
CA THR A 215 8.79 -3.75 -26.61
C THR A 215 10.03 -3.97 -27.46
N GLU A 216 9.86 -4.10 -28.77
CA GLU A 216 10.97 -4.33 -29.69
C GLU A 216 11.31 -3.08 -30.50
N ILE A 217 12.58 -2.69 -30.43
CA ILE A 217 13.16 -1.50 -31.07
C ILE A 217 13.85 -1.92 -32.37
N VAL A 218 13.56 -1.20 -33.45
CA VAL A 218 14.26 -1.33 -34.73
C VAL A 218 15.08 -0.08 -34.98
N PHE A 219 16.39 -0.22 -35.07
CA PHE A 219 17.28 0.87 -35.45
C PHE A 219 17.34 1.02 -36.96
N PHE A 220 17.46 2.26 -37.43
CA PHE A 220 17.68 2.57 -38.84
C PHE A 220 18.93 3.44 -39.04
N LEU A 221 19.57 3.25 -40.19
CA LEU A 221 20.65 4.08 -40.73
C LEU A 221 20.24 4.55 -42.12
N LEU A 222 20.30 5.86 -42.35
CA LEU A 222 20.16 6.46 -43.67
C LEU A 222 21.54 6.93 -44.15
N PRO A 223 22.24 6.12 -44.95
CA PRO A 223 23.55 6.52 -45.47
C PRO A 223 23.43 7.75 -46.36
N ASN A 224 24.36 8.69 -46.24
CA ASN A 224 24.36 9.93 -47.02
C ASN A 224 23.05 10.75 -46.89
N GLY A 225 22.33 10.56 -45.77
CA GLY A 225 21.02 11.18 -45.52
C GLY A 225 19.92 10.74 -46.48
N SER A 226 20.16 9.71 -47.30
CA SER A 226 19.24 9.26 -48.35
C SER A 226 18.14 8.35 -47.79
N THR A 227 16.89 8.72 -48.04
CA THR A 227 15.70 7.91 -47.72
C THR A 227 15.42 6.82 -48.75
N ALA A 228 16.14 6.79 -49.88
CA ALA A 228 15.90 5.83 -50.95
C ALA A 228 16.41 4.41 -50.60
N THR A 229 17.44 4.32 -49.76
CA THR A 229 18.13 3.07 -49.42
C THR A 229 18.35 2.98 -47.91
N PRO A 230 17.28 2.87 -47.10
CA PRO A 230 17.41 2.74 -45.66
C PRO A 230 17.97 1.35 -45.29
N TRP A 231 18.75 1.32 -44.22
CA TRP A 231 19.19 0.08 -43.59
C TRP A 231 18.61 -0.04 -42.20
N TYR A 232 18.25 -1.26 -41.82
CA TYR A 232 17.64 -1.54 -40.54
C TYR A 232 18.44 -2.62 -39.81
N SER A 233 18.35 -2.61 -38.49
CA SER A 233 18.93 -3.66 -37.66
C SER A 233 18.29 -5.04 -37.92
N LYS A 234 17.08 -5.06 -38.50
CA LYS A 234 16.37 -6.23 -39.05
C LYS A 234 16.94 -6.65 -40.42
N ASN A 235 17.67 -7.77 -40.45
CA ASN A 235 18.35 -8.31 -41.65
C ASN A 235 17.50 -8.32 -42.94
N ASN A 236 16.26 -8.79 -42.86
CA ASN A 236 15.43 -9.01 -44.03
C ASN A 236 14.78 -7.75 -44.59
N TRP A 237 14.81 -6.65 -43.84
CA TRP A 237 14.18 -5.38 -44.22
C TRP A 237 15.12 -4.48 -45.04
N SER A 238 16.43 -4.66 -44.87
CA SER A 238 17.43 -3.95 -45.67
C SER A 238 17.41 -4.44 -47.13
N GLY A 239 17.42 -3.49 -48.07
CA GLY A 239 17.47 -3.77 -49.50
C GLY A 239 18.81 -4.40 -49.94
N ASP A 240 19.88 -4.08 -49.23
CA ASP A 240 21.26 -4.42 -49.60
C ASP A 240 21.62 -5.91 -49.40
N THR A 241 22.71 -6.32 -50.05
CA THR A 241 23.25 -7.68 -50.01
C THR A 241 24.75 -7.66 -49.79
N TRP A 242 25.30 -8.71 -49.18
CA TRP A 242 26.73 -8.87 -48.96
C TRP A 242 27.48 -8.97 -50.31
N ASN A 243 28.22 -7.92 -50.66
CA ASN A 243 29.05 -7.80 -51.86
C ASN A 243 30.19 -6.79 -51.59
N PRO A 244 31.14 -7.13 -50.70
CA PRO A 244 32.09 -6.17 -50.16
C PRO A 244 32.90 -5.51 -51.27
N SER A 245 33.12 -4.21 -51.16
CA SER A 245 33.92 -3.43 -52.12
C SER A 245 35.42 -3.58 -51.82
N ASN A 246 35.78 -3.92 -50.58
CA ASN A 246 37.14 -4.24 -50.16
C ASN A 246 37.69 -5.43 -50.96
N ASN A 247 38.72 -5.20 -51.78
CA ASN A 247 39.30 -6.22 -52.67
C ASN A 247 39.79 -7.47 -51.94
N ASN A 248 40.30 -7.31 -50.71
CA ASN A 248 40.75 -8.44 -49.91
C ASN A 248 39.55 -9.31 -49.52
N LYS A 249 38.51 -8.74 -48.90
CA LYS A 249 37.29 -9.48 -48.50
C LYS A 249 36.51 -10.00 -49.71
N LYS A 250 36.42 -9.23 -50.80
CA LYS A 250 35.74 -9.61 -52.05
C LYS A 250 36.35 -10.85 -52.69
N SER A 251 37.68 -10.92 -52.76
CA SER A 251 38.40 -12.08 -53.31
C SER A 251 38.10 -13.39 -52.57
N LEU A 252 37.61 -13.31 -51.33
CA LEU A 252 37.28 -14.47 -50.48
C LEU A 252 35.93 -15.08 -50.80
N VAL A 253 35.02 -14.29 -51.39
CA VAL A 253 33.60 -14.62 -51.53
C VAL A 253 33.08 -14.57 -52.98
N SER A 254 33.89 -14.07 -53.94
CA SER A 254 33.48 -13.85 -55.33
C SER A 254 33.55 -15.08 -56.24
N GLY A 255 33.93 -16.26 -55.73
CA GLY A 255 34.06 -17.53 -56.50
C GLY A 255 32.82 -18.44 -56.40
N SER A 256 32.62 -19.34 -57.37
CA SER A 256 31.48 -20.28 -57.37
C SER A 256 31.52 -21.30 -56.22
N THR A 257 32.71 -21.59 -55.68
CA THR A 257 32.96 -22.59 -54.63
C THR A 257 32.99 -22.00 -53.20
N TYR A 258 33.24 -20.70 -53.06
CA TYR A 258 33.45 -20.03 -51.77
C TYR A 258 32.56 -18.80 -51.72
N ARG A 259 31.35 -18.96 -51.17
CA ARG A 259 30.35 -17.88 -51.07
C ARG A 259 30.16 -17.38 -49.65
N GLN A 260 30.77 -18.00 -48.64
CA GLN A 260 30.55 -17.65 -47.24
C GLN A 260 31.84 -17.16 -46.56
N LEU A 261 31.71 -16.08 -45.78
CA LEU A 261 32.76 -15.53 -44.92
C LEU A 261 32.21 -15.38 -43.50
N THR A 262 32.84 -16.06 -42.54
CA THR A 262 32.68 -15.78 -41.12
C THR A 262 33.66 -14.68 -40.73
N GLN A 263 33.13 -13.49 -40.46
CA GLN A 263 33.90 -12.39 -39.92
C GLN A 263 33.80 -12.38 -38.39
N THR A 264 34.93 -12.25 -37.72
CA THR A 264 35.04 -12.16 -36.26
C THR A 264 35.66 -10.82 -35.89
N LEU A 265 34.93 -9.99 -35.16
CA LEU A 265 35.46 -8.76 -34.58
C LEU A 265 35.95 -9.06 -33.16
N LEU A 266 37.22 -8.80 -32.89
CA LEU A 266 37.85 -8.91 -31.58
C LEU A 266 37.63 -7.59 -30.85
N LEU A 267 36.80 -7.61 -29.80
CA LEU A 267 36.34 -6.38 -29.16
C LEU A 267 37.40 -5.74 -28.25
N ASP A 268 38.40 -6.52 -27.82
CA ASP A 268 39.53 -6.12 -26.99
C ASP A 268 40.74 -5.62 -27.81
N GLN A 269 40.72 -5.76 -29.13
CA GLN A 269 41.82 -5.38 -30.01
C GLN A 269 41.48 -4.10 -30.76
N LEU A 270 42.49 -3.22 -30.92
CA LEU A 270 42.39 -2.05 -31.79
C LEU A 270 42.04 -2.48 -33.21
N SER A 271 41.32 -1.63 -33.93
CA SER A 271 41.07 -1.83 -35.35
C SER A 271 42.36 -1.82 -36.18
N PRO A 272 42.38 -2.46 -37.37
CA PRO A 272 43.58 -2.55 -38.21
C PRO A 272 44.24 -1.19 -38.53
N GLU A 273 43.44 -0.15 -38.74
CA GLU A 273 43.87 1.23 -39.01
C GLU A 273 44.57 1.89 -37.81
N SER A 274 44.27 1.44 -36.58
CA SER A 274 44.98 1.82 -35.36
C SER A 274 46.13 0.86 -34.99
N GLY A 275 46.62 0.05 -35.94
CA GLY A 275 47.71 -0.91 -35.71
C GLY A 275 47.28 -2.25 -35.12
N GLY A 276 45.99 -2.56 -35.18
CA GLY A 276 45.39 -3.81 -34.73
C GLY A 276 45.76 -5.06 -35.54
N THR A 277 45.52 -6.23 -34.94
CA THR A 277 45.79 -7.52 -35.60
C THR A 277 44.69 -7.90 -36.59
N THR A 278 45.06 -8.47 -37.74
CA THR A 278 44.16 -9.12 -38.69
C THR A 278 44.65 -10.53 -38.99
N THR A 279 43.75 -11.53 -38.95
CA THR A 279 44.04 -12.92 -39.32
C THR A 279 43.00 -13.44 -40.31
N TYR A 280 43.45 -14.23 -41.28
CA TYR A 280 42.59 -14.75 -42.34
C TYR A 280 42.96 -16.21 -42.67
N ASN A 281 41.95 -17.07 -42.84
CA ASN A 281 42.12 -18.46 -43.26
C ASN A 281 41.35 -18.76 -44.55
N SER A 282 42.09 -19.20 -45.58
CA SER A 282 41.61 -19.53 -46.92
C SER A 282 41.11 -20.96 -47.11
N ALA A 283 41.31 -21.84 -46.12
CA ALA A 283 41.18 -23.30 -46.28
C ALA A 283 39.75 -23.88 -46.08
N PRO A 284 38.88 -23.37 -45.19
CA PRO A 284 37.49 -23.85 -45.05
C PRO A 284 36.44 -22.99 -45.77
N ASN A 285 35.25 -23.54 -46.03
CA ASN A 285 34.02 -22.81 -46.38
C ASN A 285 33.00 -23.06 -45.24
N PRO A 286 32.54 -22.04 -44.49
CA PRO A 286 32.87 -20.60 -44.64
C PRO A 286 34.35 -20.30 -44.39
N ARG A 287 34.92 -19.34 -45.15
CA ARG A 287 36.26 -18.80 -44.85
C ARG A 287 36.19 -17.94 -43.59
N THR A 288 37.29 -17.77 -42.87
CA THR A 288 37.29 -16.96 -41.66
C THR A 288 38.17 -15.72 -41.80
N TRP A 289 37.71 -14.59 -41.27
CA TRP A 289 38.43 -13.32 -41.18
C TRP A 289 38.25 -12.73 -39.79
N SER A 290 39.32 -12.59 -39.03
CA SER A 290 39.28 -11.96 -37.70
C SER A 290 40.08 -10.67 -37.68
N GLN A 291 39.54 -9.61 -37.10
CA GLN A 291 40.20 -8.30 -36.95
C GLN A 291 39.75 -7.63 -35.65
N GLY A 292 40.52 -6.66 -35.14
CA GLY A 292 40.01 -5.76 -34.10
C GLY A 292 38.91 -4.82 -34.63
N TRP A 293 38.17 -4.20 -33.72
CA TRP A 293 36.93 -3.48 -34.07
C TRP A 293 37.03 -1.96 -34.02
N ILE A 294 37.30 -1.41 -32.84
CA ILE A 294 37.19 0.03 -32.59
C ILE A 294 38.59 0.69 -32.63
N PRO A 295 38.77 1.85 -33.29
CA PRO A 295 40.01 2.61 -33.28
C PRO A 295 40.41 3.15 -31.89
N THR A 296 41.63 3.69 -31.78
CA THR A 296 42.20 4.13 -30.49
C THR A 296 41.38 5.22 -29.79
N ALA A 297 40.95 6.28 -30.51
CA ALA A 297 40.28 7.41 -29.87
C ALA A 297 38.88 7.03 -29.33
N PRO A 298 38.00 6.34 -30.08
CA PRO A 298 36.71 5.90 -29.56
C PRO A 298 36.84 4.88 -28.40
N GLN A 299 37.84 3.97 -28.42
CA GLN A 299 38.12 3.10 -27.26
C GLN A 299 38.56 3.91 -26.02
N THR A 300 39.37 4.94 -26.22
CA THR A 300 39.80 5.83 -25.13
C THR A 300 38.62 6.59 -24.54
N ARG A 301 37.65 7.03 -25.35
CA ARG A 301 36.42 7.67 -24.86
C ARG A 301 35.55 6.71 -24.06
N LEU A 302 35.32 5.50 -24.58
CA LEU A 302 34.54 4.47 -23.87
C LEU A 302 35.14 4.17 -22.49
N SER A 303 36.46 4.02 -22.41
CA SER A 303 37.14 3.74 -21.13
C SER A 303 37.20 4.96 -20.20
N THR A 304 37.47 6.16 -20.71
CA THR A 304 37.67 7.37 -19.90
C THR A 304 36.36 7.98 -19.41
N TYR A 305 35.38 8.12 -20.30
CA TYR A 305 34.13 8.85 -20.02
C TYR A 305 32.99 7.94 -19.58
N HIS A 306 32.99 6.68 -20.00
CA HIS A 306 31.89 5.74 -19.75
C HIS A 306 32.31 4.52 -18.91
N ALA A 307 33.55 4.50 -18.41
CA ALA A 307 34.14 3.40 -17.66
C ALA A 307 33.90 2.02 -18.31
N THR A 308 33.98 1.97 -19.65
CA THR A 308 33.60 0.83 -20.47
C THR A 308 34.81 0.25 -21.19
N THR A 309 35.13 -1.01 -20.91
CA THR A 309 36.15 -1.77 -21.64
C THR A 309 35.51 -2.98 -22.30
N LEU A 310 35.59 -3.07 -23.62
CA LEU A 310 35.07 -4.21 -24.36
C LEU A 310 36.05 -5.39 -24.30
N SER A 311 35.53 -6.61 -24.28
CA SER A 311 36.34 -7.82 -24.41
C SER A 311 35.54 -8.95 -25.05
N GLY A 312 36.25 -9.98 -25.53
CA GLY A 312 35.65 -11.09 -26.26
C GLY A 312 35.59 -10.83 -27.77
N SER A 313 34.71 -11.55 -28.46
CA SER A 313 34.56 -11.41 -29.92
C SER A 313 33.13 -11.64 -30.38
N VAL A 314 32.77 -10.99 -31.49
CA VAL A 314 31.48 -11.18 -32.17
C VAL A 314 31.74 -11.73 -33.55
N ALA A 315 31.11 -12.86 -33.89
CA ALA A 315 31.31 -13.53 -35.16
C ALA A 315 30.01 -13.66 -35.96
N ASN A 316 30.03 -13.24 -37.22
CA ASN A 316 28.89 -13.30 -38.14
C ASN A 316 29.30 -13.99 -39.45
N THR A 317 28.45 -14.88 -39.95
CA THR A 317 28.69 -15.55 -41.24
C THR A 317 27.82 -14.92 -42.32
N TYR A 318 28.48 -14.27 -43.28
CA TYR A 318 27.84 -13.63 -44.42
C TYR A 318 27.94 -14.52 -45.66
N THR A 319 26.89 -14.51 -46.49
CA THR A 319 26.87 -15.25 -47.75
C THR A 319 26.74 -14.27 -48.92
N TYR A 320 27.62 -14.38 -49.92
CA TYR A 320 27.65 -13.52 -51.10
C TYR A 320 26.30 -13.45 -51.81
N GLY A 321 25.82 -12.24 -52.02
CA GLY A 321 24.53 -11.94 -52.65
C GLY A 321 23.31 -12.22 -51.76
N GLN A 322 23.50 -12.62 -50.50
CA GLN A 322 22.42 -12.69 -49.50
C GLN A 322 22.33 -11.38 -48.71
N LYS A 323 21.23 -11.21 -47.97
CA LYS A 323 20.99 -10.02 -47.15
C LYS A 323 22.11 -9.79 -46.13
N TYR A 324 22.44 -8.52 -45.93
CA TYR A 324 23.52 -8.07 -45.05
C TYR A 324 22.97 -7.19 -43.92
N ASN A 325 23.49 -7.38 -42.72
CA ASN A 325 23.20 -6.51 -41.58
C ASN A 325 24.29 -5.46 -41.47
N HIS A 326 23.90 -4.18 -41.49
CA HIS A 326 24.79 -3.04 -41.32
C HIS A 326 25.05 -2.70 -39.85
N PHE A 327 24.59 -3.52 -38.90
CA PHE A 327 24.71 -3.30 -37.47
C PHE A 327 25.42 -4.46 -36.80
N ILE A 328 26.34 -4.14 -35.89
CA ILE A 328 26.91 -5.08 -34.92
C ILE A 328 26.83 -4.49 -33.52
N VAL A 329 26.66 -5.34 -32.51
CA VAL A 329 26.60 -4.92 -31.12
C VAL A 329 27.60 -5.72 -30.30
N GLY A 330 28.28 -5.05 -29.38
CA GLY A 330 29.13 -5.66 -28.36
C GLY A 330 28.73 -5.15 -26.97
N ALA A 331 28.86 -6.00 -25.96
CA ALA A 331 28.64 -5.64 -24.55
C ALA A 331 29.85 -6.07 -23.71
N PRO A 332 30.30 -5.28 -22.72
CA PRO A 332 31.31 -5.69 -21.75
C PRO A 332 30.82 -6.85 -20.88
N PRO A 333 31.61 -7.92 -20.68
CA PRO A 333 31.24 -9.00 -19.77
C PRO A 333 31.03 -8.55 -18.31
N THR A 334 31.76 -7.52 -17.86
CA THR A 334 31.68 -6.99 -16.48
C THR A 334 30.65 -5.88 -16.30
N ASP A 335 29.95 -5.49 -17.38
CA ASP A 335 28.95 -4.42 -17.36
C ASP A 335 27.99 -4.56 -18.57
N PRO A 336 27.13 -5.60 -18.58
CA PRO A 336 26.26 -5.92 -19.70
C PRO A 336 25.15 -4.88 -19.91
N PHE A 337 24.97 -3.92 -19.00
CA PHE A 337 24.02 -2.81 -19.17
C PHE A 337 24.49 -1.79 -20.23
N LYS A 338 25.73 -1.94 -20.69
CA LYS A 338 26.39 -1.05 -21.62
C LYS A 338 26.54 -1.74 -22.97
N TRP A 339 25.89 -1.20 -23.98
CA TRP A 339 25.97 -1.71 -25.34
C TRP A 339 26.76 -0.73 -26.19
N VAL A 340 27.64 -1.25 -27.04
CA VAL A 340 28.30 -0.49 -28.09
C VAL A 340 27.74 -1.01 -29.40
N LEU A 341 27.09 -0.13 -30.16
CA LEU A 341 26.53 -0.40 -31.48
C LEU A 341 27.47 0.21 -32.52
N GLY A 342 27.98 -0.62 -33.41
CA GLY A 342 28.77 -0.19 -34.57
C GLY A 342 28.00 -0.40 -35.85
N MET A 343 28.20 0.51 -36.79
CA MET A 343 27.53 0.48 -38.08
C MET A 343 28.53 0.50 -39.22
N GLU A 344 28.14 -0.16 -40.31
CA GLU A 344 28.79 -0.06 -41.61
C GLU A 344 27.93 0.82 -42.51
N ASP A 345 28.47 1.93 -43.03
CA ASP A 345 27.71 2.94 -43.75
C ASP A 345 27.85 2.92 -45.29
N LEU A 346 28.51 1.87 -45.80
CA LEU A 346 28.74 1.63 -47.22
C LEU A 346 27.92 0.47 -47.80
N SER A 347 27.41 0.69 -49.03
CA SER A 347 26.66 -0.35 -49.73
C SER A 347 27.52 -1.56 -50.09
N GLY A 348 26.90 -2.73 -50.11
CA GLY A 348 27.58 -4.01 -50.34
C GLY A 348 28.43 -4.45 -49.16
N ALA A 349 28.34 -3.77 -48.01
CA ALA A 349 29.19 -3.94 -46.83
C ALA A 349 30.62 -3.40 -46.96
N GLY A 350 30.87 -2.44 -47.85
CA GLY A 350 32.14 -1.70 -47.89
C GLY A 350 33.39 -2.52 -47.58
N ASP A 351 34.06 -2.17 -46.48
CA ASP A 351 35.07 -2.96 -45.81
C ASP A 351 34.56 -3.68 -44.54
N ALA A 352 33.32 -3.47 -44.11
CA ALA A 352 32.62 -4.28 -43.11
C ALA A 352 33.32 -4.29 -41.75
N ASP A 353 34.02 -3.23 -41.36
CA ASP A 353 34.65 -3.16 -40.05
C ASP A 353 33.71 -2.62 -38.95
N PHE A 354 32.56 -2.06 -39.34
CA PHE A 354 31.51 -1.56 -38.45
C PHE A 354 31.99 -0.50 -37.47
N ASN A 355 32.97 0.31 -37.85
CA ASN A 355 33.43 1.44 -37.03
C ASN A 355 33.21 2.81 -37.69
N ASP A 356 32.48 2.84 -38.81
CA ASP A 356 32.04 4.05 -39.50
C ASP A 356 31.21 4.97 -38.60
N LEU A 357 30.36 4.37 -37.75
CA LEU A 357 29.61 5.06 -36.71
C LEU A 357 29.59 4.17 -35.46
N VAL A 358 29.93 4.75 -34.31
CA VAL A 358 29.89 4.06 -33.01
C VAL A 358 28.96 4.82 -32.07
N ILE A 359 27.93 4.13 -31.58
CA ILE A 359 26.96 4.62 -30.62
C ILE A 359 27.01 3.76 -29.36
N TYR A 360 27.04 4.40 -28.21
CA TYR A 360 26.92 3.76 -26.91
C TYR A 360 25.46 3.81 -26.44
N ILE A 361 24.93 2.70 -25.95
CA ILE A 361 23.54 2.58 -25.45
C ILE A 361 23.59 2.11 -24.00
N GLN A 362 22.95 2.86 -23.12
CA GLN A 362 22.73 2.50 -21.72
C GLN A 362 21.33 1.92 -21.57
N ARG A 363 21.25 0.66 -21.16
CA ARG A 363 20.00 -0.05 -20.89
C ARG A 363 20.25 -1.15 -19.87
N LYS A 364 19.32 -1.44 -18.97
CA LYS A 364 19.41 -2.63 -18.11
C LYS A 364 19.27 -3.89 -18.97
N THR A 365 20.36 -4.69 -19.03
CA THR A 365 20.35 -6.01 -19.66
C THR A 365 19.85 -7.04 -18.65
N GLY A 366 19.06 -7.97 -19.15
CA GLY A 366 18.45 -8.99 -18.34
C GLY A 366 17.41 -9.73 -19.15
N GLY A 367 16.48 -10.36 -18.46
CA GLY A 367 15.49 -11.18 -19.09
C GLY A 367 14.25 -11.32 -18.24
N MET A 368 13.19 -11.82 -18.85
CA MET A 368 11.91 -12.01 -18.22
C MET A 368 11.38 -13.40 -18.57
N ALA A 369 10.86 -14.08 -17.57
CA ALA A 369 10.07 -15.29 -17.72
C ALA A 369 8.68 -15.05 -17.16
N GLN A 370 7.66 -15.14 -18.01
CA GLN A 370 6.27 -14.95 -17.63
C GLN A 370 5.47 -16.21 -17.94
N LEU A 371 4.65 -16.65 -16.99
CA LEU A 371 3.71 -17.73 -17.23
C LEU A 371 2.68 -17.32 -18.31
N GLN A 372 2.48 -18.17 -19.33
CA GLN A 372 1.52 -17.85 -20.38
C GLN A 372 0.07 -17.87 -19.85
N SER A 373 -0.80 -17.04 -20.42
CA SER A 373 -2.24 -17.01 -20.09
C SER A 373 -2.94 -18.36 -20.21
N THR A 374 -2.46 -19.27 -21.08
CA THR A 374 -2.99 -20.64 -21.23
C THR A 374 -2.73 -21.53 -20.01
N GLN A 375 -1.80 -21.11 -19.13
CA GLN A 375 -1.44 -21.77 -17.89
C GLN A 375 -1.97 -21.01 -16.66
N ALA A 376 -2.76 -19.94 -16.85
CA ALA A 376 -3.32 -19.17 -15.75
C ALA A 376 -4.16 -20.05 -14.83
N MET A 377 -3.93 -19.94 -13.52
CA MET A 377 -4.74 -20.65 -12.53
C MET A 377 -6.01 -19.86 -12.26
N SER A 378 -7.14 -20.56 -12.13
CA SER A 378 -8.44 -19.94 -11.83
C SER A 378 -9.19 -20.73 -10.78
N PRO A 379 -10.05 -20.08 -9.97
CA PRO A 379 -11.00 -20.79 -9.12
C PRO A 379 -11.86 -21.75 -9.95
N THR A 380 -12.15 -22.94 -9.40
CA THR A 380 -13.02 -23.93 -10.07
C THR A 380 -14.45 -23.44 -10.19
N ASP A 381 -14.88 -22.58 -9.27
CA ASP A 381 -16.20 -21.97 -9.28
C ASP A 381 -16.26 -20.76 -10.21
N ALA A 382 -17.23 -20.79 -11.12
CA ALA A 382 -17.45 -19.78 -12.14
C ALA A 382 -17.93 -18.43 -11.59
N ASP A 383 -18.19 -18.28 -10.29
CA ASP A 383 -18.53 -17.01 -9.64
C ASP A 383 -17.49 -16.49 -8.64
N ALA A 384 -16.34 -17.16 -8.48
CA ALA A 384 -15.35 -16.81 -7.46
C ALA A 384 -14.18 -15.95 -7.98
N TYR A 385 -13.75 -15.00 -7.15
CA TYR A 385 -12.59 -14.12 -7.35
C TYR A 385 -11.50 -14.42 -6.33
N ILE A 386 -10.25 -14.26 -6.74
CA ILE A 386 -9.07 -14.47 -5.90
C ILE A 386 -8.99 -13.34 -4.88
N THR A 387 -8.85 -13.69 -3.59
CA THR A 387 -8.71 -12.72 -2.48
C THR A 387 -7.25 -12.60 -2.04
N GLN A 388 -6.54 -13.73 -1.94
CA GLN A 388 -5.16 -13.79 -1.46
C GLN A 388 -4.36 -14.83 -2.26
N VAL A 389 -3.06 -14.58 -2.44
CA VAL A 389 -2.11 -15.51 -3.06
C VAL A 389 -0.88 -15.66 -2.17
N THR A 390 -0.49 -16.90 -1.89
CA THR A 390 0.82 -17.25 -1.33
C THR A 390 1.71 -17.72 -2.47
N PHE A 391 2.85 -17.05 -2.60
CA PHE A 391 3.91 -17.36 -3.55
C PHE A 391 5.12 -17.89 -2.80
N SER A 392 5.71 -18.97 -3.28
CA SER A 392 6.98 -19.47 -2.75
C SER A 392 7.91 -19.78 -3.89
N VAL A 393 9.18 -19.44 -3.71
CA VAL A 393 10.20 -19.60 -4.73
C VAL A 393 11.47 -20.14 -4.11
N ARG A 394 12.15 -21.01 -4.83
CA ARG A 394 13.57 -21.31 -4.59
C ARG A 394 14.35 -20.72 -5.75
N ASP A 395 15.30 -19.86 -5.44
CA ASP A 395 16.06 -19.11 -6.42
C ASP A 395 17.54 -19.02 -6.04
N LYS A 396 18.36 -18.74 -7.05
CA LYS A 396 19.79 -18.56 -6.92
C LYS A 396 20.19 -17.26 -7.59
N MET A 397 20.78 -16.35 -6.83
CA MET A 397 21.21 -15.03 -7.25
C MET A 397 22.69 -14.85 -6.87
N PRO A 398 23.64 -15.20 -7.74
CA PRO A 398 25.06 -15.02 -7.43
C PRO A 398 25.44 -13.54 -7.29
N THR A 399 26.50 -13.30 -6.50
CA THR A 399 27.21 -12.01 -6.43
C THR A 399 28.60 -12.18 -7.05
N CYS A 400 28.93 -11.37 -8.06
CA CYS A 400 30.17 -11.46 -8.83
C CYS A 400 30.83 -10.08 -8.84
N ASN A 401 32.12 -10.02 -8.52
CA ASN A 401 32.87 -8.75 -8.49
C ASN A 401 32.21 -7.63 -7.66
N GLY A 402 31.52 -8.01 -6.57
CA GLY A 402 30.79 -7.08 -5.70
C GLY A 402 29.43 -6.63 -6.22
N LYS A 403 28.99 -7.13 -7.40
CA LYS A 403 27.68 -6.84 -7.99
C LYS A 403 26.74 -8.04 -7.83
N ALA A 404 25.65 -7.84 -7.11
CA ALA A 404 24.63 -8.88 -6.94
C ALA A 404 23.73 -8.94 -8.17
N SER A 405 23.43 -10.16 -8.64
CA SER A 405 22.28 -10.37 -9.53
C SER A 405 20.98 -10.35 -8.74
N SER A 406 19.86 -10.09 -9.42
CA SER A 406 18.54 -10.01 -8.78
C SER A 406 17.45 -10.66 -9.62
N ILE A 407 16.46 -11.25 -8.95
CA ILE A 407 15.19 -11.66 -9.55
C ILE A 407 14.04 -10.99 -8.79
N ARG A 408 13.25 -10.19 -9.51
CA ARG A 408 12.01 -9.59 -9.02
C ARG A 408 10.82 -10.41 -9.50
N TYR A 409 9.94 -10.80 -8.59
CA TYR A 409 8.76 -11.59 -8.91
C TYR A 409 7.52 -10.73 -8.84
N TYR A 410 6.57 -10.98 -9.74
CA TYR A 410 5.30 -10.27 -9.80
C TYR A 410 4.17 -11.26 -9.97
N LEU A 411 3.02 -10.93 -9.39
CA LEU A 411 1.78 -11.68 -9.50
C LEU A 411 0.71 -10.83 -10.19
N SER A 412 -0.14 -11.47 -10.98
CA SER A 412 -1.32 -10.84 -11.59
C SER A 412 -2.51 -11.77 -11.39
N ILE A 413 -3.66 -11.23 -10.99
CA ILE A 413 -4.91 -11.99 -10.87
C ILE A 413 -5.89 -11.68 -12.01
N ASP A 414 -5.55 -10.79 -12.93
CA ASP A 414 -6.39 -10.32 -14.02
C ASP A 414 -5.77 -10.63 -15.40
N ASN A 415 -5.07 -11.78 -15.49
CA ASN A 415 -4.46 -12.28 -16.72
C ASN A 415 -3.39 -11.34 -17.32
N GLY A 416 -2.60 -10.71 -16.47
CA GLY A 416 -1.45 -9.89 -16.85
C GLY A 416 -1.80 -8.45 -17.21
N VAL A 417 -3.00 -7.98 -16.87
CA VAL A 417 -3.39 -6.57 -17.05
C VAL A 417 -2.76 -5.71 -15.96
N THR A 418 -2.85 -6.14 -14.70
CA THR A 418 -2.22 -5.49 -13.55
C THR A 418 -1.21 -6.45 -12.92
N TRP A 419 0.00 -5.96 -12.66
CA TRP A 419 1.07 -6.71 -12.01
C TRP A 419 1.40 -6.09 -10.66
N VAL A 420 1.50 -6.92 -9.63
CA VAL A 420 1.90 -6.53 -8.27
C VAL A 420 3.23 -7.20 -7.95
N GLU A 421 4.25 -6.41 -7.62
CA GLU A 421 5.56 -6.93 -7.19
C GLU A 421 5.43 -7.69 -5.85
N VAL A 422 6.14 -8.82 -5.71
CA VAL A 422 6.30 -9.53 -4.44
C VAL A 422 7.50 -8.96 -3.69
N THR A 423 7.20 -8.11 -2.72
CA THR A 423 8.18 -7.20 -2.12
C THR A 423 8.44 -7.52 -0.65
N SER A 424 7.42 -8.04 0.02
CA SER A 424 7.49 -8.54 1.39
C SER A 424 7.54 -10.07 1.35
N TRP A 425 8.58 -10.61 1.97
CA TRP A 425 8.77 -12.05 2.13
C TRP A 425 8.59 -12.40 3.60
N ASP A 426 7.61 -13.24 3.88
CA ASP A 426 7.21 -13.67 5.22
C ASP A 426 8.24 -14.61 5.82
N GLN A 427 8.82 -15.48 4.98
CA GLN A 427 9.92 -16.36 5.35
C GLN A 427 11.01 -16.31 4.28
N ILE A 428 12.25 -16.22 4.75
CA ILE A 428 13.44 -16.36 3.92
C ILE A 428 14.32 -17.40 4.60
N LYS A 429 14.65 -18.47 3.87
CA LYS A 429 15.50 -19.57 4.33
C LYS A 429 16.58 -19.88 3.31
N THR A 430 17.64 -20.57 3.73
CA THR A 430 18.73 -20.99 2.85
C THR A 430 19.21 -22.42 3.14
N PRO A 431 19.50 -23.24 2.10
CA PRO A 431 19.25 -22.97 0.68
C PRO A 431 17.79 -23.24 0.27
N ASP A 432 17.03 -23.96 1.11
CA ASP A 432 15.68 -24.45 0.81
C ASP A 432 14.71 -24.23 1.99
N SER A 433 13.49 -24.75 1.88
CA SER A 433 12.40 -24.56 2.85
C SER A 433 12.65 -25.18 4.23
N ILE A 434 13.61 -26.10 4.35
CA ILE A 434 14.03 -26.78 5.60
C ILE A 434 15.33 -26.14 6.14
N GLY A 435 15.90 -25.20 5.39
CA GLY A 435 17.11 -24.47 5.72
C GLY A 435 17.00 -23.51 6.91
N ALA A 436 18.10 -22.82 7.20
CA ALA A 436 18.17 -21.83 8.26
C ALA A 436 17.48 -20.52 7.85
N THR A 437 16.77 -19.88 8.77
CA THR A 437 16.17 -18.55 8.57
C THR A 437 17.25 -17.50 8.31
N VAL A 438 17.02 -16.66 7.29
CA VAL A 438 17.89 -15.52 6.94
C VAL A 438 17.26 -14.24 7.50
N THR A 439 18.09 -13.40 8.12
CA THR A 439 17.72 -12.05 8.57
C THR A 439 18.57 -11.03 7.83
N GLY A 440 18.03 -9.84 7.54
CA GLY A 440 18.74 -8.81 6.78
C GLY A 440 19.07 -9.23 5.34
N TRP A 441 18.18 -10.00 4.71
CA TRP A 441 18.36 -10.47 3.33
C TRP A 441 18.45 -9.29 2.37
N VAL A 442 19.42 -9.37 1.45
CA VAL A 442 19.55 -8.49 0.29
C VAL A 442 19.81 -9.36 -0.93
N TYR A 443 19.57 -8.80 -2.12
CA TYR A 443 19.86 -9.51 -3.36
C TYR A 443 21.29 -10.09 -3.35
N GLY A 444 21.37 -11.38 -3.65
CA GLY A 444 22.60 -12.17 -3.74
C GLY A 444 23.27 -12.57 -2.42
N THR A 445 22.70 -12.25 -1.25
CA THR A 445 23.22 -12.71 0.04
C THR A 445 22.12 -13.27 0.97
N PRO A 446 22.10 -14.59 1.24
CA PRO A 446 22.94 -15.64 0.64
C PRO A 446 22.59 -15.87 -0.84
N GLU A 447 23.50 -16.51 -1.57
CA GLU A 447 23.35 -16.74 -3.02
C GLU A 447 22.13 -17.59 -3.37
N GLU A 448 21.76 -18.59 -2.56
CA GLU A 448 20.58 -19.42 -2.80
C GLU A 448 19.58 -19.29 -1.65
N THR A 449 18.32 -18.98 -2.00
CA THR A 449 17.25 -18.81 -1.03
C THR A 449 15.98 -19.53 -1.41
N TRP A 450 15.26 -19.98 -0.39
CA TRP A 450 13.83 -20.24 -0.47
C TRP A 450 13.09 -19.10 0.21
N ARG A 451 12.10 -18.53 -0.48
CA ARG A 451 11.35 -17.37 -0.02
C ARG A 451 9.87 -17.65 -0.17
N GLN A 452 9.08 -17.26 0.81
CA GLN A 452 7.63 -17.30 0.77
C GLN A 452 7.06 -15.94 1.12
N GLY A 453 6.09 -15.48 0.33
CA GLY A 453 5.39 -14.22 0.54
C GLY A 453 3.90 -14.36 0.22
N THR A 454 3.06 -13.70 1.00
CA THR A 454 1.61 -13.66 0.82
C THR A 454 1.14 -12.25 0.43
N ILE A 455 0.33 -12.16 -0.62
CA ILE A 455 -0.30 -10.93 -1.10
C ILE A 455 -1.81 -11.05 -1.00
N SER A 456 -2.43 -10.18 -0.20
CA SER A 456 -3.88 -10.01 -0.12
C SER A 456 -4.36 -9.03 -1.19
N PHE A 457 -4.83 -9.54 -2.33
CA PHE A 457 -5.34 -8.72 -3.43
C PHE A 457 -6.63 -7.98 -3.04
N SER A 458 -7.47 -8.57 -2.19
CA SER A 458 -8.63 -7.86 -1.63
C SER A 458 -8.22 -6.68 -0.75
N GLU A 459 -7.12 -6.79 0.01
CA GLU A 459 -6.56 -5.66 0.78
C GLU A 459 -5.99 -4.58 -0.12
N LEU A 460 -5.37 -5.02 -1.21
CA LEU A 460 -5.00 -4.13 -2.28
C LEU A 460 -6.23 -3.61 -3.02
N GLY A 461 -7.48 -3.97 -2.75
CA GLY A 461 -8.62 -3.50 -3.55
C GLY A 461 -8.54 -3.87 -5.03
N LEU A 462 -7.88 -4.99 -5.34
CA LEU A 462 -7.80 -5.58 -6.67
C LEU A 462 -8.69 -6.80 -6.73
N THR A 463 -9.23 -7.05 -7.92
CA THR A 463 -10.14 -8.16 -8.18
C THR A 463 -9.72 -8.85 -9.46
N GLY A 464 -9.85 -10.18 -9.47
CA GLY A 464 -9.36 -10.99 -10.56
C GLY A 464 -9.58 -12.47 -10.31
N ARG A 465 -9.39 -13.27 -11.35
CA ARG A 465 -9.72 -14.69 -11.38
C ARG A 465 -8.69 -15.55 -12.11
N GLN A 466 -7.69 -14.93 -12.72
CA GLN A 466 -6.71 -15.58 -13.57
C GLN A 466 -5.31 -15.23 -13.05
N LEU A 467 -4.79 -16.12 -12.21
CA LEU A 467 -3.49 -15.97 -11.57
C LEU A 467 -2.35 -16.33 -12.52
N LEU A 468 -1.45 -15.38 -12.71
CA LEU A 468 -0.17 -15.49 -13.41
C LEU A 468 0.96 -15.00 -12.51
N TRP A 469 2.18 -15.40 -12.86
CA TRP A 469 3.40 -14.85 -12.29
C TRP A 469 4.41 -14.54 -13.39
N LYS A 470 5.30 -13.57 -13.13
CA LYS A 470 6.50 -13.32 -13.92
C LYS A 470 7.71 -13.11 -13.01
N GLY A 471 8.90 -13.43 -13.53
CA GLY A 471 10.18 -13.10 -12.92
C GLY A 471 11.00 -12.21 -13.86
N GLU A 472 11.49 -11.09 -13.36
CA GLU A 472 12.44 -10.19 -14.03
C GLU A 472 13.84 -10.45 -13.48
N TYR A 473 14.74 -10.92 -14.34
CA TYR A 473 16.09 -11.34 -14.03
C TYR A 473 17.04 -10.26 -14.49
N VAL A 474 17.89 -9.80 -13.58
CA VAL A 474 18.84 -8.72 -13.83
C VAL A 474 20.21 -9.16 -13.35
N SER A 475 21.23 -8.93 -14.19
CA SER A 475 22.61 -9.10 -13.80
C SER A 475 23.49 -8.04 -14.45
N GLU A 476 24.40 -7.48 -13.66
CA GLU A 476 25.41 -6.53 -14.09
C GLU A 476 26.77 -7.19 -14.36
N ASP A 477 26.83 -8.52 -14.36
CA ASP A 477 28.03 -9.29 -14.70
C ASP A 477 27.63 -10.58 -15.41
N ASP A 478 28.25 -10.86 -16.56
CA ASP A 478 27.94 -12.03 -17.39
C ASP A 478 28.22 -13.36 -16.67
N ALA A 479 29.12 -13.38 -15.68
CA ALA A 479 29.37 -14.53 -14.83
C ALA A 479 28.23 -14.77 -13.83
N CYS A 480 27.46 -13.73 -13.49
CA CYS A 480 26.36 -13.79 -12.56
C CYS A 480 25.06 -14.14 -13.28
N LYS A 481 24.71 -15.42 -13.28
CA LYS A 481 23.49 -15.92 -13.92
C LYS A 481 22.44 -16.29 -12.87
N PRO A 482 21.48 -15.41 -12.57
CA PRO A 482 20.41 -15.74 -11.66
C PRO A 482 19.51 -16.85 -12.22
N GLU A 483 19.03 -17.73 -11.33
CA GLU A 483 18.19 -18.88 -11.63
C GLU A 483 16.94 -18.93 -10.75
N THR A 484 15.80 -19.30 -11.35
CA THR A 484 14.63 -19.77 -10.60
C THR A 484 14.60 -21.29 -10.67
N ILE A 485 14.62 -21.93 -9.49
CA ILE A 485 14.75 -23.37 -9.31
C ILE A 485 13.39 -24.01 -9.03
N GLU A 486 12.57 -23.41 -8.17
CA GLU A 486 11.23 -23.89 -7.83
C GLU A 486 10.26 -22.71 -7.74
N VAL A 487 9.02 -22.91 -8.18
CA VAL A 487 7.93 -21.95 -7.98
C VAL A 487 6.70 -22.70 -7.48
N SER A 488 6.10 -22.21 -6.41
CA SER A 488 4.84 -22.68 -5.87
C SER A 488 3.88 -21.52 -5.70
N LEU A 489 2.64 -21.72 -6.12
CA LEU A 489 1.54 -20.78 -6.01
C LEU A 489 0.38 -21.46 -5.33
N SER A 490 -0.24 -20.79 -4.38
CA SER A 490 -1.55 -21.17 -3.87
C SER A 490 -2.40 -19.92 -3.65
N PHE A 491 -3.69 -19.98 -3.90
CA PHE A 491 -4.58 -18.83 -3.72
C PHE A 491 -5.83 -19.20 -2.94
N GLN A 492 -6.44 -18.21 -2.29
CA GLN A 492 -7.80 -18.29 -1.74
C GLN A 492 -8.78 -17.51 -2.61
N ALA A 493 -10.06 -17.88 -2.57
CA ALA A 493 -11.08 -17.25 -3.41
C ALA A 493 -12.44 -17.15 -2.72
N ALA A 494 -13.20 -16.12 -3.11
CA ALA A 494 -14.54 -15.84 -2.62
C ALA A 494 -15.53 -15.59 -3.78
N LYS A 495 -16.74 -16.10 -3.64
CA LYS A 495 -17.92 -15.63 -4.39
C LYS A 495 -18.35 -14.25 -3.89
N ASN A 496 -19.30 -13.63 -4.58
CA ASN A 496 -19.99 -12.42 -4.13
C ASN A 496 -20.61 -12.63 -2.74
N GLN A 497 -20.00 -11.99 -1.74
CA GLN A 497 -20.36 -12.03 -0.33
C GLN A 497 -19.77 -10.81 0.37
N GLN A 498 -20.34 -10.45 1.52
CA GLN A 498 -19.81 -9.40 2.39
C GLN A 498 -18.87 -9.98 3.46
N PHE A 499 -17.76 -9.28 3.69
CA PHE A 499 -16.74 -9.60 4.68
C PHE A 499 -16.38 -8.37 5.50
N SER A 500 -15.82 -8.57 6.69
CA SER A 500 -15.52 -7.45 7.60
C SER A 500 -14.42 -7.81 8.58
N ARG A 501 -13.47 -6.87 8.74
CA ARG A 501 -12.52 -6.81 9.85
C ARG A 501 -12.70 -5.56 10.73
N SER A 502 -13.66 -4.72 10.35
CA SER A 502 -14.15 -3.57 11.09
C SER A 502 -15.04 -3.99 12.28
N ALA A 503 -14.63 -3.59 13.49
CA ALA A 503 -15.39 -3.81 14.71
C ALA A 503 -16.75 -3.06 14.70
N PRO A 504 -17.80 -3.62 15.32
CA PRO A 504 -19.10 -2.95 15.42
C PRO A 504 -19.07 -1.83 16.49
N THR A 505 -19.85 -0.77 16.26
CA THR A 505 -20.04 0.34 17.22
C THR A 505 -21.51 0.45 17.60
N SER A 506 -21.85 0.44 18.89
CA SER A 506 -23.23 0.66 19.35
C SER A 506 -23.47 2.11 19.77
N LEU A 507 -24.70 2.59 19.53
CA LEU A 507 -25.20 3.83 20.11
C LEU A 507 -26.70 3.70 20.37
N GLY A 508 -27.10 3.75 21.64
CA GLY A 508 -28.50 3.51 22.02
C GLY A 508 -28.98 2.12 21.59
N ASN A 509 -30.07 2.05 20.84
CA ASN A 509 -30.64 0.79 20.33
C ASN A 509 -30.21 0.45 18.90
N VAL A 510 -29.10 1.03 18.41
CA VAL A 510 -28.59 0.86 17.05
C VAL A 510 -27.16 0.34 17.08
N MET A 511 -26.86 -0.59 16.18
CA MET A 511 -25.51 -1.04 15.86
C MET A 511 -25.09 -0.49 14.50
N TYR A 512 -23.85 -0.03 14.41
CA TYR A 512 -23.21 0.41 13.17
C TYR A 512 -22.13 -0.59 12.79
N THR A 513 -22.22 -1.10 11.56
CA THR A 513 -21.33 -2.15 11.06
C THR A 513 -20.84 -1.81 9.66
N ALA A 514 -19.53 -1.88 9.42
CA ALA A 514 -18.97 -1.71 8.09
C ALA A 514 -18.50 -3.04 7.48
N THR A 515 -18.61 -3.19 6.17
CA THR A 515 -18.20 -4.39 5.42
C THR A 515 -17.71 -4.01 4.02
N PHE A 516 -16.95 -4.90 3.38
CA PHE A 516 -16.72 -4.87 1.94
C PHE A 516 -17.38 -6.06 1.25
N GLU A 517 -17.83 -5.87 0.02
CA GLU A 517 -18.48 -6.89 -0.81
C GLU A 517 -17.59 -7.24 -2.02
N THR A 518 -17.38 -8.53 -2.23
CA THR A 518 -16.64 -9.08 -3.37
C THR A 518 -17.49 -9.09 -4.65
N PRO A 519 -16.90 -9.09 -5.86
CA PRO A 519 -17.66 -8.84 -7.08
C PRO A 519 -18.64 -9.95 -7.45
N ALA A 520 -19.84 -9.57 -7.92
CA ALA A 520 -20.73 -10.48 -8.60
C ALA A 520 -20.36 -10.64 -10.08
N THR A 521 -20.64 -11.81 -10.66
CA THR A 521 -20.45 -12.07 -12.10
C THR A 521 -21.37 -11.24 -12.99
N THR A 522 -22.40 -10.60 -12.44
CA THR A 522 -23.31 -9.69 -13.15
C THR A 522 -22.84 -8.23 -13.20
N TRP A 523 -21.93 -7.78 -12.33
CA TRP A 523 -21.46 -6.38 -12.30
C TRP A 523 -20.57 -6.06 -13.51
N THR A 524 -20.58 -4.84 -14.04
CA THR A 524 -19.74 -4.52 -15.20
C THR A 524 -18.33 -4.14 -14.80
N ASP A 525 -18.18 -3.45 -13.67
CA ASP A 525 -16.91 -2.89 -13.18
C ASP A 525 -16.03 -3.92 -12.45
N LYS A 526 -16.63 -4.96 -11.86
CA LYS A 526 -15.94 -6.01 -11.09
C LYS A 526 -15.15 -5.48 -9.89
N GLU A 527 -15.53 -4.35 -9.32
CA GLU A 527 -14.80 -3.73 -8.21
C GLU A 527 -15.37 -4.16 -6.85
N LEU A 528 -14.57 -4.02 -5.78
CA LEU A 528 -15.07 -4.19 -4.40
C LEU A 528 -15.99 -3.04 -4.02
N ARG A 529 -17.01 -3.31 -3.19
CA ARG A 529 -18.00 -2.30 -2.74
C ARG A 529 -17.97 -2.15 -1.23
N GLY A 530 -18.01 -0.92 -0.72
CA GLY A 530 -18.15 -0.68 0.72
C GLY A 530 -19.60 -0.54 1.16
N HIS A 531 -19.89 -1.02 2.36
CA HIS A 531 -21.17 -0.85 3.03
C HIS A 531 -20.96 -0.37 4.46
N LEU A 532 -21.82 0.55 4.90
CA LEU A 532 -21.98 0.93 6.30
C LEU A 532 -23.45 0.81 6.65
N PHE A 533 -23.78 -0.13 7.52
CA PHE A 533 -25.15 -0.40 7.95
C PHE A 533 -25.45 0.32 9.25
N SER A 534 -26.70 0.78 9.37
CA SER A 534 -27.34 1.07 10.64
C SER A 534 -28.41 0.02 10.89
N GLU A 535 -28.28 -0.69 12.00
CA GLU A 535 -29.12 -1.83 12.34
C GLU A 535 -29.77 -1.59 13.71
N ARG A 536 -31.09 -1.40 13.74
CA ARG A 536 -31.85 -1.28 14.98
C ARG A 536 -31.94 -2.65 15.66
N LEU A 537 -31.57 -2.73 16.93
CA LEU A 537 -31.50 -3.96 17.72
C LEU A 537 -32.85 -4.40 18.32
N TYR A 538 -33.68 -3.41 18.67
CA TYR A 538 -35.03 -3.61 19.22
C TYR A 538 -35.92 -2.38 19.00
N ASP A 539 -37.24 -2.57 19.08
CA ASP A 539 -38.19 -1.46 19.05
C ASP A 539 -38.24 -0.73 20.42
N PRO A 540 -37.93 0.57 20.47
CA PRO A 540 -37.90 1.30 21.75
C PRO A 540 -39.29 1.42 22.40
N THR A 541 -40.38 1.20 21.66
CA THR A 541 -41.75 1.18 22.20
C THR A 541 -42.16 -0.15 22.83
N SER A 542 -41.37 -1.21 22.63
CA SER A 542 -41.62 -2.55 23.15
C SER A 542 -40.31 -3.28 23.47
N THR A 543 -39.75 -2.97 24.64
CA THR A 543 -38.42 -3.47 25.04
C THR A 543 -38.41 -4.95 25.44
N SER A 544 -39.58 -5.60 25.54
CA SER A 544 -39.73 -7.03 25.88
C SER A 544 -40.08 -7.92 24.69
N ALA A 545 -40.11 -7.38 23.46
CA ALA A 545 -40.46 -8.14 22.26
C ALA A 545 -39.35 -9.12 21.80
N GLY A 546 -38.21 -9.12 22.47
CA GLY A 546 -37.04 -9.90 22.08
C GLY A 546 -36.21 -9.24 20.99
N TYR A 547 -35.12 -9.92 20.64
CA TYR A 547 -34.12 -9.48 19.68
C TYR A 547 -34.70 -9.33 18.26
N SER A 548 -34.61 -8.13 17.65
CA SER A 548 -35.11 -7.87 16.30
C SER A 548 -34.20 -6.90 15.56
N ILE A 549 -33.21 -7.44 14.84
CA ILE A 549 -32.36 -6.65 13.95
C ILE A 549 -33.20 -6.16 12.77
N VAL A 550 -33.29 -4.84 12.61
CA VAL A 550 -33.89 -4.19 11.46
C VAL A 550 -32.88 -3.23 10.86
N GLN A 551 -32.46 -3.49 9.63
CA GLN A 551 -31.63 -2.54 8.88
C GLN A 551 -32.44 -1.26 8.63
N ASN A 552 -31.95 -0.13 9.15
CA ASN A 552 -32.52 1.19 8.92
C ASN A 552 -32.09 1.72 7.55
N TRP A 553 -30.80 1.59 7.23
CA TRP A 553 -30.20 2.02 5.96
C TRP A 553 -28.85 1.32 5.72
N ASP A 554 -28.44 1.28 4.45
CA ASP A 554 -27.07 0.97 4.00
C ASP A 554 -26.53 2.20 3.29
N ALA A 555 -25.50 2.82 3.85
CA ALA A 555 -24.94 4.07 3.35
C ALA A 555 -24.39 3.95 1.92
N GLY A 556 -23.78 2.81 1.56
CA GLY A 556 -23.24 2.58 0.22
C GLY A 556 -24.37 2.53 -0.82
N SER A 557 -25.48 1.89 -0.48
CA SER A 557 -26.69 1.85 -1.31
C SER A 557 -27.33 3.23 -1.44
N VAL A 558 -27.46 3.98 -0.34
CA VAL A 558 -28.02 5.34 -0.33
C VAL A 558 -27.17 6.30 -1.16
N LEU A 559 -25.84 6.27 -0.99
CA LEU A 559 -24.91 7.08 -1.77
C LEU A 559 -24.99 6.73 -3.27
N THR A 560 -25.10 5.44 -3.57
CA THR A 560 -25.22 4.93 -4.95
C THR A 560 -26.60 5.23 -5.57
N ALA A 561 -27.66 5.42 -4.79
CA ALA A 561 -28.93 5.92 -5.30
C ALA A 561 -28.92 7.42 -5.61
N GLY A 562 -28.06 8.20 -4.94
CA GLY A 562 -27.92 9.65 -5.13
C GLY A 562 -27.23 10.06 -6.44
N SER A 563 -27.01 11.37 -6.65
CA SER A 563 -26.22 11.87 -7.79
C SER A 563 -24.78 12.17 -7.37
N PRO A 564 -23.75 11.87 -8.19
CA PRO A 564 -22.40 12.37 -7.93
C PRO A 564 -22.33 13.90 -7.81
N ASN A 565 -23.22 14.63 -8.50
CA ASN A 565 -23.25 16.09 -8.45
C ASN A 565 -23.68 16.66 -7.09
N SER A 566 -24.47 15.90 -6.31
CA SER A 566 -24.93 16.33 -4.98
C SER A 566 -23.95 15.97 -3.86
N ARG A 567 -22.84 15.27 -4.17
CA ARG A 567 -21.84 14.91 -3.16
C ARG A 567 -21.02 16.12 -2.75
N THR A 568 -20.81 16.24 -1.44
CA THR A 568 -19.90 17.20 -0.83
C THR A 568 -18.59 16.48 -0.52
N VAL A 569 -17.68 16.46 -1.49
CA VAL A 569 -16.31 15.96 -1.27
C VAL A 569 -15.44 17.17 -0.92
N LEU A 570 -14.65 17.06 0.14
CA LEU A 570 -13.84 18.13 0.72
C LEU A 570 -12.38 17.70 0.78
N TYR A 571 -11.47 18.67 0.81
CA TYR A 571 -10.05 18.47 1.07
C TYR A 571 -9.51 19.70 1.82
N PRO A 572 -8.48 19.56 2.67
CA PRO A 572 -7.79 20.72 3.25
C PRO A 572 -7.20 21.58 2.12
N ASP A 573 -7.47 22.89 2.13
CA ASP A 573 -6.95 23.75 1.09
C ASP A 573 -5.42 23.80 1.15
N ILE A 574 -4.78 23.65 -0.01
CA ILE A 574 -3.33 23.60 -0.13
C ILE A 574 -2.84 24.54 -1.23
N THR A 575 -1.68 25.12 -0.96
CA THR A 575 -0.87 25.78 -1.99
C THR A 575 0.31 24.88 -2.33
N VAL A 576 0.40 24.46 -3.60
CA VAL A 576 1.48 23.60 -4.11
C VAL A 576 2.53 24.46 -4.81
N THR A 577 3.81 24.23 -4.51
CA THR A 577 4.94 24.93 -5.13
C THR A 577 5.97 23.91 -5.60
N ALA A 578 6.46 24.07 -6.84
CA ALA A 578 7.50 23.23 -7.41
C ALA A 578 8.89 23.79 -7.12
N ILE A 579 9.81 22.90 -6.75
CA ILE A 579 11.25 23.14 -6.65
C ILE A 579 11.91 22.36 -7.79
N ALA A 580 12.72 23.05 -8.58
CA ALA A 580 13.48 22.45 -9.67
C ALA A 580 14.97 22.59 -9.40
N GLY A 581 15.69 21.46 -9.38
CA GLY A 581 17.14 21.44 -9.29
C GLY A 581 17.73 21.97 -7.98
N GLU A 582 17.13 21.69 -6.82
CA GLU A 582 17.76 21.96 -5.53
C GLU A 582 19.10 21.22 -5.45
N ALA A 583 20.19 21.96 -5.24
CA ALA A 583 21.52 21.38 -5.09
C ALA A 583 21.63 20.64 -3.75
N LEU A 584 21.89 19.34 -3.80
CA LEU A 584 22.05 18.49 -2.63
C LEU A 584 23.52 18.27 -2.28
N ALA A 585 24.32 17.94 -3.28
CA ALA A 585 25.73 17.61 -3.17
C ALA A 585 26.42 17.70 -4.53
N THR A 586 27.73 17.42 -4.55
CA THR A 586 28.53 17.32 -5.78
C THR A 586 29.31 16.01 -5.72
N GLY A 587 29.34 15.28 -6.84
CA GLY A 587 30.09 14.04 -6.95
C GLY A 587 31.60 14.24 -6.74
N ASP A 588 32.23 13.26 -6.12
CA ASP A 588 33.67 13.17 -5.87
C ASP A 588 34.32 11.99 -6.61
N GLY A 589 33.55 11.24 -7.39
CA GLY A 589 33.99 10.04 -8.11
C GLY A 589 34.21 8.80 -7.25
N VAL A 590 33.88 8.83 -5.95
CA VAL A 590 34.13 7.72 -5.00
C VAL A 590 32.91 7.40 -4.14
N THR A 591 32.23 8.40 -3.62
CA THR A 591 31.08 8.25 -2.72
C THR A 591 29.83 7.85 -3.50
N THR A 592 29.17 6.76 -3.09
CA THR A 592 27.91 6.29 -3.71
C THR A 592 26.68 6.64 -2.90
N THR A 593 26.81 6.74 -1.57
CA THR A 593 25.69 7.02 -0.67
C THR A 593 25.67 8.48 -0.23
N PHE A 594 24.53 9.14 -0.42
CA PHE A 594 24.28 10.52 -0.02
C PHE A 594 23.00 10.58 0.80
N SER A 595 23.04 11.28 1.92
CA SER A 595 21.87 11.53 2.76
C SER A 595 21.80 12.99 3.16
N GLY A 596 20.60 13.47 3.43
CA GLY A 596 20.37 14.88 3.72
C GLY A 596 18.91 15.17 4.03
N THR A 597 18.56 16.44 3.98
CA THR A 597 17.18 16.91 4.18
C THR A 597 16.87 17.98 3.15
N LEU A 598 15.79 17.79 2.41
CA LEU A 598 15.31 18.77 1.43
C LEU A 598 14.90 20.06 2.14
N ALA A 599 15.16 21.20 1.49
CA ALA A 599 14.88 22.51 2.05
C ALA A 599 13.40 22.70 2.37
N GLN A 600 12.52 22.38 1.42
CA GLN A 600 11.07 22.52 1.55
C GLN A 600 10.39 21.19 1.83
N LYS A 601 9.30 21.26 2.60
CA LYS A 601 8.55 20.13 3.15
C LYS A 601 7.24 20.64 3.76
N PRO A 602 6.21 19.79 3.89
CA PRO A 602 6.11 18.40 3.41
C PRO A 602 6.00 18.30 1.88
N LEU A 603 6.44 17.17 1.31
CA LEU A 603 6.45 16.90 -0.12
C LEU A 603 5.11 16.33 -0.63
N VAL A 604 4.73 16.71 -1.85
CA VAL A 604 3.65 16.05 -2.60
C VAL A 604 4.14 14.67 -3.07
N HIS A 605 3.35 13.62 -2.80
CA HIS A 605 3.66 12.24 -3.18
C HIS A 605 3.87 12.07 -4.70
N SER A 606 4.77 11.16 -5.11
CA SER A 606 5.12 10.89 -6.52
C SER A 606 5.69 12.07 -7.31
N THR A 607 6.29 13.07 -6.65
CA THR A 607 6.89 14.22 -7.35
C THR A 607 8.40 14.32 -7.17
N LEU A 608 9.00 13.52 -6.28
CA LEU A 608 10.43 13.61 -6.00
C LEU A 608 11.23 12.91 -7.08
N SER A 609 12.19 13.64 -7.63
CA SER A 609 13.26 13.13 -8.48
C SER A 609 14.60 13.61 -7.94
N ILE A 610 15.53 12.69 -7.67
CA ILE A 610 16.92 13.04 -7.34
C ILE A 610 17.82 12.45 -8.42
N THR A 611 18.75 13.23 -8.97
CA THR A 611 19.58 12.75 -10.07
C THR A 611 20.97 13.39 -10.08
N ASP A 612 21.94 12.63 -10.58
CA ASP A 612 23.26 13.11 -11.01
C ASP A 612 23.34 13.27 -12.54
N SER A 613 22.20 13.32 -13.23
CA SER A 613 21.96 13.26 -14.69
C SER A 613 22.12 11.88 -15.36
N ILE A 614 22.83 10.94 -14.72
CA ILE A 614 23.08 9.61 -15.25
C ILE A 614 22.08 8.63 -14.65
N GLU A 615 22.02 8.59 -13.33
CA GLU A 615 21.02 7.88 -12.57
C GLU A 615 19.98 8.84 -12.00
N THR A 616 18.71 8.47 -12.12
CA THR A 616 17.58 9.22 -11.60
C THR A 616 16.79 8.33 -10.65
N PHE A 617 16.65 8.79 -9.42
CA PHE A 617 15.80 8.22 -8.38
C PHE A 617 14.43 8.84 -8.45
N ILE A 618 13.39 8.00 -8.44
CA ILE A 618 11.99 8.43 -8.35
C ILE A 618 11.28 7.70 -7.22
N ASP A 619 10.13 8.24 -6.82
CA ASP A 619 9.23 7.58 -5.87
C ASP A 619 8.82 6.19 -6.38
N LYS A 620 9.13 5.15 -5.60
CA LYS A 620 8.63 3.79 -5.84
C LYS A 620 7.40 3.50 -4.98
N ARG A 621 7.50 3.78 -3.68
CA ARG A 621 6.43 3.58 -2.67
C ARG A 621 6.47 4.67 -1.61
N THR A 622 5.67 4.53 -0.56
CA THR A 622 5.55 5.51 0.53
C THR A 622 6.89 5.88 1.18
N THR A 623 7.88 4.99 1.25
CA THR A 623 9.19 5.32 1.86
C THR A 623 10.39 5.06 0.95
N GLU A 624 10.17 4.42 -0.20
CA GLU A 624 11.23 3.88 -1.07
C GLU A 624 11.42 4.73 -2.34
N LEU A 625 12.68 4.96 -2.68
CA LEU A 625 13.13 5.53 -3.95
C LEU A 625 13.85 4.47 -4.78
N GLU A 626 13.59 4.43 -6.08
CA GLU A 626 14.28 3.53 -7.03
C GLU A 626 15.05 4.33 -8.08
N GLY A 627 16.32 3.98 -8.24
CA GLY A 627 17.20 4.49 -9.29
C GLY A 627 16.99 3.75 -10.61
N ASN A 628 16.93 4.49 -11.70
CA ASN A 628 16.82 3.91 -13.04
C ASN A 628 18.06 3.09 -13.46
N LEU A 629 19.15 3.06 -12.67
CA LEU A 629 20.34 2.21 -12.85
C LEU A 629 20.60 1.24 -11.68
N THR A 630 19.57 0.82 -10.92
CA THR A 630 19.62 -0.13 -9.76
C THR A 630 20.02 0.48 -8.41
N GLY A 631 20.30 1.78 -8.37
CA GLY A 631 20.41 2.53 -7.13
C GLY A 631 19.13 2.43 -6.29
N THR A 632 19.29 2.55 -4.99
CA THR A 632 18.18 2.48 -4.02
C THR A 632 18.20 3.69 -3.10
N GLY A 633 17.04 4.05 -2.55
CA GLY A 633 16.99 5.08 -1.54
C GLY A 633 15.72 5.07 -0.71
N THR A 634 15.68 5.97 0.25
CA THR A 634 14.53 6.22 1.12
C THR A 634 14.23 7.71 1.22
N ILE A 635 12.97 8.03 1.48
CA ILE A 635 12.48 9.39 1.71
C ILE A 635 11.46 9.39 2.84
N ASN A 636 11.59 10.36 3.75
CA ASN A 636 10.51 10.81 4.62
C ASN A 636 9.94 12.09 4.02
N ARG A 637 8.77 12.01 3.38
CA ARG A 637 8.16 13.16 2.67
C ARG A 637 7.70 14.26 3.62
N PHE A 638 7.43 13.93 4.88
CA PHE A 638 7.00 14.90 5.88
C PHE A 638 8.18 15.74 6.40
N THR A 639 9.33 15.10 6.65
CA THR A 639 10.53 15.79 7.18
C THR A 639 11.53 16.20 6.10
N GLY A 640 11.39 15.71 4.86
CA GLY A 640 12.32 15.91 3.75
C GLY A 640 13.62 15.09 3.87
N ALA A 641 13.76 14.26 4.90
CA ALA A 641 14.96 13.45 5.11
C ALA A 641 15.07 12.34 4.06
N TYR A 642 16.20 12.26 3.36
CA TYR A 642 16.44 11.26 2.32
C TYR A 642 17.78 10.55 2.51
N SER A 643 17.89 9.36 1.93
CA SER A 643 19.15 8.64 1.76
C SER A 643 19.11 7.90 0.44
N ILE A 644 20.06 8.15 -0.45
CA ILE A 644 20.17 7.47 -1.75
C ILE A 644 21.55 6.82 -1.88
N THR A 645 21.60 5.69 -2.55
CA THR A 645 22.83 4.99 -2.93
C THR A 645 22.81 4.78 -4.43
N PHE A 646 23.68 5.51 -5.14
CA PHE A 646 23.89 5.37 -6.58
C PHE A 646 24.52 4.01 -6.91
N ASN A 647 24.14 3.46 -8.06
CA ASN A 647 24.77 2.28 -8.64
C ASN A 647 26.27 2.50 -8.88
N SER A 648 26.63 3.68 -9.39
CA SER A 648 28.00 4.11 -9.64
C SER A 648 28.21 5.48 -9.01
N ALA A 649 29.38 5.71 -8.41
CA ALA A 649 29.66 6.98 -7.75
C ALA A 649 29.53 8.15 -8.74
N PRO A 650 28.75 9.21 -8.42
CA PRO A 650 28.66 10.41 -9.25
C PRO A 650 30.05 10.99 -9.52
N SER A 651 30.31 11.35 -10.79
CA SER A 651 31.62 11.82 -11.22
C SER A 651 32.03 13.13 -10.54
N VAL A 652 33.35 13.39 -10.47
CA VAL A 652 33.90 14.62 -9.88
C VAL A 652 33.29 15.85 -10.52
N GLY A 653 32.66 16.72 -9.72
CA GLY A 653 32.09 17.98 -10.18
C GLY A 653 30.64 17.89 -10.70
N VAL A 654 30.10 16.70 -10.87
CA VAL A 654 28.69 16.51 -11.29
C VAL A 654 27.75 16.89 -10.13
N PRO A 655 26.77 17.78 -10.35
CA PRO A 655 25.83 18.17 -9.31
C PRO A 655 24.80 17.06 -9.08
N ILE A 656 24.53 16.76 -7.80
CA ILE A 656 23.41 15.93 -7.37
C ILE A 656 22.28 16.89 -7.03
N THR A 657 21.16 16.78 -7.75
CA THR A 657 20.04 17.73 -7.61
C THR A 657 18.71 17.04 -7.36
N ALA A 658 17.82 17.71 -6.61
CA ALA A 658 16.44 17.28 -6.41
C ALA A 658 15.44 18.19 -7.12
N SER A 659 14.42 17.61 -7.73
CA SER A 659 13.21 18.32 -8.16
C SER A 659 12.01 17.67 -7.50
N TYR A 660 11.09 18.47 -6.95
CA TYR A 660 9.93 17.98 -6.22
C TYR A 660 8.87 19.07 -6.08
N GLN A 661 7.68 18.70 -5.63
CA GLN A 661 6.66 19.66 -5.20
C GLN A 661 6.47 19.56 -3.68
N TYR A 662 6.25 20.70 -3.03
CA TYR A 662 5.86 20.76 -1.62
C TYR A 662 4.55 21.52 -1.48
N TYR A 663 3.86 21.31 -0.36
CA TYR A 663 2.59 21.97 -0.10
C TYR A 663 2.57 22.66 1.26
N VAL A 664 1.73 23.69 1.36
CA VAL A 664 1.37 24.34 2.62
C VAL A 664 -0.14 24.23 2.78
N THR A 665 -0.58 23.77 3.96
CA THR A 665 -1.98 23.59 4.30
C THR A 665 -2.62 24.84 4.90
N SER A 666 -3.93 24.92 4.76
CA SER A 666 -4.81 25.89 5.42
C SER A 666 -5.82 25.14 6.29
N SER A 667 -6.34 25.80 7.33
CA SER A 667 -7.44 25.25 8.15
C SER A 667 -8.79 25.18 7.41
N THR A 668 -8.87 25.81 6.24
CA THR A 668 -10.09 25.83 5.42
C THR A 668 -10.24 24.54 4.62
N MET A 669 -11.43 23.94 4.66
CA MET A 669 -11.81 22.82 3.81
C MET A 669 -12.45 23.33 2.52
N ASN A 670 -11.87 23.00 1.36
CA ASN A 670 -12.40 23.35 0.05
C ASN A 670 -13.14 22.18 -0.59
N ALA A 671 -14.12 22.47 -1.45
CA ALA A 671 -14.80 21.43 -2.22
C ALA A 671 -13.87 20.82 -3.28
N PHE A 672 -13.78 19.50 -3.33
CA PHE A 672 -13.07 18.75 -4.36
C PHE A 672 -13.90 18.75 -5.66
N ASN A 673 -13.57 19.66 -6.57
CA ASN A 673 -14.24 19.86 -7.85
C ASN A 673 -13.27 20.49 -8.86
N THR A 674 -13.67 20.56 -10.14
CA THR A 674 -12.87 21.06 -11.26
C THR A 674 -12.54 22.56 -11.17
N ALA A 675 -13.16 23.32 -10.27
CA ALA A 675 -12.79 24.72 -10.04
C ALA A 675 -11.65 24.88 -9.03
N ASN A 676 -11.41 23.85 -8.21
CA ASN A 676 -10.49 23.88 -7.08
C ASN A 676 -9.31 22.91 -7.22
N MET A 677 -9.47 21.85 -8.02
CA MET A 677 -8.43 20.87 -8.35
C MET A 677 -7.62 21.34 -9.55
N THR A 678 -6.33 21.05 -9.51
CA THR A 678 -5.39 21.32 -10.59
C THR A 678 -4.47 20.12 -10.79
N TYR A 679 -3.80 20.06 -11.94
CA TYR A 679 -2.85 19.00 -12.23
C TYR A 679 -1.73 18.90 -11.16
N GLN A 680 -1.28 20.01 -10.57
CA GLN A 680 -0.25 19.98 -9.50
C GLN A 680 -0.77 19.33 -8.21
N LYS A 681 -2.01 19.64 -7.79
CA LYS A 681 -2.60 19.04 -6.57
C LYS A 681 -2.80 17.53 -6.71
N LEU A 682 -3.02 17.04 -7.92
CA LEU A 682 -3.17 15.63 -8.25
C LEU A 682 -1.84 14.97 -8.70
N ALA A 683 -0.72 15.70 -8.63
CA ALA A 683 0.61 15.25 -9.06
C ALA A 683 0.62 14.64 -10.46
N LEU A 684 -0.11 15.23 -11.40
CA LEU A 684 -0.05 14.83 -12.81
C LEU A 684 1.11 15.56 -13.49
N ASP A 685 1.78 14.89 -14.42
CA ASP A 685 2.88 15.44 -15.20
C ASP A 685 2.85 14.90 -16.65
N SER A 686 3.82 15.32 -17.44
CA SER A 686 3.98 14.87 -18.82
C SER A 686 4.79 13.57 -18.95
N SER A 687 4.82 12.72 -17.91
CA SER A 687 5.47 11.41 -17.99
C SER A 687 4.87 10.59 -19.14
N SER A 688 5.74 9.84 -19.81
CA SER A 688 5.41 9.17 -21.06
C SER A 688 6.19 7.88 -21.22
N TYR A 689 5.62 6.92 -21.93
CA TYR A 689 6.22 5.63 -22.20
C TYR A 689 5.97 5.16 -23.63
N TYR A 690 6.75 4.17 -24.05
CA TYR A 690 6.60 3.44 -25.31
C TYR A 690 6.21 1.99 -25.03
N ASP A 691 5.20 1.50 -25.73
CA ASP A 691 4.81 0.08 -25.72
C ASP A 691 4.68 -0.48 -27.15
N GLY A 692 4.14 -1.69 -27.31
CA GLY A 692 3.94 -2.28 -28.64
C GLY A 692 2.98 -1.52 -29.56
N THR A 693 2.21 -0.56 -29.05
CA THR A 693 1.23 0.22 -29.83
C THR A 693 1.71 1.64 -30.15
N GLY A 694 2.75 2.14 -29.48
CA GLY A 694 3.35 3.44 -29.80
C GLY A 694 3.80 4.22 -28.57
N PHE A 695 3.81 5.54 -28.71
CA PHE A 695 4.07 6.51 -27.65
C PHE A 695 2.78 6.87 -26.91
N HIS A 696 2.85 6.95 -25.59
CA HIS A 696 1.72 7.29 -24.72
C HIS A 696 2.15 8.20 -23.59
N TYR A 697 1.23 9.03 -23.11
CA TYR A 697 1.39 9.74 -21.83
C TYR A 697 0.76 8.90 -20.71
N THR A 698 1.44 8.83 -19.57
CA THR A 698 0.98 8.04 -18.41
C THR A 698 -0.36 8.53 -17.87
N TYR A 699 -0.57 9.84 -17.89
CA TYR A 699 -1.73 10.50 -17.27
C TYR A 699 -2.72 11.10 -18.29
N ASP A 700 -2.80 10.53 -19.50
CA ASP A 700 -3.81 10.89 -20.51
C ASP A 700 -5.16 10.19 -20.24
N PHE A 701 -5.83 10.61 -19.17
CA PHE A 701 -7.09 10.04 -18.74
C PHE A 701 -8.26 10.37 -19.67
N ASN A 702 -8.22 11.54 -20.30
CA ASN A 702 -9.24 11.96 -21.26
C ASN A 702 -9.01 11.41 -22.68
N SER A 703 -7.89 10.70 -22.91
CA SER A 703 -7.50 10.09 -24.18
C SER A 703 -7.34 11.10 -25.32
N SER A 704 -6.80 12.27 -25.01
CA SER A 704 -6.48 13.32 -25.98
C SER A 704 -5.23 13.02 -26.82
N GLY A 705 -4.36 12.14 -26.33
CA GLY A 705 -3.05 11.85 -26.91
C GLY A 705 -1.98 12.88 -26.57
N THR A 706 -2.23 13.79 -25.62
CA THR A 706 -1.37 14.91 -25.24
C THR A 706 -1.42 15.17 -23.74
N ALA A 707 -0.27 15.48 -23.12
CA ALA A 707 -0.21 15.91 -21.71
C ALA A 707 0.77 17.09 -21.57
N SER A 708 0.24 18.31 -21.63
CA SER A 708 1.02 19.55 -21.58
C SER A 708 0.34 20.65 -20.76
N THR A 709 1.15 21.48 -20.11
CA THR A 709 0.68 22.69 -19.43
C THR A 709 0.40 23.83 -20.41
N ALA A 710 1.04 23.83 -21.58
CA ALA A 710 0.97 24.93 -22.54
C ALA A 710 -0.34 24.95 -23.35
N ASP A 711 -0.92 23.78 -23.62
CA ASP A 711 -2.21 23.62 -24.31
C ASP A 711 -3.39 23.33 -23.36
N GLY A 712 -3.10 23.22 -22.05
CA GLY A 712 -4.10 22.98 -21.01
C GLY A 712 -4.60 21.54 -20.90
N THR A 713 -3.99 20.60 -21.64
CA THR A 713 -4.44 19.20 -21.66
C THR A 713 -4.24 18.48 -20.33
N LEU A 714 -3.14 18.77 -19.61
CA LEU A 714 -2.93 18.26 -18.24
C LEU A 714 -4.03 18.69 -17.25
N GLU A 715 -4.52 19.93 -17.40
CA GLU A 715 -5.61 20.42 -16.56
C GLU A 715 -6.93 19.74 -16.93
N ALA A 716 -7.15 19.44 -18.21
CA ALA A 716 -8.29 18.64 -18.65
C ALA A 716 -8.24 17.20 -18.13
N ASP A 717 -7.05 16.60 -17.98
CA ASP A 717 -6.87 15.29 -17.33
C ASP A 717 -7.11 15.37 -15.81
N ALA A 718 -6.69 16.46 -15.17
CA ALA A 718 -7.00 16.71 -13.76
C ALA A 718 -8.51 16.85 -13.53
N ASP A 719 -9.20 17.59 -14.41
CA ASP A 719 -10.66 17.69 -14.40
C ASP A 719 -11.33 16.33 -14.61
N TRP A 720 -10.80 15.54 -15.55
CA TRP A 720 -11.27 14.19 -15.82
C TRP A 720 -11.19 13.31 -14.57
N LEU A 721 -10.01 13.25 -13.96
CA LEU A 721 -9.76 12.46 -12.77
C LEU A 721 -10.62 12.94 -11.60
N THR A 722 -10.77 14.25 -11.44
CA THR A 722 -11.62 14.86 -10.41
C THR A 722 -13.07 14.38 -10.51
N GLN A 723 -13.66 14.37 -11.71
CA GLN A 723 -15.02 13.87 -11.89
C GLN A 723 -15.11 12.35 -11.71
N TRP A 724 -14.07 11.61 -12.11
CA TRP A 724 -14.02 10.16 -11.88
C TRP A 724 -14.02 9.82 -10.39
N VAL A 725 -13.22 10.53 -9.59
CA VAL A 725 -13.18 10.39 -8.13
C VAL A 725 -14.54 10.72 -7.51
N ARG A 726 -15.22 11.78 -7.98
CA ARG A 726 -16.56 12.15 -7.50
C ARG A 726 -17.63 11.10 -7.78
N GLY A 727 -17.47 10.28 -8.82
CA GLY A 727 -18.35 9.14 -9.07
C GLY A 727 -18.76 8.87 -10.53
N TRP A 728 -18.16 9.54 -11.49
CA TRP A 728 -18.44 9.34 -12.92
C TRP A 728 -17.51 8.28 -13.53
N THR A 729 -17.95 7.52 -14.53
CA THR A 729 -17.10 6.47 -15.14
C THR A 729 -16.12 7.01 -16.18
N ASN A 730 -16.44 8.14 -16.83
CA ASN A 730 -15.72 8.67 -17.97
C ASN A 730 -15.19 10.10 -17.77
N GLY A 731 -15.01 10.51 -16.50
CA GLY A 731 -14.38 11.78 -16.09
C GLY A 731 -14.97 13.08 -16.64
N SER A 732 -16.05 13.04 -17.41
CA SER A 732 -16.85 14.21 -17.70
C SER A 732 -18.08 14.20 -16.81
N THR A 733 -18.81 15.32 -16.74
CA THR A 733 -20.15 15.37 -16.12
C THR A 733 -21.19 14.53 -16.89
N ALA A 734 -20.74 13.57 -17.70
CA ALA A 734 -21.54 12.75 -18.60
C ALA A 734 -22.28 11.65 -17.84
N THR A 735 -23.39 11.25 -18.44
CA THR A 735 -24.57 10.58 -17.87
C THR A 735 -24.36 9.28 -17.09
N THR A 736 -23.18 8.67 -17.13
CA THR A 736 -22.96 7.31 -16.59
C THR A 736 -22.22 7.36 -15.26
N LYS A 737 -23.01 7.17 -14.20
CA LYS A 737 -22.51 7.00 -12.83
C LYS A 737 -21.78 5.66 -12.69
N LYS A 738 -20.75 5.59 -11.83
CA LYS A 738 -20.20 4.31 -11.35
C LYS A 738 -21.32 3.44 -10.76
N GLU A 739 -21.25 2.12 -10.94
CA GLU A 739 -22.28 1.21 -10.42
C GLU A 739 -22.35 1.24 -8.88
N TRP A 740 -21.25 1.61 -8.22
CA TRP A 740 -21.17 1.84 -6.78
C TRP A 740 -20.22 2.99 -6.46
N LEU A 741 -20.55 3.79 -5.45
CA LEU A 741 -19.77 5.00 -5.11
C LEU A 741 -18.91 4.89 -3.84
N LEU A 742 -19.29 4.06 -2.89
CA LEU A 742 -18.56 3.92 -1.63
C LEU A 742 -17.45 2.88 -1.80
N GLY A 743 -16.19 3.30 -1.69
CA GLY A 743 -15.05 2.38 -1.73
C GLY A 743 -15.14 1.31 -0.64
N ALA A 744 -14.45 0.17 -0.83
CA ALA A 744 -14.44 -0.91 0.13
C ALA A 744 -14.04 -0.44 1.55
N ILE A 745 -14.76 -0.91 2.57
CA ILE A 745 -14.44 -0.66 3.98
C ILE A 745 -14.05 -2.00 4.61
N ASP A 746 -12.78 -2.11 5.00
CA ASP A 746 -12.24 -3.39 5.45
C ASP A 746 -11.98 -3.39 6.95
N HIS A 747 -11.07 -2.52 7.41
CA HIS A 747 -10.66 -2.47 8.81
C HIS A 747 -11.19 -1.26 9.59
N SER A 748 -11.68 -0.22 8.90
CA SER A 748 -12.16 0.99 9.55
C SER A 748 -13.44 0.75 10.36
N ALA A 749 -13.34 0.65 11.68
CA ALA A 749 -14.48 0.68 12.60
C ALA A 749 -15.17 2.05 12.55
N PRO A 750 -16.52 2.11 12.44
CA PRO A 750 -17.20 3.40 12.34
C PRO A 750 -17.17 4.15 13.69
N ALA A 751 -16.73 5.40 13.67
CA ALA A 751 -16.85 6.30 14.82
C ALA A 751 -18.18 7.05 14.76
N VAL A 752 -19.04 6.90 15.77
CA VAL A 752 -20.38 7.51 15.77
C VAL A 752 -20.48 8.54 16.87
N VAL A 753 -20.77 9.80 16.51
CA VAL A 753 -20.85 10.91 17.47
C VAL A 753 -22.14 11.69 17.29
N GLY A 754 -22.83 11.96 18.39
CA GLY A 754 -24.02 12.81 18.45
C GLY A 754 -23.89 13.87 19.53
N ALA A 755 -25.01 14.25 20.15
CA ALA A 755 -25.01 15.16 21.29
C ALA A 755 -24.09 14.66 22.43
N PRO A 756 -23.29 15.55 23.05
CA PRO A 756 -22.28 15.16 24.02
C PRO A 756 -22.89 14.63 25.33
N GLY A 757 -22.48 13.42 25.71
CA GLY A 757 -22.82 12.80 26.98
C GLY A 757 -21.90 13.26 28.13
N VAL A 758 -22.00 12.59 29.28
CA VAL A 758 -21.08 12.79 30.41
C VAL A 758 -19.96 11.73 30.32
N PRO A 759 -18.71 12.12 30.04
CA PRO A 759 -17.57 11.20 29.93
C PRO A 759 -17.01 10.83 31.32
N GLY A 760 -16.25 9.73 31.40
CA GLY A 760 -15.70 9.24 32.68
C GLY A 760 -14.82 10.26 33.42
N TRP A 761 -13.98 11.00 32.70
CA TRP A 761 -13.10 12.03 33.30
C TRP A 761 -13.88 13.13 34.02
N TYR A 762 -15.16 13.37 33.68
CA TYR A 762 -15.98 14.42 34.28
C TYR A 762 -16.09 14.28 35.82
N PHE A 763 -16.04 13.05 36.32
CA PHE A 763 -16.12 12.75 37.74
C PHE A 763 -14.76 12.72 38.44
N GLY A 764 -13.67 13.00 37.70
CA GLY A 764 -12.31 12.95 38.22
C GLY A 764 -12.09 13.88 39.41
N THR A 765 -11.41 13.37 40.45
CA THR A 765 -11.16 14.12 41.70
C THR A 765 -10.29 15.36 41.50
N ALA A 766 -9.46 15.41 40.45
CA ALA A 766 -8.62 16.56 40.10
C ALA A 766 -9.25 17.47 39.01
N VAL A 767 -10.46 17.15 38.54
CA VAL A 767 -11.16 17.97 37.55
C VAL A 767 -11.85 19.14 38.23
N THR A 768 -11.40 20.35 37.89
CA THR A 768 -11.87 21.59 38.52
C THR A 768 -13.31 21.93 38.13
N GLN A 769 -13.97 22.72 38.99
CA GLN A 769 -15.34 23.18 38.75
C GLN A 769 -15.45 23.99 37.44
N THR A 770 -14.44 24.82 37.15
CA THR A 770 -14.37 25.62 35.91
C THR A 770 -14.41 24.75 34.64
N ILE A 771 -13.69 23.62 34.63
CA ILE A 771 -13.70 22.71 33.48
C ILE A 771 -15.07 22.04 33.33
N LYS A 772 -15.67 21.63 34.45
CA LYS A 772 -17.04 21.06 34.46
C LYS A 772 -18.05 22.08 33.97
N ASP A 773 -17.96 23.34 34.41
CA ASP A 773 -18.84 24.44 33.98
C ASP A 773 -18.75 24.68 32.48
N ALA A 774 -17.53 24.71 31.94
CA ALA A 774 -17.28 24.87 30.51
C ALA A 774 -17.86 23.69 29.71
N TYR A 775 -17.67 22.45 30.18
CA TYR A 775 -18.17 21.26 29.50
C TYR A 775 -19.69 21.15 29.55
N ASP A 776 -20.32 21.48 30.68
CA ASP A 776 -21.78 21.53 30.80
C ASP A 776 -22.39 22.60 29.90
N THR A 777 -21.72 23.75 29.75
CA THR A 777 -22.11 24.78 28.79
C THR A 777 -22.02 24.27 27.35
N PHE A 778 -20.94 23.58 26.99
CA PHE A 778 -20.80 22.92 25.70
C PHE A 778 -21.90 21.87 25.47
N ARG A 779 -22.19 21.03 26.47
CA ARG A 779 -23.28 20.05 26.41
C ARG A 779 -24.64 20.68 26.22
N CYS A 780 -24.91 21.79 26.90
CA CYS A 780 -26.13 22.57 26.70
C CYS A 780 -26.23 23.03 25.25
N THR A 781 -25.18 23.65 24.72
CA THR A 781 -25.14 24.21 23.36
C THR A 781 -25.32 23.11 22.29
N GLU A 782 -24.61 21.99 22.43
CA GLU A 782 -24.59 20.89 21.46
C GLU A 782 -25.67 19.82 21.69
N ARG A 783 -26.65 20.05 22.58
CA ARG A 783 -27.68 19.04 22.93
C ARG A 783 -28.57 18.59 21.75
N THR A 784 -28.70 19.43 20.72
CA THR A 784 -29.44 19.13 19.48
C THR A 784 -28.53 18.78 18.31
N ARG A 785 -27.25 18.53 18.58
CA ARG A 785 -26.29 18.07 17.58
C ARG A 785 -26.82 16.80 16.92
N ARG A 786 -26.79 16.81 15.58
CA ARG A 786 -27.12 15.63 14.77
C ARG A 786 -26.05 14.56 14.96
N THR A 787 -26.46 13.30 14.86
CA THR A 787 -25.56 12.16 14.94
C THR A 787 -24.97 11.85 13.57
N GLU A 788 -23.65 11.73 13.50
CA GLU A 788 -22.91 11.31 12.30
C GLU A 788 -22.11 10.04 12.59
N ALA A 789 -22.01 9.17 11.59
CA ALA A 789 -21.08 8.05 11.58
C ALA A 789 -19.95 8.34 10.60
N TYR A 790 -18.71 8.21 11.06
CA TYR A 790 -17.50 8.44 10.28
C TYR A 790 -16.78 7.13 10.01
N VAL A 791 -16.32 6.93 8.78
CA VAL A 791 -15.64 5.69 8.37
C VAL A 791 -14.65 5.97 7.23
N GLY A 792 -13.46 5.41 7.31
CA GLY A 792 -12.49 5.42 6.22
C GLY A 792 -12.83 4.37 5.16
N ALA A 793 -12.56 4.68 3.89
CA ALA A 793 -12.72 3.75 2.78
C ALA A 793 -11.50 3.72 1.83
N ARG A 794 -11.41 2.64 1.05
CA ARG A 794 -10.36 2.41 0.04
C ARG A 794 -10.52 3.19 -1.27
N ASP A 795 -11.36 4.21 -1.27
CA ASP A 795 -11.39 5.23 -2.31
C ASP A 795 -10.54 6.45 -1.96
N GLY A 796 -9.85 6.42 -0.81
CA GLY A 796 -8.93 7.47 -0.34
C GLY A 796 -9.60 8.52 0.53
N MET A 797 -10.82 8.25 1.02
CA MET A 797 -11.65 9.23 1.73
C MET A 797 -12.08 8.75 3.11
N LEU A 798 -12.21 9.72 4.02
CA LEU A 798 -13.03 9.60 5.22
C LEU A 798 -14.46 10.05 4.89
N HIS A 799 -15.46 9.20 5.10
CA HIS A 799 -16.87 9.53 4.84
C HIS A 799 -17.62 9.83 6.14
N SER A 800 -18.55 10.80 6.09
CA SER A 800 -19.52 11.10 7.15
C SER A 800 -20.93 10.80 6.67
N PHE A 801 -21.69 10.02 7.44
CA PHE A 801 -23.07 9.65 7.12
C PHE A 801 -24.06 10.04 8.20
N TYR A 802 -25.18 10.65 7.78
CA TYR A 802 -26.24 11.07 8.68
C TYR A 802 -26.89 9.88 9.39
N SER A 803 -26.68 9.85 10.70
CA SER A 803 -26.96 8.71 11.57
C SER A 803 -28.04 9.00 12.63
N GLY A 804 -28.80 10.07 12.45
CA GLY A 804 -30.02 10.34 13.19
C GLY A 804 -29.89 11.39 14.29
N GLU A 805 -30.78 11.32 15.27
CA GLU A 805 -30.89 12.28 16.38
C GLU A 805 -30.72 11.59 17.73
N PHE A 806 -29.54 11.02 17.99
CA PHE A 806 -29.27 10.40 19.29
C PHE A 806 -29.21 11.46 20.40
N ARG A 807 -29.81 11.13 21.53
CA ARG A 807 -29.76 11.90 22.77
C ARG A 807 -29.15 11.03 23.86
N PRO A 808 -28.02 11.48 24.45
CA PRO A 808 -27.45 10.80 25.59
C PRO A 808 -28.42 10.88 26.77
N PHE A 809 -28.18 10.03 27.75
CA PHE A 809 -28.91 10.05 29.01
C PHE A 809 -28.82 11.44 29.67
N PHE A 810 -29.96 11.97 30.13
CA PHE A 810 -30.14 13.24 30.84
C PHE A 810 -29.67 14.54 30.14
N ILE A 811 -30.60 15.19 29.43
CA ILE A 811 -30.62 16.65 29.21
C ILE A 811 -32.07 17.12 29.39
N ASP A 812 -32.43 17.64 30.57
CA ASP A 812 -33.76 18.20 30.79
C ASP A 812 -33.80 19.66 30.30
N GLU A 813 -34.32 19.85 29.08
CA GLU A 813 -34.46 21.17 28.47
C GLU A 813 -35.43 22.09 29.24
N SER A 814 -36.35 21.53 30.04
CA SER A 814 -37.36 22.27 30.79
C SER A 814 -36.80 22.97 32.03
N LEU A 815 -35.71 22.44 32.59
CA LEU A 815 -35.00 23.05 33.73
C LEU A 815 -34.21 24.31 33.33
N MET A 816 -34.04 24.57 32.03
CA MET A 816 -33.18 25.65 31.51
C MET A 816 -33.95 26.81 30.84
N GLY A 817 -35.28 26.86 30.96
CA GLY A 817 -36.09 27.97 30.43
C GLY A 817 -35.88 28.24 28.92
N GLY A 818 -35.40 27.24 28.16
CA GLY A 818 -35.12 27.35 26.73
C GLY A 818 -33.88 28.16 26.32
N THR A 819 -33.05 28.67 27.24
CA THR A 819 -31.91 29.55 26.90
C THR A 819 -30.60 29.09 27.55
N CYS A 820 -29.65 28.58 26.75
CA CYS A 820 -28.26 28.40 27.16
C CYS A 820 -27.54 29.78 27.11
N SER A 821 -27.74 30.65 28.10
CA SER A 821 -26.99 31.90 28.22
C SER A 821 -26.24 31.90 29.55
N GLY A 822 -25.08 32.57 29.64
CA GLY A 822 -24.10 32.53 30.76
C GLY A 822 -24.59 32.89 32.18
N THR A 823 -25.91 32.93 32.39
CA THR A 823 -26.63 32.99 33.67
C THR A 823 -27.25 31.63 34.05
N VAL A 824 -26.77 30.51 33.46
CA VAL A 824 -27.28 29.16 33.79
C VAL A 824 -26.95 28.85 35.25
N ASP A 825 -27.95 28.43 36.01
CA ASP A 825 -27.75 27.76 37.29
C ASP A 825 -27.21 26.35 37.00
N LEU A 826 -25.92 26.25 36.65
CA LEU A 826 -25.24 25.00 36.28
C LEU A 826 -25.35 23.95 37.39
N GLU A 827 -25.50 24.39 38.64
CA GLU A 827 -25.78 23.51 39.76
C GLU A 827 -27.11 22.78 39.57
N LYS A 828 -28.19 23.38 39.03
CA LYS A 828 -29.43 22.63 38.70
C LYS A 828 -29.27 21.66 37.53
N PHE A 829 -28.40 21.99 36.57
CA PHE A 829 -28.09 21.11 35.46
C PHE A 829 -27.29 19.86 35.93
N ARG A 830 -26.53 20.00 37.02
CA ARG A 830 -25.79 18.92 37.70
C ARG A 830 -26.57 18.18 38.77
N ASP A 831 -27.35 18.92 39.56
CA ASP A 831 -28.17 18.49 40.70
C ASP A 831 -29.49 17.84 40.27
N ALA A 832 -29.61 17.49 38.97
CA ALA A 832 -30.40 16.34 38.58
C ALA A 832 -29.72 15.07 39.14
N THR A 833 -29.78 14.90 40.47
CA THR A 833 -29.06 13.89 41.25
C THR A 833 -29.22 12.47 40.70
N ASN A 834 -28.10 11.75 40.62
CA ASN A 834 -27.94 10.29 40.55
C ASN A 834 -29.21 9.51 40.97
N PRO A 835 -29.80 8.62 40.14
CA PRO A 835 -31.15 8.08 40.33
C PRO A 835 -31.23 7.02 41.43
N ASN A 836 -31.04 7.41 42.69
CA ASN A 836 -31.68 6.69 43.80
C ASN A 836 -32.86 7.54 44.28
N THR A 837 -34.02 7.28 43.66
CA THR A 837 -35.37 7.62 44.14
C THR A 837 -35.57 9.05 44.68
N PHE A 838 -35.83 10.03 43.80
CA PHE A 838 -36.42 11.29 44.24
C PHE A 838 -37.94 11.34 44.02
N THR A 839 -38.64 11.48 45.13
CA THR A 839 -40.00 12.00 45.20
C THR A 839 -39.89 13.43 45.70
N SER A 840 -40.50 14.37 44.98
CA SER A 840 -40.91 15.64 45.57
C SER A 840 -42.37 15.90 45.22
N ALA A 841 -43.01 16.71 46.07
CA ALA A 841 -44.46 16.84 46.21
C ALA A 841 -45.20 17.49 45.01
N SER A 842 -44.57 17.65 43.84
CA SER A 842 -45.15 18.33 42.66
C SER A 842 -45.20 17.50 41.36
N GLY A 843 -44.89 16.20 41.37
CA GLY A 843 -45.43 15.27 40.38
C GLY A 843 -44.83 15.24 38.96
N ALA A 844 -43.71 15.88 38.65
CA ALA A 844 -42.95 15.61 37.42
C ALA A 844 -41.81 14.62 37.72
N LYS A 845 -41.83 13.42 37.12
CA LYS A 845 -40.84 12.35 37.29
C LYS A 845 -40.38 11.85 35.92
N PHE A 846 -39.11 11.98 35.55
CA PHE A 846 -38.59 11.43 34.29
C PHE A 846 -37.60 10.28 34.48
N PRO A 847 -38.07 9.03 34.30
CA PRO A 847 -37.31 7.92 33.73
C PRO A 847 -37.89 7.44 32.38
N TYR A 848 -38.83 8.21 31.79
CA TYR A 848 -39.51 7.86 30.54
C TYR A 848 -39.60 9.03 29.55
N TYR A 849 -39.62 8.73 28.25
CA TYR A 849 -39.95 9.68 27.17
C TYR A 849 -41.33 9.35 26.61
N THR A 850 -42.16 10.37 26.42
CA THR A 850 -43.46 10.21 25.76
C THR A 850 -43.29 10.46 24.27
N THR A 851 -43.50 9.43 23.46
CA THR A 851 -43.46 9.54 22.00
C THR A 851 -44.53 10.51 21.49
N PRO A 852 -44.40 11.03 20.27
CA PRO A 852 -45.46 11.82 19.64
C PRO A 852 -46.81 11.11 19.51
N THR A 853 -46.83 9.78 19.61
CA THR A 853 -48.03 8.94 19.63
C THR A 853 -48.59 8.66 21.03
N GLY A 854 -47.97 9.20 22.08
CA GLY A 854 -48.40 9.06 23.48
C GLY A 854 -47.86 7.82 24.21
N VAL A 855 -46.98 7.04 23.60
CA VAL A 855 -46.37 5.86 24.22
C VAL A 855 -45.24 6.31 25.16
N GLN A 856 -45.20 5.77 26.38
CA GLN A 856 -44.10 6.01 27.31
C GLN A 856 -43.02 4.95 27.13
N ILE A 857 -41.79 5.37 26.83
CA ILE A 857 -40.61 4.50 26.73
C ILE A 857 -39.69 4.76 27.92
N THR A 858 -39.13 3.72 28.53
CA THR A 858 -38.15 3.87 29.61
C THR A 858 -36.78 4.18 29.02
N ILE A 859 -36.05 5.15 29.59
CA ILE A 859 -34.71 5.54 29.13
C ILE A 859 -33.66 5.16 30.17
N ASN A 860 -32.86 4.14 29.89
CA ASN A 860 -31.74 3.75 30.75
C ASN A 860 -30.36 4.02 30.10
N ARG A 861 -30.27 4.14 28.77
CA ARG A 861 -28.98 4.21 28.03
C ARG A 861 -28.95 5.22 26.85
N GLY A 862 -29.82 6.24 26.90
CA GLY A 862 -30.02 7.18 25.79
C GLY A 862 -31.07 6.70 24.79
N TYR A 863 -31.50 7.58 23.87
CA TYR A 863 -32.55 7.29 22.89
C TYR A 863 -32.40 8.13 21.62
N TYR A 864 -32.96 7.66 20.51
CA TYR A 864 -33.11 8.47 19.30
C TYR A 864 -34.39 9.30 19.37
N ASP A 865 -34.28 10.62 19.16
CA ASP A 865 -35.42 11.54 19.17
C ASP A 865 -36.38 11.21 18.00
N TRP A 866 -37.66 11.45 18.23
CA TRP A 866 -38.72 11.29 17.22
C TRP A 866 -38.89 12.57 16.42
N LYS A 867 -37.82 13.34 16.24
CA LYS A 867 -37.81 14.50 15.38
C LYS A 867 -37.09 14.15 14.10
N THR A 868 -37.74 14.34 12.96
CA THR A 868 -37.11 14.23 11.64
C THR A 868 -36.43 15.54 11.27
N ARG A 869 -35.26 15.42 10.64
CA ARG A 869 -34.47 16.58 10.19
C ARG A 869 -34.68 16.81 8.70
N SER A 870 -34.98 18.06 8.33
CA SER A 870 -34.90 18.56 6.94
C SER A 870 -34.07 19.85 6.93
N GLY A 871 -32.85 19.76 6.43
CA GLY A 871 -31.86 20.84 6.60
C GLY A 871 -31.57 21.12 8.08
N SER A 872 -31.71 22.37 8.51
CA SER A 872 -31.56 22.77 9.92
C SER A 872 -32.85 22.65 10.75
N THR A 873 -33.98 22.31 10.12
CA THR A 873 -35.30 22.26 10.78
C THR A 873 -35.61 20.86 11.32
N LEU A 874 -36.18 20.80 12.53
CA LEU A 874 -36.63 19.57 13.18
C LEU A 874 -38.16 19.59 13.32
N SER A 875 -38.83 18.52 12.90
CA SER A 875 -40.28 18.34 13.04
C SER A 875 -40.62 17.01 13.70
N SER A 876 -41.73 16.94 14.44
CA SER A 876 -42.19 15.69 15.06
C SER A 876 -42.48 14.59 14.02
N SER A 877 -42.09 13.36 14.34
CA SER A 877 -42.22 12.15 13.53
C SER A 877 -42.98 11.06 14.30
N THR A 878 -43.52 10.09 13.57
CA THR A 878 -44.16 8.88 14.11
C THR A 878 -43.20 7.70 14.17
N SER A 879 -41.89 7.92 14.03
CA SER A 879 -40.83 6.94 14.28
C SER A 879 -39.58 7.65 14.84
N PRO A 880 -38.71 6.94 15.60
CA PRO A 880 -37.41 7.47 15.99
C PRO A 880 -36.58 7.76 14.74
N ASN A 881 -35.78 8.82 14.78
CA ASN A 881 -34.92 9.22 13.67
C ASN A 881 -33.55 8.54 13.80
N TYR A 882 -33.40 7.38 13.16
CA TYR A 882 -32.13 6.64 13.05
C TYR A 882 -31.21 7.14 11.92
N GLY A 883 -31.54 8.29 11.31
CA GLY A 883 -30.83 8.81 10.16
C GLY A 883 -31.31 8.21 8.85
N THR A 884 -30.70 8.66 7.76
CA THR A 884 -31.04 8.23 6.40
C THR A 884 -29.87 7.53 5.70
N GLY A 885 -28.69 7.46 6.33
CA GLY A 885 -27.47 6.96 5.68
C GLY A 885 -26.98 7.85 4.54
N ALA A 886 -27.48 9.08 4.43
CA ALA A 886 -27.02 10.02 3.40
C ALA A 886 -25.62 10.53 3.75
N GLU A 887 -24.72 10.53 2.76
CA GLU A 887 -23.39 11.14 2.90
C GLU A 887 -23.54 12.64 3.15
N THR A 888 -23.06 13.09 4.30
CA THR A 888 -23.02 14.51 4.67
C THR A 888 -21.83 15.19 4.00
N PHE A 889 -20.66 14.58 4.11
CA PHE A 889 -19.47 14.92 3.36
C PHE A 889 -18.52 13.72 3.25
N ALA A 890 -17.57 13.78 2.34
CA ALA A 890 -16.37 12.96 2.34
C ALA A 890 -15.14 13.88 2.38
N ALA A 891 -14.07 13.49 3.06
CA ALA A 891 -12.84 14.26 3.17
C ALA A 891 -11.65 13.46 2.60
N VAL A 892 -10.91 14.06 1.67
CA VAL A 892 -9.67 13.54 1.11
C VAL A 892 -8.50 14.15 1.89
N PRO A 893 -7.66 13.34 2.56
CA PRO A 893 -6.41 13.82 3.16
C PRO A 893 -5.48 14.41 2.10
N VAL A 894 -4.61 15.33 2.51
CA VAL A 894 -3.75 16.05 1.57
C VAL A 894 -2.86 15.11 0.78
N GLU A 895 -2.20 14.16 1.45
CA GLU A 895 -1.29 13.21 0.82
C GLU A 895 -2.00 12.31 -0.23
N GLN A 896 -3.24 11.93 0.07
CA GLN A 896 -4.04 11.04 -0.77
C GLN A 896 -4.39 11.68 -2.13
N LEU A 897 -4.41 13.02 -2.24
CA LEU A 897 -4.74 13.72 -3.50
C LEU A 897 -3.87 13.26 -4.67
N ALA A 898 -2.56 13.14 -4.44
CA ALA A 898 -1.60 12.70 -5.45
C ALA A 898 -1.71 11.20 -5.77
N LYS A 899 -2.19 10.39 -4.82
CA LYS A 899 -2.39 8.94 -5.00
C LYS A 899 -3.70 8.58 -5.71
N LEU A 900 -4.68 9.51 -5.81
CA LEU A 900 -5.97 9.24 -6.48
C LEU A 900 -5.82 8.76 -7.93
N LYS A 901 -4.77 9.19 -8.63
CA LYS A 901 -4.44 8.73 -9.99
C LYS A 901 -4.19 7.22 -10.04
N ASN A 902 -3.57 6.66 -8.99
CA ASN A 902 -3.24 5.24 -8.89
C ASN A 902 -4.51 4.38 -8.70
N ASN A 903 -5.58 4.92 -8.11
CA ASN A 903 -6.86 4.21 -8.00
C ASN A 903 -7.47 3.96 -9.39
N LYS A 904 -7.32 4.90 -10.33
CA LYS A 904 -7.78 4.73 -11.72
C LYS A 904 -6.85 3.85 -12.54
N LEU A 905 -5.54 3.97 -12.33
CA LEU A 905 -4.51 3.19 -13.05
C LEU A 905 -4.37 1.77 -12.52
N LYS A 906 -4.96 1.46 -11.35
CA LYS A 906 -4.68 0.23 -10.58
C LYS A 906 -3.18 0.08 -10.29
N GLY A 907 -2.50 1.22 -10.11
CA GLY A 907 -1.05 1.29 -9.87
C GLY A 907 -0.66 0.84 -8.46
N GLU A 908 0.64 0.84 -8.20
CA GLU A 908 1.19 0.72 -6.85
C GLU A 908 0.80 1.94 -5.98
N ASP A 909 0.87 1.78 -4.66
CA ASP A 909 0.60 2.83 -3.66
C ASP A 909 -0.70 3.63 -3.92
N ARG A 910 -1.82 2.92 -3.81
CA ARG A 910 -3.15 3.47 -4.03
C ARG A 910 -3.67 4.28 -2.85
N ALA A 911 -4.57 5.20 -3.15
CA ALA A 911 -5.15 6.08 -2.16
C ALA A 911 -6.16 5.30 -1.30
N PHE A 912 -5.80 4.97 -0.05
CA PHE A 912 -6.66 4.30 0.93
C PHE A 912 -6.68 5.03 2.27
N VAL A 913 -7.87 5.08 2.88
CA VAL A 913 -8.05 5.45 4.28
C VAL A 913 -8.70 4.24 4.97
N ASP A 914 -7.89 3.28 5.44
CA ASP A 914 -8.40 2.00 5.95
C ASP A 914 -8.37 1.89 7.49
N ALA A 915 -7.75 2.86 8.19
CA ALA A 915 -7.72 2.86 9.65
C ALA A 915 -9.02 3.41 10.26
N SER A 916 -9.41 2.88 11.41
CA SER A 916 -10.60 3.32 12.15
C SER A 916 -10.41 4.75 12.65
N PRO A 917 -11.33 5.69 12.37
CA PRO A 917 -11.30 7.02 12.96
C PRO A 917 -11.57 6.97 14.48
N SER A 918 -10.99 7.93 15.19
CA SER A 918 -11.20 8.18 16.61
C SER A 918 -11.81 9.56 16.81
N VAL A 919 -12.79 9.67 17.70
CA VAL A 919 -13.49 10.94 17.99
C VAL A 919 -13.50 11.19 19.49
N ALA A 920 -13.23 12.44 19.89
CA ALA A 920 -13.31 12.87 21.26
C ALA A 920 -13.84 14.32 21.39
N PHE A 921 -14.44 14.62 22.53
CA PHE A 921 -14.64 15.99 22.96
C PHE A 921 -13.38 16.46 23.69
N ALA A 922 -12.72 17.48 23.16
CA ALA A 922 -11.46 18.01 23.67
C ALA A 922 -11.59 19.49 23.99
N GLN A 923 -10.96 19.94 25.07
CA GLN A 923 -10.86 21.35 25.41
C GLN A 923 -9.56 21.90 24.82
N PHE A 924 -9.67 22.95 24.02
CA PHE A 924 -8.51 23.64 23.46
C PHE A 924 -7.91 24.61 24.47
N SER A 925 -6.71 25.09 24.16
CA SER A 925 -5.91 26.01 24.97
C SER A 925 -6.64 27.31 25.31
N ASP A 926 -7.61 27.73 24.50
CA ASP A 926 -8.48 28.89 24.73
C ASP A 926 -9.63 28.64 25.73
N GLY A 927 -9.76 27.40 26.23
CA GLY A 927 -10.78 26.97 27.19
C GLY A 927 -12.10 26.54 26.56
N THR A 928 -12.24 26.61 25.23
CA THR A 928 -13.45 26.18 24.51
C THR A 928 -13.41 24.68 24.20
N TRP A 929 -14.59 24.08 24.09
CA TRP A 929 -14.75 22.65 23.81
C TRP A 929 -15.09 22.41 22.35
N HIS A 930 -14.41 21.43 21.78
CA HIS A 930 -14.52 21.03 20.38
C HIS A 930 -14.80 19.53 20.27
N THR A 931 -15.37 19.11 19.16
CA THR A 931 -15.45 17.70 18.76
C THR A 931 -14.38 17.43 17.73
N VAL A 932 -13.34 16.71 18.10
CA VAL A 932 -12.21 16.42 17.20
C VAL A 932 -12.30 14.99 16.69
N LEU A 933 -12.06 14.83 15.39
CA LEU A 933 -11.92 13.55 14.72
C LEU A 933 -10.49 13.39 14.25
N ILE A 934 -9.89 12.24 14.52
CA ILE A 934 -8.56 11.88 14.05
C ILE A 934 -8.70 10.59 13.25
N HIS A 935 -8.12 10.53 12.06
CA HIS A 935 -8.12 9.34 11.23
C HIS A 935 -6.74 9.15 10.56
N ALA A 936 -6.45 7.94 10.10
CA ALA A 936 -5.18 7.58 9.50
C ALA A 936 -5.39 6.73 8.24
N GLU A 937 -4.33 6.59 7.45
CA GLU A 937 -4.39 5.90 6.16
C GLU A 937 -4.39 4.37 6.31
N GLY A 938 -3.83 3.84 7.40
CA GLY A 938 -3.71 2.41 7.63
C GLY A 938 -2.84 1.75 6.57
N ASN A 939 -3.42 0.87 5.76
CA ASN A 939 -2.70 0.26 4.63
C ASN A 939 -2.39 1.22 3.47
N GLY A 940 -2.98 2.42 3.46
CA GLY A 940 -2.82 3.42 2.39
C GLY A 940 -1.58 4.30 2.47
N GLY A 941 -0.87 4.30 3.60
CA GLY A 941 0.31 5.13 3.79
C GLY A 941 0.66 5.35 5.26
N ASP A 942 1.29 6.48 5.54
CA ASP A 942 1.97 6.81 6.80
C ASP A 942 1.47 8.12 7.42
N HIS A 943 0.33 8.66 6.97
CA HIS A 943 -0.24 9.90 7.49
C HIS A 943 -1.39 9.70 8.48
N VAL A 944 -1.47 10.63 9.43
CA VAL A 944 -2.57 10.84 10.38
C VAL A 944 -3.09 12.26 10.19
N THR A 945 -4.42 12.44 10.13
CA THR A 945 -5.08 13.72 9.93
C THR A 945 -6.09 13.99 11.04
N ALA A 946 -6.16 15.24 11.50
CA ALA A 946 -7.16 15.71 12.48
C ALA A 946 -8.08 16.78 11.90
N LEU A 947 -9.38 16.62 12.16
CA LEU A 947 -10.45 17.54 11.78
C LEU A 947 -11.21 17.99 13.02
N ASP A 948 -11.55 19.27 13.10
CA ASP A 948 -12.57 19.75 14.02
C ASP A 948 -13.95 19.63 13.35
N ILE A 949 -14.77 18.74 13.91
CA ILE A 949 -16.12 18.40 13.50
C ILE A 949 -17.17 18.94 14.49
N THR A 950 -16.86 20.00 15.24
CA THR A 950 -17.82 20.68 16.12
C THR A 950 -19.05 21.14 15.35
N ASN A 951 -18.90 21.52 14.08
CA ASN A 951 -20.03 21.46 13.13
C ASN A 951 -19.97 20.16 12.31
N PRO A 952 -20.93 19.23 12.48
CA PRO A 952 -20.90 17.92 11.82
C PRO A 952 -21.13 17.97 10.30
N THR A 953 -21.41 19.14 9.72
CA THR A 953 -21.67 19.30 8.27
C THR A 953 -20.63 20.15 7.54
N THR A 954 -19.78 20.86 8.29
CA THR A 954 -18.76 21.75 7.74
C THR A 954 -17.49 21.60 8.59
N PRO A 955 -16.73 20.51 8.40
CA PRO A 955 -15.51 20.26 9.16
C PRO A 955 -14.45 21.33 8.85
N THR A 956 -13.51 21.52 9.77
CA THR A 956 -12.30 22.32 9.56
C THR A 956 -11.05 21.46 9.75
N PHE A 957 -9.99 21.77 9.00
CA PHE A 957 -8.72 21.07 9.11
C PHE A 957 -7.91 21.62 10.28
N LEU A 958 -7.39 20.74 11.14
CA LEU A 958 -6.52 21.12 12.25
C LEU A 958 -5.05 20.94 11.86
N TRP A 959 -4.67 19.70 11.57
CA TRP A 959 -3.28 19.33 11.28
C TRP A 959 -3.21 17.95 10.63
N GLU A 960 -2.04 17.66 10.05
CA GLU A 960 -1.64 16.32 9.66
C GLU A 960 -0.23 16.02 10.20
N TYR A 961 0.08 14.74 10.38
CA TYR A 961 1.37 14.25 10.84
C TYR A 961 1.73 12.98 10.08
N ALA A 962 3.01 12.82 9.74
CA ALA A 962 3.52 11.60 9.14
C ALA A 962 4.92 11.24 9.63
N ASP A 963 5.18 9.94 9.67
CA ASP A 963 6.48 9.34 9.97
C ASP A 963 6.54 7.98 9.25
N PRO A 964 7.63 7.64 8.54
CA PRO A 964 7.80 6.37 7.85
C PRO A 964 7.49 5.13 8.71
N ASP A 965 7.71 5.21 10.03
CA ASP A 965 7.43 4.13 10.95
C ASP A 965 5.93 3.94 11.22
N LEU A 966 5.03 4.78 10.68
CA LEU A 966 3.57 4.60 10.73
C LEU A 966 3.03 3.71 9.61
N TYR A 967 3.86 3.44 8.59
CA TYR A 967 3.45 2.74 7.38
C TYR A 967 2.94 1.31 7.65
N ARG A 968 1.78 0.98 7.05
CA ARG A 968 1.17 -0.37 6.99
C ARG A 968 1.19 -1.10 8.34
N SER A 969 0.59 -0.51 9.38
CA SER A 969 0.45 -1.19 10.67
C SER A 969 -0.22 -2.56 10.49
N ARG A 970 0.53 -3.63 10.80
CA ARG A 970 0.10 -5.03 10.74
C ARG A 970 -0.74 -5.43 11.97
N SER A 971 -1.55 -4.52 12.49
CA SER A 971 -2.36 -4.75 13.67
C SER A 971 -3.68 -3.99 13.55
N SER A 972 -4.72 -4.44 14.27
CA SER A 972 -6.09 -3.92 14.16
C SER A 972 -6.09 -2.38 14.06
N PRO A 973 -6.30 -1.83 12.85
CA PRO A 973 -5.92 -0.46 12.56
C PRO A 973 -7.01 0.44 13.12
N SER A 974 -6.78 0.91 14.34
CA SER A 974 -7.45 2.08 14.87
C SER A 974 -6.44 3.21 14.96
N VAL A 975 -6.90 4.40 14.62
CA VAL A 975 -6.23 5.58 15.16
C VAL A 975 -6.32 5.53 16.67
N GLY A 976 -5.19 5.88 17.27
CA GLY A 976 -4.93 5.88 18.68
C GLY A 976 -6.08 6.27 19.61
N SER A 977 -6.02 5.74 20.83
CA SER A 977 -6.87 6.19 21.93
C SER A 977 -6.65 7.69 22.19
N ILE A 978 -7.72 8.44 22.43
CA ILE A 978 -7.63 9.85 22.85
C ILE A 978 -7.84 9.91 24.36
N GLY A 979 -6.88 10.51 25.06
CA GLY A 979 -6.85 10.61 26.51
C GLY A 979 -6.51 12.02 26.99
N ARG A 980 -6.64 12.23 28.30
CA ARG A 980 -6.26 13.47 28.95
C ARG A 980 -5.10 13.19 29.89
N ILE A 981 -4.00 13.92 29.77
CA ILE A 981 -2.83 13.79 30.66
C ILE A 981 -2.46 15.14 31.27
N TYR A 982 -1.57 15.14 32.25
CA TYR A 982 -1.03 16.35 32.85
C TYR A 982 0.46 16.50 32.52
N THR A 983 0.80 17.45 31.66
CA THR A 983 2.19 17.72 31.24
C THR A 983 2.83 18.85 32.05
N SER A 984 4.11 19.13 31.82
CA SER A 984 4.79 20.29 32.44
C SER A 984 4.18 21.63 32.02
N SER A 985 3.50 21.65 30.87
CA SER A 985 2.74 22.81 30.37
C SER A 985 1.29 22.86 30.87
N GLY A 986 0.88 21.91 31.71
CA GLY A 986 -0.49 21.77 32.22
C GLY A 986 -1.28 20.64 31.55
N PRO A 987 -2.61 20.61 31.72
CA PRO A 987 -3.46 19.54 31.20
C PRO A 987 -3.52 19.57 29.67
N LYS A 988 -3.37 18.40 29.05
CA LYS A 988 -3.40 18.25 27.59
C LYS A 988 -4.32 17.10 27.17
N TRP A 989 -5.03 17.32 26.06
CA TRP A 989 -5.72 16.27 25.31
C TRP A 989 -4.75 15.69 24.30
N VAL A 990 -4.63 14.36 24.29
CA VAL A 990 -3.55 13.67 23.60
C VAL A 990 -4.09 12.47 22.83
N VAL A 991 -3.59 12.29 21.61
CA VAL A 991 -3.82 11.11 20.79
C VAL A 991 -2.61 10.17 20.87
N PHE A 992 -2.87 8.86 21.03
CA PHE A 992 -1.87 7.82 21.21
C PHE A 992 -1.91 6.77 20.11
N PHE A 993 -1.10 6.89 19.06
CA PHE A 993 -1.03 5.89 17.98
C PHE A 993 0.33 5.19 17.97
N VAL A 994 0.41 4.02 17.34
CA VAL A 994 1.59 3.14 17.40
C VAL A 994 2.38 3.17 16.10
N SER A 995 3.67 2.86 16.15
CA SER A 995 4.44 2.52 14.94
C SER A 995 3.86 1.26 14.28
N GLY A 996 3.87 1.21 12.95
CA GLY A 996 3.51 0.05 12.13
C GLY A 996 4.68 -0.94 11.99
N ILE A 997 4.97 -1.37 10.76
CA ILE A 997 6.08 -2.29 10.49
C ILE A 997 7.41 -1.54 10.63
N ASN A 998 8.26 -1.98 11.55
CA ASN A 998 9.65 -1.50 11.60
C ASN A 998 10.42 -2.06 10.39
N GLN A 999 10.66 -1.21 9.38
CA GLN A 999 11.49 -1.56 8.22
C GLN A 999 12.96 -1.73 8.61
N ASP A 1000 13.38 -1.08 9.69
CA ASP A 1000 14.67 -1.31 10.32
C ASP A 1000 14.52 -2.32 11.48
N PRO A 1001 15.01 -3.57 11.34
CA PRO A 1001 14.90 -4.59 12.37
C PRO A 1001 15.73 -4.27 13.63
N THR A 1002 16.53 -3.20 13.62
CA THR A 1002 17.32 -2.73 14.76
C THR A 1002 16.61 -1.70 15.63
N LEU A 1003 15.42 -1.22 15.22
CA LEU A 1003 14.63 -0.26 15.99
C LEU A 1003 13.60 -0.95 16.89
N ASN A 1004 13.35 -0.34 18.05
CA ASN A 1004 12.27 -0.74 18.94
C ASN A 1004 10.93 -0.21 18.43
N PRO A 1005 9.83 -0.97 18.61
CA PRO A 1005 8.48 -0.43 18.40
C PRO A 1005 8.23 0.80 19.29
N SER A 1006 7.30 1.66 18.90
CA SER A 1006 7.04 2.91 19.61
C SER A 1006 5.58 3.36 19.60
N ILE A 1007 5.24 4.26 20.52
CA ILE A 1007 3.96 4.95 20.61
C ILE A 1007 4.21 6.45 20.41
N TYR A 1008 3.44 7.07 19.54
CA TYR A 1008 3.40 8.50 19.31
C TYR A 1008 2.36 9.14 20.21
N MET A 1009 2.74 10.23 20.85
CA MET A 1009 1.92 10.99 21.78
C MET A 1009 1.85 12.43 21.29
N LEU A 1010 0.75 12.80 20.64
CA LEU A 1010 0.55 14.11 20.01
C LEU A 1010 -0.55 14.91 20.72
N ASP A 1011 -0.39 16.21 20.80
CA ASP A 1011 -1.42 17.15 21.23
C ASP A 1011 -2.58 17.17 20.22
N VAL A 1012 -3.82 17.00 20.69
CA VAL A 1012 -5.01 16.88 19.83
C VAL A 1012 -5.34 18.17 19.09
N GLU A 1013 -5.06 19.33 19.68
CA GLU A 1013 -5.37 20.65 19.10
C GLU A 1013 -4.37 21.01 18.01
N THR A 1014 -3.09 20.74 18.23
CA THR A 1014 -1.99 21.30 17.42
C THR A 1014 -1.23 20.28 16.58
N GLY A 1015 -1.33 18.98 16.89
CA GLY A 1015 -0.54 17.93 16.24
C GLY A 1015 0.92 17.92 16.70
N GLU A 1016 1.29 18.73 17.70
CA GLU A 1016 2.65 18.75 18.24
C GLU A 1016 2.99 17.41 18.88
N VAL A 1017 4.12 16.83 18.49
CA VAL A 1017 4.66 15.61 19.11
C VAL A 1017 5.15 15.94 20.52
N LEU A 1018 4.38 15.56 21.52
CA LEU A 1018 4.75 15.70 22.94
C LEU A 1018 5.83 14.68 23.32
N LYS A 1019 5.70 13.45 22.81
CA LYS A 1019 6.67 12.37 23.04
C LYS A 1019 6.53 11.26 22.00
N ARG A 1020 7.66 10.67 21.60
CA ARG A 1020 7.71 9.32 21.03
C ARG A 1020 8.24 8.36 22.11
N ILE A 1021 7.41 7.41 22.51
CA ILE A 1021 7.67 6.46 23.60
C ILE A 1021 8.18 5.16 22.96
N PHE A 1022 9.46 4.85 23.15
CA PHE A 1022 10.04 3.60 22.65
C PHE A 1022 9.77 2.44 23.62
N LEU A 1023 9.44 1.27 23.08
CA LEU A 1023 9.15 0.04 23.81
C LEU A 1023 10.43 -0.81 23.95
N ASP A 1024 11.43 -0.26 24.64
CA ASP A 1024 12.81 -0.77 24.67
C ASP A 1024 13.15 -1.64 25.88
N SER A 1025 12.22 -1.80 26.83
CA SER A 1025 12.47 -2.50 28.09
C SER A 1025 12.78 -4.00 27.93
N ALA A 1026 12.48 -4.59 26.78
CA ALA A 1026 12.84 -5.97 26.45
C ALA A 1026 14.26 -6.12 25.86
N GLY A 1027 14.98 -5.02 25.65
CA GLY A 1027 16.31 -5.01 25.05
C GLY A 1027 16.33 -5.63 23.64
N ALA A 1028 17.39 -6.37 23.31
CA ALA A 1028 17.58 -6.96 21.98
C ALA A 1028 16.44 -7.89 21.53
N SER A 1029 15.68 -8.48 22.46
CA SER A 1029 14.55 -9.36 22.14
C SER A 1029 13.31 -8.61 21.64
N GLY A 1030 13.21 -7.31 21.88
CA GLY A 1030 12.10 -6.46 21.42
C GLY A 1030 12.33 -5.78 20.06
N LEU A 1031 13.54 -5.84 19.52
CA LEU A 1031 13.91 -5.18 18.26
C LEU A 1031 13.12 -5.73 17.07
N GLY A 1032 12.75 -4.84 16.15
CA GLY A 1032 11.94 -5.18 14.97
C GLY A 1032 10.55 -5.73 15.32
N GLY A 1033 10.03 -5.39 16.51
CA GLY A 1033 8.68 -5.74 16.92
C GLY A 1033 7.61 -4.79 16.37
N THR A 1034 6.39 -5.31 16.22
CA THR A 1034 5.20 -4.58 15.79
C THR A 1034 4.21 -4.49 16.97
N PRO A 1035 3.75 -3.29 17.38
CA PRO A 1035 2.74 -3.10 18.43
C PRO A 1035 1.36 -3.66 18.10
N SER A 1036 0.59 -4.02 19.12
CA SER A 1036 -0.80 -4.53 19.02
C SER A 1036 -1.84 -3.41 18.86
N GLY A 1037 -1.92 -2.79 17.68
CA GLY A 1037 -3.01 -1.87 17.30
C GLY A 1037 -3.28 -0.76 18.31
N GLN A 1038 -4.52 -0.70 18.82
CA GLN A 1038 -4.94 0.29 19.81
C GLN A 1038 -4.27 0.08 21.18
N PRO A 1039 -3.59 1.09 21.77
CA PRO A 1039 -3.13 1.00 23.15
C PRO A 1039 -4.30 1.18 24.13
N ALA A 1040 -4.29 0.40 25.21
CA ALA A 1040 -5.24 0.54 26.31
C ALA A 1040 -4.76 1.60 27.31
N ILE A 1041 -5.39 2.78 27.29
CA ILE A 1041 -5.09 3.89 28.22
C ILE A 1041 -6.08 3.90 29.39
N ILE A 1042 -5.57 4.09 30.62
CA ILE A 1042 -6.36 3.96 31.84
C ILE A 1042 -6.07 5.13 32.79
N ASP A 1043 -7.14 5.71 33.33
CA ASP A 1043 -7.12 6.51 34.57
C ASP A 1043 -7.36 5.52 35.71
N SER A 1044 -6.32 5.21 36.47
CA SER A 1044 -6.38 4.16 37.49
C SER A 1044 -6.82 4.69 38.85
N ASP A 1045 -6.55 5.96 39.14
CA ASP A 1045 -6.82 6.60 40.44
C ASP A 1045 -8.07 7.49 40.45
N GLY A 1046 -8.73 7.62 39.29
CA GLY A 1046 -9.98 8.35 39.14
C GLY A 1046 -9.81 9.85 39.31
N ASN A 1047 -8.64 10.40 38.98
CA ASN A 1047 -8.39 11.83 39.08
C ASN A 1047 -8.82 12.61 37.82
N GLY A 1048 -9.15 11.92 36.72
CA GLY A 1048 -9.57 12.50 35.45
C GLY A 1048 -8.43 12.64 34.43
N TYR A 1049 -7.24 12.13 34.74
CA TYR A 1049 -6.08 12.05 33.86
C TYR A 1049 -5.61 10.60 33.73
N ASN A 1050 -5.27 10.19 32.52
CA ASN A 1050 -4.73 8.87 32.25
C ASN A 1050 -3.31 8.76 32.82
N ASP A 1051 -3.03 7.66 33.52
CA ASP A 1051 -1.78 7.42 34.24
C ASP A 1051 -1.02 6.16 33.78
N ARG A 1052 -1.68 5.29 33.01
CA ARG A 1052 -1.10 4.04 32.50
C ARG A 1052 -1.55 3.77 31.07
N LEU A 1053 -0.65 3.17 30.32
CA LEU A 1053 -0.88 2.65 28.97
C LEU A 1053 -0.36 1.22 28.87
N TYR A 1054 -1.14 0.32 28.25
CA TYR A 1054 -0.73 -1.05 27.95
C TYR A 1054 -0.80 -1.37 26.45
N ILE A 1055 0.19 -2.12 25.96
CA ILE A 1055 0.29 -2.51 24.55
C ILE A 1055 1.08 -3.82 24.40
N GLY A 1056 0.58 -4.75 23.60
CA GLY A 1056 1.26 -5.98 23.21
C GLY A 1056 2.18 -5.77 22.01
N THR A 1057 2.99 -6.78 21.68
CA THR A 1057 3.78 -6.82 20.44
C THR A 1057 3.78 -8.22 19.82
N ASP A 1058 4.08 -8.29 18.52
CA ASP A 1058 4.33 -9.55 17.80
C ASP A 1058 5.52 -10.37 18.35
N LYS A 1059 6.38 -9.77 19.20
CA LYS A 1059 7.43 -10.47 19.95
C LYS A 1059 6.93 -11.12 21.25
N GLY A 1060 5.64 -10.96 21.58
CA GLY A 1060 5.00 -11.55 22.75
C GLY A 1060 5.17 -10.80 24.06
N PHE A 1061 5.74 -9.60 24.01
CA PHE A 1061 5.84 -8.72 25.17
C PHE A 1061 4.58 -7.86 25.31
N MET A 1062 4.01 -7.86 26.52
CA MET A 1062 3.03 -6.88 26.98
C MET A 1062 3.78 -5.78 27.74
N TYR A 1063 3.78 -4.58 27.19
CA TYR A 1063 4.42 -3.40 27.76
C TYR A 1063 3.44 -2.58 28.60
N LYS A 1064 3.98 -1.89 29.60
CA LYS A 1064 3.33 -0.85 30.38
C LYS A 1064 4.14 0.43 30.25
N ALA A 1065 3.47 1.55 29.98
CA ALA A 1065 4.04 2.89 30.09
C ALA A 1065 3.30 3.67 31.19
N THR A 1066 4.05 4.38 32.03
CA THR A 1066 3.49 5.35 32.98
C THR A 1066 3.27 6.69 32.28
N LEU A 1067 2.16 7.34 32.58
CA LEU A 1067 1.80 8.64 32.02
C LEU A 1067 1.73 9.68 33.15
N PRO A 1068 2.12 10.94 32.88
CA PRO A 1068 2.06 11.98 33.88
C PRO A 1068 0.62 12.45 34.09
N ASP A 1069 0.15 12.38 35.34
CA ASP A 1069 -1.25 12.61 35.73
C ASP A 1069 -1.40 13.65 36.85
N ASN A 1070 -0.33 13.97 37.58
CA ASN A 1070 -0.41 14.73 38.84
C ASN A 1070 -0.33 16.26 38.61
N PRO A 1071 -1.39 17.02 38.91
CA PRO A 1071 -1.40 18.48 38.76
C PRO A 1071 -0.57 19.23 39.81
N ASN A 1072 -0.13 18.56 40.88
CA ASN A 1072 0.57 19.16 42.01
C ASN A 1072 2.09 18.87 42.02
N SER A 1073 2.61 18.18 41.01
CA SER A 1073 4.05 17.97 40.80
C SER A 1073 4.46 18.55 39.45
N SER A 1074 5.71 19.03 39.32
CA SER A 1074 6.32 19.24 38.00
C SER A 1074 6.30 17.90 37.27
N ALA A 1075 5.58 17.81 36.15
CA ALA A 1075 5.18 16.59 35.45
C ALA A 1075 6.22 15.44 35.47
N GLY A 1076 5.72 14.21 35.68
CA GLY A 1076 6.55 13.01 35.81
C GLY A 1076 7.16 12.53 34.49
N ASP A 1077 8.29 11.83 34.61
CA ASP A 1077 8.91 11.14 33.48
C ASP A 1077 8.06 9.94 33.04
N ILE A 1078 7.90 9.76 31.73
CA ILE A 1078 7.31 8.55 31.16
C ILE A 1078 8.34 7.43 31.25
N THR A 1079 7.99 6.35 31.94
CA THR A 1079 8.81 5.14 32.05
C THR A 1079 8.11 3.96 31.40
N VAL A 1080 8.88 3.11 30.71
CA VAL A 1080 8.37 1.91 30.05
C VAL A 1080 8.96 0.66 30.72
N CYS A 1081 8.12 -0.36 30.92
CA CYS A 1081 8.57 -1.66 31.38
C CYS A 1081 7.78 -2.80 30.74
N THR A 1082 8.38 -3.99 30.74
CA THR A 1082 7.72 -5.22 30.36
C THR A 1082 6.83 -5.68 31.52
N LEU A 1083 5.51 -5.58 31.33
CA LEU A 1083 4.53 -6.09 32.28
C LEU A 1083 4.57 -7.62 32.29
N PHE A 1084 4.58 -8.24 31.12
CA PHE A 1084 4.58 -9.69 30.96
C PHE A 1084 5.21 -10.10 29.62
N ASN A 1085 5.77 -11.31 29.56
CA ASN A 1085 6.21 -11.93 28.31
C ASN A 1085 5.46 -13.25 28.13
N ALA A 1086 4.58 -13.30 27.12
CA ALA A 1086 3.82 -14.50 26.79
C ALA A 1086 4.63 -15.53 26.01
N GLY A 1087 5.77 -15.14 25.43
CA GLY A 1087 6.59 -15.98 24.55
C GLY A 1087 5.93 -16.27 23.19
N GLN A 1088 4.77 -15.69 22.90
CA GLN A 1088 4.01 -15.84 21.67
C GLN A 1088 3.45 -14.48 21.21
N PRO A 1089 3.33 -14.23 19.90
CA PRO A 1089 2.88 -12.95 19.36
C PRO A 1089 1.52 -12.48 19.92
N ILE A 1090 1.38 -11.17 20.10
CA ILE A 1090 0.16 -10.50 20.56
C ILE A 1090 -0.21 -9.44 19.51
N TYR A 1091 -1.24 -9.73 18.69
CA TYR A 1091 -1.74 -8.82 17.65
C TYR A 1091 -3.00 -8.07 18.08
N ALA A 1092 -3.89 -8.74 18.82
CA ALA A 1092 -5.09 -8.15 19.37
C ALA A 1092 -4.78 -7.12 20.46
N SER A 1093 -5.47 -5.98 20.46
CA SER A 1093 -5.30 -4.95 21.49
C SER A 1093 -5.74 -5.48 22.85
N PRO A 1094 -5.00 -5.14 23.94
CA PRO A 1094 -5.35 -5.60 25.28
C PRO A 1094 -6.64 -4.95 25.79
N ALA A 1095 -7.41 -5.71 26.57
CA ALA A 1095 -8.50 -5.17 27.39
C ALA A 1095 -8.03 -5.01 28.83
N VAL A 1096 -8.52 -3.99 29.55
CA VAL A 1096 -8.12 -3.73 30.94
C VAL A 1096 -9.35 -3.57 31.83
N SER A 1097 -9.33 -4.24 32.98
CA SER A 1097 -10.32 -4.05 34.05
C SER A 1097 -9.66 -3.37 35.24
N ASN A 1098 -10.18 -2.21 35.65
CA ASN A 1098 -9.75 -1.52 36.87
C ASN A 1098 -10.66 -1.93 38.03
N GLN A 1099 -10.10 -2.58 39.05
CA GLN A 1099 -10.79 -2.97 40.29
C GLN A 1099 -10.07 -2.40 41.53
N SER A 1100 -9.38 -1.27 41.36
CA SER A 1100 -8.66 -0.60 42.44
C SER A 1100 -9.62 -0.18 43.56
N THR A 1101 -9.17 -0.28 44.81
CA THR A 1101 -9.99 -0.01 46.00
C THR A 1101 -9.31 0.98 46.93
N ILE A 1102 -10.10 1.80 47.62
CA ILE A 1102 -9.57 2.67 48.68
C ILE A 1102 -9.47 1.82 49.95
N GLN A 1103 -8.27 1.77 50.54
CA GLN A 1103 -7.99 1.08 51.79
C GLN A 1103 -8.54 1.88 52.99
N THR A 1104 -8.61 1.22 54.15
CA THR A 1104 -9.14 1.83 55.39
C THR A 1104 -8.32 3.02 55.91
N ASP A 1105 -7.05 3.13 55.49
CA ASP A 1105 -6.18 4.27 55.80
C ASP A 1105 -6.31 5.43 54.79
N GLY A 1106 -7.21 5.30 53.82
CA GLY A 1106 -7.45 6.29 52.77
C GLY A 1106 -6.49 6.20 51.59
N THR A 1107 -5.55 5.26 51.57
CA THR A 1107 -4.67 5.02 50.42
C THR A 1107 -5.36 4.22 49.32
N LEU A 1108 -4.99 4.43 48.06
CA LEU A 1108 -5.52 3.66 46.94
C LEU A 1108 -4.70 2.38 46.75
N ALA A 1109 -5.35 1.22 46.80
CA ALA A 1109 -4.79 -0.06 46.40
C ALA A 1109 -5.07 -0.30 44.91
N TYR A 1110 -4.03 -0.24 44.09
CA TYR A 1110 -4.15 -0.52 42.66
C TYR A 1110 -4.41 -2.01 42.41
N ASN A 1111 -5.42 -2.30 41.61
CA ASN A 1111 -5.75 -3.66 41.20
C ASN A 1111 -6.30 -3.66 39.77
N LEU A 1112 -5.40 -3.60 38.80
CA LEU A 1112 -5.73 -3.67 37.39
C LEU A 1112 -5.50 -5.09 36.87
N THR A 1113 -6.38 -5.57 35.99
CA THR A 1113 -6.21 -6.83 35.27
C THR A 1113 -6.11 -6.55 33.78
N VAL A 1114 -4.97 -6.86 33.18
CA VAL A 1114 -4.69 -6.75 31.74
C VAL A 1114 -4.96 -8.10 31.08
N LEU A 1115 -5.80 -8.09 30.05
CA LEU A 1115 -6.39 -9.25 29.40
C LEU A 1115 -6.01 -9.24 27.91
N PHE A 1116 -5.42 -10.32 27.42
CA PHE A 1116 -4.96 -10.40 26.03
C PHE A 1116 -4.83 -11.84 25.55
N GLY A 1117 -5.01 -12.05 24.25
CA GLY A 1117 -4.81 -13.33 23.59
C GLY A 1117 -3.53 -13.36 22.76
N THR A 1118 -2.98 -14.56 22.56
CA THR A 1118 -1.87 -14.80 21.64
C THR A 1118 -2.37 -15.38 20.31
N SER A 1119 -1.58 -15.15 19.26
CA SER A 1119 -1.82 -15.68 17.92
C SER A 1119 -0.50 -15.80 17.14
N ASP A 1120 -0.58 -16.23 15.89
CA ASP A 1120 0.43 -16.01 14.84
C ASP A 1120 0.13 -14.72 14.07
N SER A 1121 0.93 -14.49 13.03
CA SER A 1121 0.75 -13.42 12.06
C SER A 1121 -0.64 -13.49 11.41
N PRO A 1122 -1.41 -12.40 11.41
CA PRO A 1122 -2.67 -12.34 10.66
C PRO A 1122 -2.49 -12.20 9.15
N TYR A 1123 -1.26 -12.05 8.63
CA TYR A 1123 -1.02 -11.73 7.21
C TYR A 1123 -0.47 -12.89 6.38
N TYR A 1124 0.20 -13.85 7.02
CA TYR A 1124 0.86 -14.94 6.31
C TYR A 1124 0.75 -16.23 7.10
N VAL A 1125 0.83 -17.32 6.34
CA VAL A 1125 0.66 -18.67 6.86
C VAL A 1125 1.89 -19.07 7.67
N ASP A 1126 1.72 -19.58 8.90
CA ASP A 1126 2.83 -19.99 9.80
C ASP A 1126 2.60 -21.40 10.41
N ASP A 1127 3.45 -21.79 11.37
CA ASP A 1127 3.52 -23.17 11.88
C ASP A 1127 2.22 -23.67 12.52
N THR A 1128 1.57 -24.58 11.81
CA THR A 1128 0.25 -25.19 12.09
C THR A 1128 0.12 -25.99 13.40
N GLY A 1129 1.20 -26.14 14.17
CA GLY A 1129 1.27 -26.99 15.36
C GLY A 1129 1.22 -26.26 16.70
N GLN A 1130 1.22 -24.93 16.73
CA GLN A 1130 1.27 -24.18 18.00
C GLN A 1130 -0.09 -24.14 18.74
N THR A 1131 -0.01 -24.15 20.07
CA THR A 1131 -1.16 -23.90 20.95
C THR A 1131 -1.07 -22.47 21.47
N TYR A 1132 -2.11 -21.68 21.25
CA TYR A 1132 -2.22 -20.31 21.73
C TYR A 1132 -3.00 -20.21 23.04
N TRP A 1133 -2.94 -19.03 23.66
CA TRP A 1133 -3.40 -18.81 25.03
C TRP A 1133 -4.11 -17.46 25.17
N PHE A 1134 -4.99 -17.37 26.14
CA PHE A 1134 -5.54 -16.12 26.63
C PHE A 1134 -5.07 -15.89 28.06
N TYR A 1135 -4.54 -14.70 28.36
CA TYR A 1135 -3.91 -14.39 29.64
C TYR A 1135 -4.68 -13.32 30.40
N ALA A 1136 -4.64 -13.42 31.73
CA ALA A 1136 -4.92 -12.33 32.63
C ALA A 1136 -3.71 -12.05 33.52
N VAL A 1137 -3.22 -10.83 33.49
CA VAL A 1137 -2.06 -10.37 34.24
C VAL A 1137 -2.47 -9.23 35.16
N SER A 1138 -2.13 -9.31 36.44
CA SER A 1138 -2.38 -8.23 37.38
C SER A 1138 -1.27 -7.17 37.33
N ASP A 1139 -1.69 -5.90 37.38
CA ASP A 1139 -0.83 -4.78 37.74
C ASP A 1139 -1.33 -4.18 39.06
N THR A 1140 -0.47 -4.25 40.08
CA THR A 1140 -0.70 -3.70 41.43
C THR A 1140 0.32 -2.63 41.79
N ALA A 1141 1.19 -2.25 40.84
CA ALA A 1141 2.20 -1.25 41.09
C ALA A 1141 1.57 0.12 41.29
N ASP A 1142 2.16 0.90 42.20
CA ASP A 1142 1.78 2.29 42.44
C ASP A 1142 1.87 3.13 41.16
N LYS A 1143 1.12 4.23 41.12
CA LYS A 1143 1.20 5.15 39.98
C LYS A 1143 2.61 5.71 39.82
N GLY A 1144 3.01 5.93 38.57
CA GLY A 1144 4.37 6.34 38.22
C GLY A 1144 5.44 5.25 38.43
N GLN A 1145 5.09 4.07 38.93
CA GLN A 1145 6.03 2.96 39.08
C GLN A 1145 5.89 1.94 37.94
N CYS A 1146 7.04 1.56 37.39
CA CYS A 1146 7.18 0.51 36.40
C CYS A 1146 7.63 -0.79 37.09
N ALA A 1147 6.73 -1.77 37.18
CA ALA A 1147 7.01 -3.09 37.72
C ALA A 1147 6.34 -4.17 36.88
N SER A 1148 6.90 -5.38 36.89
CA SER A 1148 6.32 -6.53 36.22
C SER A 1148 5.01 -6.96 36.88
N GLY A 1149 4.07 -7.42 36.06
CA GLY A 1149 2.79 -7.94 36.52
C GLY A 1149 2.89 -9.38 37.01
N THR A 1150 1.82 -9.87 37.65
CA THR A 1150 1.70 -11.28 38.06
C THR A 1150 0.60 -11.94 37.23
N MET A 1151 0.91 -13.07 36.57
CA MET A 1151 -0.13 -13.84 35.88
C MET A 1151 -1.15 -14.36 36.90
N LEU A 1152 -2.41 -13.98 36.75
CA LEU A 1152 -3.52 -14.46 37.58
C LEU A 1152 -3.98 -15.83 37.12
N TRP A 1153 -4.17 -15.98 35.82
CA TRP A 1153 -4.56 -17.21 35.17
C TRP A 1153 -4.23 -17.15 33.67
N SER A 1154 -4.18 -18.31 33.03
CA SER A 1154 -4.09 -18.48 31.59
C SER A 1154 -5.13 -19.50 31.14
N PHE A 1155 -5.75 -19.25 30.00
CA PHE A 1155 -6.72 -20.12 29.36
C PHE A 1155 -6.11 -20.68 28.07
N GLN A 1156 -5.91 -21.98 28.01
CA GLN A 1156 -5.40 -22.66 26.81
C GLN A 1156 -6.49 -22.65 25.74
N LEU A 1157 -6.19 -22.12 24.55
CA LEU A 1157 -7.13 -22.18 23.44
C LEU A 1157 -7.22 -23.62 22.91
N PRO A 1158 -8.40 -24.06 22.44
CA PRO A 1158 -8.52 -25.32 21.72
C PRO A 1158 -7.52 -25.42 20.55
N PRO A 1159 -7.08 -26.63 20.16
CA PRO A 1159 -6.12 -26.80 19.08
C PRO A 1159 -6.54 -26.08 17.79
N GLY A 1160 -5.62 -25.30 17.23
CA GLY A 1160 -5.80 -24.52 16.00
C GLY A 1160 -6.55 -23.19 16.17
N GLN A 1161 -7.04 -22.86 17.37
CA GLN A 1161 -7.68 -21.57 17.63
C GLN A 1161 -6.67 -20.50 18.09
N ARG A 1162 -6.91 -19.26 17.66
CA ARG A 1162 -6.08 -18.08 17.97
C ARG A 1162 -6.92 -16.81 18.12
N VAL A 1163 -6.32 -15.71 18.62
CA VAL A 1163 -7.03 -14.46 18.92
C VAL A 1163 -6.46 -13.30 18.08
N TYR A 1164 -7.17 -12.92 17.02
CA TYR A 1164 -6.87 -11.74 16.20
C TYR A 1164 -7.64 -10.49 16.62
N ALA A 1165 -8.86 -10.68 17.11
CA ALA A 1165 -9.73 -9.60 17.55
C ALA A 1165 -9.50 -9.22 19.01
N SER A 1166 -9.56 -7.92 19.31
CA SER A 1166 -9.47 -7.41 20.68
C SER A 1166 -10.58 -7.96 21.57
N ALA A 1167 -10.25 -8.25 22.82
CA ALA A 1167 -11.22 -8.68 23.81
C ALA A 1167 -12.05 -7.51 24.33
N PHE A 1168 -13.23 -7.80 24.86
CA PHE A 1168 -14.11 -6.82 25.50
C PHE A 1168 -14.34 -7.21 26.96
N ALA A 1169 -14.00 -6.33 27.90
CA ALA A 1169 -14.11 -6.60 29.34
C ALA A 1169 -15.20 -5.72 29.97
N THR A 1170 -16.20 -6.34 30.60
CA THR A 1170 -17.27 -5.63 31.32
C THR A 1170 -17.93 -6.54 32.35
N ALA A 1171 -18.57 -5.95 33.37
CA ALA A 1171 -19.36 -6.67 34.39
C ALA A 1171 -18.64 -7.89 35.02
N GLY A 1172 -17.32 -7.77 35.27
CA GLY A 1172 -16.51 -8.83 35.85
C GLY A 1172 -16.17 -9.99 34.91
N ARG A 1173 -16.48 -9.87 33.62
CA ARG A 1173 -16.25 -10.88 32.57
C ARG A 1173 -15.44 -10.32 31.42
N VAL A 1174 -14.65 -11.18 30.78
CA VAL A 1174 -13.97 -10.88 29.51
C VAL A 1174 -14.58 -11.72 28.41
N TYR A 1175 -14.85 -11.09 27.27
CA TYR A 1175 -15.44 -11.67 26.08
C TYR A 1175 -14.44 -11.59 24.94
N PHE A 1176 -14.20 -12.69 24.23
CA PHE A 1176 -13.29 -12.70 23.09
C PHE A 1176 -13.71 -13.77 22.08
N GLY A 1177 -13.36 -13.52 20.82
CA GLY A 1177 -13.56 -14.45 19.72
C GLY A 1177 -12.25 -15.14 19.34
N THR A 1178 -12.37 -16.34 18.78
CA THR A 1178 -11.25 -17.07 18.21
C THR A 1178 -11.46 -17.38 16.74
N SER A 1179 -10.37 -17.46 16.01
CA SER A 1179 -10.32 -17.89 14.61
C SER A 1179 -9.53 -19.19 14.49
N THR A 1180 -9.90 -20.05 13.55
CA THR A 1180 -9.05 -21.16 13.09
C THR A 1180 -8.43 -20.91 11.72
N ALA A 1181 -8.78 -19.82 11.04
CA ALA A 1181 -8.15 -19.37 9.80
C ALA A 1181 -6.73 -18.86 10.05
N ASP A 1182 -5.82 -19.16 9.11
CA ASP A 1182 -4.38 -18.89 9.26
C ASP A 1182 -3.92 -17.46 9.09
N THR A 1183 -4.80 -16.69 8.47
CA THR A 1183 -4.64 -15.27 8.26
C THR A 1183 -5.99 -14.63 8.52
N GLU A 1184 -6.02 -13.31 8.59
CA GLU A 1184 -7.25 -12.53 8.63
C GLU A 1184 -7.97 -12.47 7.27
N ASP A 1185 -7.41 -13.09 6.21
CA ASP A 1185 -8.16 -13.30 4.96
C ASP A 1185 -9.43 -14.11 5.27
N PRO A 1186 -10.61 -13.60 4.87
CA PRO A 1186 -11.87 -14.21 5.25
C PRO A 1186 -12.07 -15.64 4.70
N CYS A 1187 -11.31 -16.00 3.67
CA CYS A 1187 -11.35 -17.31 3.03
C CYS A 1187 -10.11 -18.16 3.31
N SER A 1188 -9.26 -17.73 4.25
CA SER A 1188 -8.12 -18.52 4.71
C SER A 1188 -8.59 -19.84 5.32
N PRO A 1189 -7.99 -20.98 4.92
CA PRO A 1189 -8.44 -22.29 5.34
C PRO A 1189 -8.22 -22.50 6.84
N ALA A 1190 -9.11 -23.25 7.46
CA ALA A 1190 -8.91 -23.68 8.85
C ALA A 1190 -7.76 -24.69 8.95
N VAL A 1191 -6.91 -24.57 9.98
CA VAL A 1191 -5.78 -25.47 10.15
C VAL A 1191 -6.27 -26.88 10.52
N SER A 1192 -6.00 -27.86 9.67
CA SER A 1192 -6.39 -29.25 9.83
C SER A 1192 -5.47 -30.01 10.79
N SER A 1193 -5.41 -29.62 12.06
CA SER A 1193 -4.90 -30.54 13.09
C SER A 1193 -6.01 -31.55 13.42
N ALA A 1194 -5.66 -32.83 13.59
CA ALA A 1194 -6.60 -33.91 13.82
C ALA A 1194 -7.41 -33.65 15.12
N GLY A 1195 -8.62 -33.12 14.98
CA GLY A 1195 -9.50 -32.68 16.08
C GLY A 1195 -9.76 -31.16 16.15
N GLY A 1196 -9.27 -30.37 15.20
CA GLY A 1196 -9.38 -28.90 15.16
C GLY A 1196 -10.82 -28.39 15.24
N GLY A 1197 -11.11 -27.65 16.31
CA GLY A 1197 -12.43 -27.10 16.59
C GLY A 1197 -12.86 -26.04 15.56
N VAL A 1198 -14.12 -25.63 15.62
CA VAL A 1198 -14.60 -24.43 14.92
C VAL A 1198 -14.23 -23.21 15.77
N GLY A 1199 -13.91 -22.06 15.15
CA GLY A 1199 -13.76 -20.79 15.88
C GLY A 1199 -14.96 -20.50 16.78
N GLY A 1200 -14.72 -19.83 17.91
CA GLY A 1200 -15.70 -19.71 18.98
C GLY A 1200 -15.71 -18.34 19.62
N ILE A 1201 -16.80 -18.07 20.34
CA ILE A 1201 -16.92 -16.93 21.23
C ILE A 1201 -16.84 -17.45 22.67
N TYR A 1202 -16.09 -16.76 23.51
CA TYR A 1202 -15.84 -17.14 24.90
C TYR A 1202 -16.18 -16.00 25.85
N ALA A 1203 -16.68 -16.34 27.02
CA ALA A 1203 -16.77 -15.44 28.17
C ALA A 1203 -16.14 -16.10 29.39
N LEU A 1204 -15.11 -15.47 29.96
CA LEU A 1204 -14.41 -15.92 31.17
C LEU A 1204 -14.67 -14.94 32.32
N ASP A 1205 -14.72 -15.45 33.54
CA ASP A 1205 -14.68 -14.61 34.75
C ASP A 1205 -13.28 -13.99 34.91
N ILE A 1206 -13.20 -12.66 35.08
CA ILE A 1206 -11.93 -11.93 35.10
C ILE A 1206 -11.04 -12.35 36.29
N LYS A 1207 -11.65 -12.71 37.43
CA LYS A 1207 -10.89 -13.03 38.64
C LYS A 1207 -10.35 -14.46 38.64
N THR A 1208 -11.15 -15.40 38.15
CA THR A 1208 -10.87 -16.84 38.28
C THR A 1208 -10.45 -17.51 36.98
N GLY A 1209 -10.70 -16.89 35.82
CA GLY A 1209 -10.50 -17.52 34.52
C GLY A 1209 -11.51 -18.63 34.22
N ALA A 1210 -12.56 -18.78 35.02
CA ALA A 1210 -13.57 -19.80 34.80
C ALA A 1210 -14.42 -19.46 33.57
N THR A 1211 -14.61 -20.44 32.67
CA THR A 1211 -15.52 -20.29 31.51
C THR A 1211 -16.95 -20.17 32.00
N VAL A 1212 -17.53 -18.99 31.78
CA VAL A 1212 -18.94 -18.69 32.08
C VAL A 1212 -19.80 -19.06 30.88
N TYR A 1213 -19.28 -18.86 29.67
CA TYR A 1213 -19.98 -19.15 28.43
C TYR A 1213 -18.97 -19.43 27.30
N SER A 1214 -19.34 -20.33 26.40
CA SER A 1214 -18.60 -20.61 25.17
C SER A 1214 -19.55 -21.13 24.10
N GLU A 1215 -19.42 -20.66 22.86
CA GLU A 1215 -20.21 -21.13 21.72
C GLU A 1215 -19.34 -21.20 20.46
N SER A 1216 -19.46 -22.27 19.68
CA SER A 1216 -18.83 -22.35 18.36
C SER A 1216 -19.64 -21.56 17.34
N VAL A 1217 -19.02 -20.53 16.76
CA VAL A 1217 -19.69 -19.54 15.89
C VAL A 1217 -18.98 -19.33 14.55
N GLY A 1218 -17.87 -20.02 14.30
CA GLY A 1218 -17.00 -19.81 13.16
C GLY A 1218 -15.87 -18.83 13.49
N ASN A 1219 -15.10 -18.45 12.47
CA ASN A 1219 -13.98 -17.53 12.64
C ASN A 1219 -14.47 -16.13 13.05
N ILE A 1220 -13.90 -15.61 14.13
CA ILE A 1220 -14.16 -14.25 14.62
C ILE A 1220 -12.88 -13.42 14.44
N THR A 1221 -12.95 -12.45 13.53
CA THR A 1221 -11.87 -11.49 13.21
C THR A 1221 -12.22 -10.06 13.61
N THR A 1222 -13.35 -9.86 14.30
CA THR A 1222 -13.80 -8.56 14.80
C THR A 1222 -14.07 -8.63 16.30
N SER A 1223 -13.77 -7.54 17.01
CA SER A 1223 -13.95 -7.48 18.46
C SER A 1223 -15.43 -7.69 18.81
N PRO A 1224 -15.76 -8.60 19.75
CA PRO A 1224 -17.12 -8.67 20.28
C PRO A 1224 -17.44 -7.42 21.10
N LEU A 1225 -18.72 -7.13 21.23
CA LEU A 1225 -19.22 -6.01 22.01
C LEU A 1225 -20.29 -6.51 22.98
N VAL A 1226 -20.26 -6.05 24.23
CA VAL A 1226 -21.35 -6.32 25.17
C VAL A 1226 -22.02 -5.02 25.54
N ASP A 1227 -23.31 -4.92 25.21
CA ASP A 1227 -24.16 -3.81 25.60
C ASP A 1227 -25.53 -4.33 26.04
N ASP A 1228 -26.11 -3.67 27.04
CA ASP A 1228 -27.43 -3.99 27.60
C ASP A 1228 -27.64 -5.45 28.01
N GLU A 1229 -26.59 -6.08 28.55
CA GLU A 1229 -26.56 -7.51 28.89
C GLU A 1229 -26.63 -8.47 27.68
N HIS A 1230 -26.42 -7.94 26.48
CA HIS A 1230 -26.35 -8.68 25.23
C HIS A 1230 -24.94 -8.66 24.65
N LEU A 1231 -24.48 -9.81 24.20
CA LEU A 1231 -23.23 -9.99 23.47
C LEU A 1231 -23.49 -9.93 21.97
N TYR A 1232 -22.76 -9.08 21.28
CA TYR A 1232 -22.79 -8.85 19.84
C TYR A 1232 -21.46 -9.22 19.21
N PHE A 1233 -21.51 -9.83 18.04
CA PHE A 1233 -20.33 -10.15 17.24
C PHE A 1233 -20.72 -10.32 15.77
N LYS A 1234 -19.76 -10.19 14.85
CA LYS A 1234 -19.98 -10.53 13.44
C LYS A 1234 -19.59 -11.98 13.19
N SER A 1235 -20.44 -12.72 12.48
CA SER A 1235 -20.07 -14.03 11.95
C SER A 1235 -19.13 -13.89 10.75
N ALA A 1236 -18.52 -15.01 10.32
CA ALA A 1236 -17.54 -15.03 9.22
C ALA A 1236 -18.06 -14.47 7.88
N ASN A 1237 -19.38 -14.39 7.68
CA ASN A 1237 -20.03 -13.78 6.52
C ASN A 1237 -20.40 -12.29 6.71
N GLY A 1238 -19.80 -11.63 7.70
CA GLY A 1238 -19.99 -10.21 8.02
C GLY A 1238 -21.30 -9.85 8.73
N GLN A 1239 -22.21 -10.81 8.95
CA GLN A 1239 -23.53 -10.55 9.54
C GLN A 1239 -23.46 -10.35 11.05
N LEU A 1240 -24.23 -9.38 11.57
CA LEU A 1240 -24.34 -9.13 13.00
C LEU A 1240 -25.15 -10.23 13.71
N GLN A 1241 -24.60 -10.78 14.79
CA GLN A 1241 -25.22 -11.76 15.66
C GLN A 1241 -25.33 -11.21 17.08
N GLY A 1242 -26.37 -11.62 17.82
CA GLY A 1242 -26.60 -11.24 19.21
C GLY A 1242 -26.93 -12.43 20.12
N ARG A 1243 -26.54 -12.37 21.39
CA ARG A 1243 -26.85 -13.34 22.45
C ARG A 1243 -27.25 -12.59 23.71
N GLY A 1244 -28.31 -13.00 24.39
CA GLY A 1244 -28.77 -12.35 25.62
C GLY A 1244 -30.22 -12.69 25.96
N GLY A 1245 -30.83 -11.91 26.84
CA GLY A 1245 -32.24 -12.05 27.21
C GLY A 1245 -33.21 -11.57 26.13
N ASN A 1246 -34.52 -11.55 26.46
CA ASN A 1246 -35.54 -10.96 25.58
C ASN A 1246 -35.89 -9.51 25.96
N THR A 1247 -35.19 -8.95 26.95
CA THR A 1247 -35.50 -7.66 27.55
C THR A 1247 -34.36 -6.70 27.32
N PHE A 1248 -34.69 -5.55 26.74
CA PHE A 1248 -33.79 -4.43 26.52
C PHE A 1248 -34.15 -3.25 27.43
N GLN A 1249 -33.29 -2.23 27.44
CA GLN A 1249 -33.30 -1.15 28.43
C GLN A 1249 -33.25 -1.73 29.84
N ASN A 1250 -32.35 -2.69 30.09
CA ASN A 1250 -32.17 -3.23 31.43
C ASN A 1250 -31.71 -2.11 32.36
N GLN A 1251 -32.19 -2.13 33.61
CA GLN A 1251 -31.74 -1.16 34.60
C GLN A 1251 -30.23 -1.27 34.72
N VAL A 1252 -29.55 -0.15 34.54
CA VAL A 1252 -28.11 -0.07 34.74
C VAL A 1252 -27.86 -0.31 36.22
N GLN A 1253 -27.18 -1.40 36.59
CA GLN A 1253 -26.99 -1.77 38.00
C GLN A 1253 -26.25 -0.70 38.83
N GLN A 1254 -25.55 0.20 38.17
CA GLN A 1254 -25.01 1.47 38.64
C GLN A 1254 -24.31 2.00 37.38
N GLY A 1255 -24.58 3.24 36.96
CA GLY A 1255 -23.67 3.89 36.02
C GLY A 1255 -22.26 3.81 36.62
N GLY A 1256 -21.24 3.47 35.84
CA GLY A 1256 -19.87 3.30 36.32
C GLY A 1256 -19.36 4.54 37.05
N ALA A 1257 -19.64 4.62 38.34
CA ALA A 1257 -19.09 5.53 39.31
C ALA A 1257 -18.66 4.62 40.45
N GLY A 1258 -17.37 4.60 40.75
CA GLY A 1258 -16.91 3.99 41.98
C GLY A 1258 -17.73 4.60 43.12
N ASP A 1259 -18.40 3.77 43.90
CA ASP A 1259 -19.03 4.20 45.15
C ASP A 1259 -17.90 4.57 46.11
N VAL A 1260 -17.40 5.80 46.00
CA VAL A 1260 -16.55 6.36 47.05
C VAL A 1260 -17.51 6.81 48.14
N GLN A 1261 -17.83 5.90 49.05
CA GLN A 1261 -18.37 6.28 50.35
C GLN A 1261 -17.32 7.10 51.10
N ILE A 1262 -17.30 8.42 50.87
CA ILE A 1262 -16.55 9.33 51.74
C ILE A 1262 -17.33 9.44 53.05
N ASN A 1263 -16.97 8.59 54.02
CA ASN A 1263 -17.30 8.82 55.41
C ASN A 1263 -16.44 9.99 55.93
N MET A 1264 -16.91 11.22 55.77
CA MET A 1264 -16.25 12.38 56.36
C MET A 1264 -16.49 12.40 57.87
N TRP A 1265 -15.43 12.39 58.66
CA TRP A 1265 -15.47 12.81 60.05
C TRP A 1265 -15.01 14.26 60.14
N ARG A 1266 -15.92 15.15 60.57
CA ARG A 1266 -15.57 16.50 61.03
C ARG A 1266 -15.37 16.42 62.53
N GLU A 1267 -14.17 16.72 63.01
CA GLU A 1267 -13.97 17.04 64.42
C GLU A 1267 -14.67 18.39 64.68
N ILE A 1268 -15.73 18.37 65.50
CA ILE A 1268 -16.28 19.56 66.10
C ILE A 1268 -15.52 19.74 67.41
N SER A 1269 -14.49 20.60 67.43
CA SER A 1269 -14.01 21.11 68.70
C SER A 1269 -15.12 22.01 69.29
N GLN A 1270 -15.75 21.54 70.37
CA GLN A 1270 -16.55 22.40 71.23
C GLN A 1270 -15.61 23.12 72.21
N GLN A 1271 -15.69 24.46 72.13
CA GLN A 1271 -15.10 25.53 72.97
C GLN A 1271 -13.62 25.86 72.78
#